data_AF-A0A8T4SJU9-F1
#
_entry.id   AF-A0A8T4SJU9-F1
#
_cell.length_a   1.000
_cell.length_b   1.000
_cell.length_c   1.000
_cell.angle_alpha   90.00
_cell.angle_beta   90.00
_cell.angle_gamma   90.00
#
_symmetry.space_group_name_H-M   'P 1'
#
loop_
_entity.id
_entity.type
_entity.pdbx_description
1 polymer ?
#
loop_
_entity_poly.entity_id
_entity_poly.type
_entity_poly.pdbx_seq_one_letter_code
_entity_poly.pdbx_strand_id
1 'polypeptide(L)'
;MQKEVLLVFLLLLLVPVSSASINDELQKITNYAEDFEAGNINYAQLVLYSSASKERINEELGSSSEFGGIVKQEQLEPILGKPSEQTKWIWVEDDMQEKKLDSPLPVWRKNIFDGNKIKLTLEAYPSLIKINEKESVFYRLNVNMNFKKPEEQLNLESRISEVTQLAEIYNKDPSSGNAEALAEKSVSIEKLFQTSMRDSSLKCENTMNEIFGSENKKEEQSVLVNEIDFYEGDDFSATANLQMCEDCQWSWINLDLWIESRNPASNKQVEFRKENLPANLEDSEYQDRIREIVSNIKLALDNKDFEKANSEKAKLFSINEAWNQKSNDVWKEADKLFQKTSDSEESRQDPYYWVKQEQLRRDKVQELINKNYDARKSFYLDLFKDYTKKEFFLAQIRYEKRLIEDFTKIGQEICNNNLDDNKNEQIDCQDSQCSGKICGKQKVTETTETNETKELEKDLYCIASVCQLREETIELQEIVCGNHICEENETLSCQSDCTQCPVFEAVNCSGKVIFSGTDENQCPLAPICIEENNTCQIDSDCLQPLCGTSSCIENQCQLNSLQECKEPECNDGEKEVINCENGKELVTKICENGLWTEVPNIVACQKNEKLPVNETEIPEQKEQEPENECNVKEDCGNPSDVCSNGKCVTLPSTIEEPEPEIEFEEISAEEIEKRKEQEEKESQEESKTKSSSETESQETSPEQSPSTENSPDTITAQVTKSFKLISDRITGFVISITGFETEETPSKPASEPSTDSTSSESSPESSEENTQTESQDDSKQENSDVVGSEPQNSPENNQQNENREERDYERENEDRRKDDEQRERKEQEKREEECKNMCKDNCEREVVVPCVDKCTREAQKFDDATIEQCKSSCKQENDVQPCITNCESKCKKGEDWWQEKKEEDMMQESAFMIGGECRSSEAQQKSEANIYFDGWGNSIWEDLRPLKQKYYSGGEADWCKDEFENIIKQRKEFEKSFNNELIIWFFEKYLPSSADEWQQHMSGLYELYWKDVEISKQMAYTSTCLNKEIPSDFNLINIEYETEFGKLKFWEELKPMKIDDNKEVMVVSPYMELWIFPPKEFILTEFKKAMKTHKFPGPSEEGSQGEEGPTQEEVAMIKQDKEFMEKITKITSKYNGNVDVSVQFKDYTTNEIIFNLYAKVNENEIFSVKPMLPEEMPEKDITITMDFEKLYELIYDMEKDMKSSQTQNPPWDNSMKPIQKVKEVTNGVQMYFKIRSMLNSAEITPIEVEDDANSLMKEFLSMMMKGDDERG
;
A
#
# COMPACT_ATOMS: atom_id res chain seq x y z
N MET A 1 -10.22 -28.50 58.22
CA MET A 1 -9.33 -27.33 58.14
C MET A 1 -8.43 -27.29 56.91
N GLN A 2 -7.32 -28.03 56.76
CA GLN A 2 -6.45 -27.87 55.56
C GLN A 2 -7.15 -28.11 54.19
N LYS A 3 -8.12 -29.03 54.12
CA LYS A 3 -8.90 -29.27 52.88
C LYS A 3 -10.01 -28.25 52.63
N GLU A 4 -10.54 -27.62 53.67
CA GLU A 4 -11.57 -26.57 53.56
C GLU A 4 -10.93 -25.22 53.21
N VAL A 5 -9.73 -24.94 53.74
CA VAL A 5 -8.92 -23.77 53.34
C VAL A 5 -8.49 -23.89 51.88
N LEU A 6 -8.08 -25.08 51.41
CA LEU A 6 -7.75 -25.28 49.99
C LEU A 6 -8.97 -25.10 49.08
N LEU A 7 -10.16 -25.53 49.50
CA LEU A 7 -11.39 -25.39 48.71
C LEU A 7 -11.88 -23.94 48.66
N VAL A 8 -11.76 -23.19 49.77
CA VAL A 8 -12.08 -21.75 49.82
C VAL A 8 -11.06 -20.93 49.02
N PHE A 9 -9.77 -21.29 49.05
CA PHE A 9 -8.75 -20.67 48.19
C PHE A 9 -9.00 -20.98 46.70
N LEU A 10 -9.45 -22.21 46.37
CA LEU A 10 -9.81 -22.59 45.00
C LEU A 10 -11.10 -21.89 44.51
N LEU A 11 -12.05 -21.63 45.42
CA LEU A 11 -13.29 -20.89 45.12
C LEU A 11 -13.06 -19.37 45.01
N LEU A 12 -12.13 -18.80 45.79
CA LEU A 12 -11.71 -17.40 45.67
C LEU A 12 -10.89 -17.15 44.39
N LEU A 13 -10.13 -18.14 43.92
CA LEU A 13 -9.45 -18.08 42.61
C LEU A 13 -10.39 -18.27 41.41
N LEU A 14 -11.66 -18.60 41.65
CA LEU A 14 -12.70 -18.76 40.61
C LEU A 14 -13.71 -17.61 40.60
N VAL A 15 -13.48 -16.52 41.34
CA VAL A 15 -14.28 -15.31 41.16
C VAL A 15 -13.98 -14.80 39.75
N PRO A 16 -14.93 -14.85 38.80
CA PRO A 16 -14.69 -14.34 37.46
C PRO A 16 -14.37 -12.85 37.63
N VAL A 17 -13.19 -12.43 37.16
CA VAL A 17 -12.93 -11.02 36.87
C VAL A 17 -14.15 -10.56 36.07
N SER A 18 -14.88 -9.57 36.57
CA SER A 18 -16.22 -9.24 36.09
C SER A 18 -16.13 -8.71 34.66
N SER A 19 -16.15 -9.62 33.68
CA SER A 19 -16.14 -9.32 32.25
C SER A 19 -17.31 -8.44 31.81
N ALA A 20 -18.29 -8.21 32.68
CA ALA A 20 -19.36 -7.25 32.47
C ALA A 20 -18.81 -5.82 32.33
N SER A 21 -17.88 -5.42 33.20
CA SER A 21 -17.38 -4.03 33.28
C SER A 21 -16.65 -3.61 31.99
N ILE A 22 -15.78 -4.48 31.46
CA ILE A 22 -15.02 -4.18 30.25
C ILE A 22 -15.93 -4.09 29.01
N ASN A 23 -16.95 -4.95 28.93
CA ASN A 23 -17.91 -4.86 27.82
C ASN A 23 -18.74 -3.57 27.91
N ASP A 24 -19.05 -3.09 29.11
CA ASP A 24 -19.76 -1.83 29.30
C ASP A 24 -18.90 -0.64 28.83
N GLU A 25 -17.59 -0.64 29.11
CA GLU A 25 -16.67 0.38 28.59
C GLU A 25 -16.50 0.32 27.06
N LEU A 26 -16.43 -0.89 26.47
CA LEU A 26 -16.44 -1.05 25.00
C LEU A 26 -17.75 -0.54 24.38
N GLN A 27 -18.88 -0.76 25.05
CA GLN A 27 -20.17 -0.24 24.63
C GLN A 27 -20.22 1.29 24.72
N LYS A 28 -19.61 1.91 25.75
CA LYS A 28 -19.48 3.37 25.84
C LYS A 28 -18.68 3.93 24.67
N ILE A 29 -17.52 3.33 24.33
CA ILE A 29 -16.72 3.74 23.16
C ILE A 29 -17.56 3.66 21.87
N THR A 30 -18.33 2.58 21.72
CA THR A 30 -19.25 2.39 20.59
C THR A 30 -20.31 3.50 20.54
N ASN A 31 -20.95 3.82 21.65
CA ASN A 31 -21.95 4.89 21.74
C ASN A 31 -21.35 6.27 21.44
N TYR A 32 -20.13 6.56 21.90
CA TYR A 32 -19.45 7.81 21.55
C TYR A 32 -19.16 7.90 20.05
N ALA A 33 -18.81 6.78 19.42
CA ALA A 33 -18.61 6.71 17.98
C ALA A 33 -19.92 6.98 17.22
N GLU A 34 -21.05 6.42 17.69
CA GLU A 34 -22.39 6.72 17.17
C GLU A 34 -22.75 8.20 17.32
N ASP A 35 -22.45 8.81 18.47
CA ASP A 35 -22.66 10.24 18.71
C ASP A 35 -21.82 11.11 17.76
N PHE A 36 -20.60 10.70 17.44
CA PHE A 36 -19.78 11.38 16.44
C PHE A 36 -20.36 11.23 15.03
N GLU A 37 -20.82 10.04 14.65
CA GLU A 37 -21.52 9.81 13.39
C GLU A 37 -22.75 10.69 13.25
N ALA A 38 -23.53 10.83 14.32
CA ALA A 38 -24.71 11.70 14.42
C ALA A 38 -24.35 13.20 14.47
N GLY A 39 -23.09 13.55 14.74
CA GLY A 39 -22.64 14.94 14.89
C GLY A 39 -22.98 15.57 16.25
N ASN A 40 -23.33 14.76 17.25
CA ASN A 40 -23.58 15.20 18.63
C ASN A 40 -22.29 15.59 19.34
N ILE A 41 -21.18 14.94 19.01
CA ILE A 41 -19.83 15.26 19.49
C ILE A 41 -18.88 15.45 18.32
N ASN A 42 -17.80 16.21 18.53
CA ASN A 42 -16.76 16.42 17.52
C ASN A 42 -15.63 15.37 17.64
N TYR A 43 -14.69 15.37 16.69
CA TYR A 43 -13.59 14.40 16.64
C TYR A 43 -12.71 14.43 17.89
N ALA A 44 -12.30 15.61 18.35
CA ALA A 44 -11.48 15.75 19.55
C ALA A 44 -12.20 15.23 20.82
N GLN A 45 -13.51 15.47 20.96
CA GLN A 45 -14.31 14.91 22.06
C GLN A 45 -14.36 13.38 22.00
N LEU A 46 -14.52 12.80 20.80
CA LEU A 46 -14.50 11.34 20.63
C LEU A 46 -13.15 10.75 21.07
N VAL A 47 -12.02 11.38 20.72
CA VAL A 47 -10.69 10.95 21.18
C VAL A 47 -10.58 11.05 22.70
N LEU A 48 -11.03 12.14 23.32
CA LEU A 48 -11.03 12.32 24.77
C LEU A 48 -11.84 11.23 25.50
N TYR A 49 -13.07 10.98 25.06
CA TYR A 49 -13.93 9.96 25.69
C TYR A 49 -13.42 8.54 25.46
N SER A 50 -12.89 8.26 24.26
CA SER A 50 -12.30 6.95 23.95
C SER A 50 -11.05 6.70 24.78
N SER A 51 -10.22 7.73 25.02
CA SER A 51 -9.05 7.65 25.90
C SER A 51 -9.45 7.37 27.34
N ALA A 52 -10.44 8.10 27.87
CA ALA A 52 -10.91 7.88 29.24
C ALA A 52 -11.47 6.46 29.43
N SER A 53 -12.22 5.95 28.45
CA SER A 53 -12.74 4.58 28.47
C SER A 53 -11.61 3.54 28.34
N LYS A 54 -10.59 3.83 27.51
CA LYS A 54 -9.37 2.99 27.38
C LYS A 54 -8.63 2.87 28.72
N GLU A 55 -8.45 3.97 29.45
CA GLU A 55 -7.79 3.92 30.76
C GLU A 55 -8.59 3.11 31.78
N ARG A 56 -9.92 3.22 31.79
CA ARG A 56 -10.77 2.36 32.64
C ARG A 56 -10.64 0.89 32.26
N ILE A 57 -10.60 0.56 30.97
CA ILE A 57 -10.36 -0.82 30.52
C ILE A 57 -8.99 -1.30 31.00
N ASN A 58 -7.95 -0.46 30.92
CA ASN A 58 -6.64 -0.78 31.48
C ASN A 58 -6.74 -1.04 32.99
N GLU A 59 -7.34 -0.14 33.76
CA GLU A 59 -7.51 -0.30 35.21
C GLU A 59 -8.24 -1.61 35.57
N GLU A 60 -9.35 -1.92 34.90
CA GLU A 60 -10.12 -3.16 35.09
C GLU A 60 -9.34 -4.42 34.72
N LEU A 61 -8.37 -4.29 33.83
CA LEU A 61 -7.41 -5.33 33.49
C LEU A 61 -6.26 -5.46 34.51
N GLY A 62 -6.33 -4.75 35.64
CA GLY A 62 -5.30 -4.77 36.69
C GLY A 62 -4.07 -3.94 36.32
N SER A 63 -4.23 -3.00 35.39
CA SER A 63 -3.17 -2.15 34.86
C SER A 63 -3.04 -0.89 35.72
N SER A 64 -2.51 -1.01 36.95
CA SER A 64 -2.51 0.10 37.94
C SER A 64 -1.21 0.92 38.01
N SER A 65 -0.31 0.89 37.01
CA SER A 65 1.00 1.58 37.10
C SER A 65 1.09 2.82 36.21
N GLU A 66 1.95 3.78 36.60
CA GLU A 66 2.27 5.01 35.86
C GLU A 66 2.70 4.80 34.40
N PHE A 67 3.07 3.57 34.01
CA PHE A 67 3.45 3.20 32.64
C PHE A 67 2.27 2.66 31.79
N GLY A 68 1.03 2.84 32.25
CA GLY A 68 -0.18 2.30 31.60
C GLY A 68 -0.51 0.87 31.99
N GLY A 69 0.13 0.38 33.07
CA GLY A 69 0.07 -0.97 33.62
C GLY A 69 0.36 -2.13 32.66
N ILE A 70 0.48 -3.32 33.24
CA ILE A 70 0.97 -4.52 32.54
C ILE A 70 -0.21 -5.45 32.28
N VAL A 71 -0.91 -5.24 31.17
CA VAL A 71 -1.92 -6.21 30.72
C VAL A 71 -1.22 -7.46 30.19
N LYS A 72 -1.59 -8.63 30.70
CA LYS A 72 -1.05 -9.92 30.27
C LYS A 72 -1.96 -10.59 29.24
N GLN A 73 -1.37 -11.49 28.45
CA GLN A 73 -2.09 -12.26 27.44
C GLN A 73 -3.32 -12.98 28.02
N GLU A 74 -3.22 -13.57 29.22
CA GLU A 74 -4.32 -14.34 29.83
C GLU A 74 -5.53 -13.46 30.18
N GLN A 75 -5.33 -12.16 30.32
CA GLN A 75 -6.37 -11.20 30.62
C GLN A 75 -7.07 -10.70 29.35
N LEU A 76 -6.36 -10.65 28.21
CA LEU A 76 -6.91 -10.20 26.93
C LEU A 76 -7.78 -11.24 26.23
N GLU A 77 -7.39 -12.51 26.27
CA GLU A 77 -8.07 -13.58 25.53
C GLU A 77 -9.58 -13.71 25.85
N PRO A 78 -10.04 -13.57 27.11
CA PRO A 78 -11.47 -13.56 27.43
C PRO A 78 -12.27 -12.38 26.85
N ILE A 79 -11.62 -11.25 26.54
CA ILE A 79 -12.27 -9.98 26.14
C ILE A 79 -12.20 -9.80 24.62
N LEU A 80 -11.00 -9.96 24.08
CA LEU A 80 -10.70 -9.75 22.67
C LEU A 80 -10.90 -11.03 21.85
N GLY A 81 -11.04 -12.17 22.51
CA GLY A 81 -11.13 -13.47 21.87
C GLY A 81 -9.76 -14.01 21.47
N LYS A 82 -9.74 -14.86 20.44
CA LYS A 82 -8.48 -15.41 19.93
C LYS A 82 -7.63 -14.30 19.29
N PRO A 83 -6.30 -14.38 19.40
CA PRO A 83 -5.40 -13.46 18.69
C PRO A 83 -5.71 -13.42 17.20
N SER A 84 -5.72 -12.22 16.61
CA SER A 84 -5.95 -12.01 15.18
C SER A 84 -4.71 -12.30 14.33
N GLU A 85 -3.52 -12.21 14.94
CA GLU A 85 -2.23 -12.53 14.33
C GLU A 85 -1.17 -12.80 15.40
N GLN A 86 0.06 -13.09 14.96
CA GLN A 86 1.23 -13.19 15.83
C GLN A 86 2.37 -12.35 15.25
N THR A 87 3.18 -11.74 16.11
CA THR A 87 4.33 -10.91 15.72
C THR A 87 5.59 -11.35 16.46
N LYS A 88 6.74 -11.35 15.78
CA LYS A 88 8.06 -11.46 16.43
C LYS A 88 8.60 -10.09 16.87
N TRP A 89 7.99 -9.00 16.45
CA TRP A 89 8.44 -7.64 16.74
C TRP A 89 7.74 -7.10 17.98
N ILE A 90 8.52 -6.65 18.97
CA ILE A 90 8.04 -6.10 20.24
C ILE A 90 8.67 -4.73 20.47
N TRP A 91 7.90 -3.75 20.95
CA TRP A 91 8.45 -2.46 21.35
C TRP A 91 9.13 -2.57 22.71
N VAL A 92 10.39 -2.14 22.85
CA VAL A 92 11.12 -2.12 24.12
C VAL A 92 11.04 -0.72 24.71
N GLU A 93 10.35 -0.56 25.84
CA GLU A 93 10.06 0.74 26.45
C GLU A 93 11.34 1.50 26.84
N ASP A 94 12.26 0.82 27.52
CA ASP A 94 13.47 1.43 28.05
C ASP A 94 14.44 1.89 26.94
N ASP A 95 14.42 1.18 25.82
CA ASP A 95 15.33 1.43 24.70
C ASP A 95 14.66 2.27 23.60
N MET A 96 13.35 2.53 23.70
CA MET A 96 12.50 3.20 22.70
C MET A 96 12.72 2.71 21.26
N GLN A 97 12.83 1.38 21.11
CA GLN A 97 13.06 0.73 19.82
C GLN A 97 12.32 -0.60 19.75
N GLU A 98 11.99 -1.04 18.53
CA GLU A 98 11.50 -2.39 18.31
C GLU A 98 12.65 -3.40 18.41
N LYS A 99 12.40 -4.51 19.10
CA LYS A 99 13.29 -5.66 19.21
C LYS A 99 12.57 -6.87 18.62
N LYS A 100 13.32 -7.76 17.98
CA LYS A 100 12.80 -9.03 17.52
C LYS A 100 12.93 -10.10 18.61
N LEU A 101 11.92 -10.95 18.73
CA LEU A 101 11.88 -12.09 19.66
C LEU A 101 12.11 -13.41 18.93
N ASP A 102 12.71 -14.36 19.64
CA ASP A 102 12.92 -15.73 19.14
C ASP A 102 11.60 -16.46 18.86
N SER A 103 10.56 -16.16 19.64
CA SER A 103 9.21 -16.73 19.52
C SER A 103 8.18 -15.64 19.24
N PRO A 104 7.24 -15.86 18.30
CA PRO A 104 6.19 -14.90 18.04
C PRO A 104 5.20 -14.81 19.21
N LEU A 105 4.69 -13.60 19.45
CA LEU A 105 3.71 -13.28 20.47
C LEU A 105 2.36 -12.95 19.81
N PRO A 106 1.23 -13.23 20.48
CA PRO A 106 -0.09 -12.90 19.94
C PRO A 106 -0.30 -11.39 19.83
N VAL A 107 -1.10 -10.99 18.84
CA VAL A 107 -1.61 -9.63 18.63
C VAL A 107 -3.12 -9.72 18.44
N TRP A 108 -3.85 -8.76 19.00
CA TRP A 108 -5.29 -8.66 18.81
C TRP A 108 -5.65 -7.38 18.06
N ARG A 109 -6.58 -7.51 17.11
CA ARG A 109 -7.25 -6.41 16.42
C ARG A 109 -8.73 -6.76 16.35
N LYS A 110 -9.53 -6.04 17.12
CA LYS A 110 -10.98 -6.24 17.20
C LYS A 110 -11.69 -4.98 16.74
N ASN A 111 -12.45 -5.07 15.65
CA ASN A 111 -13.34 -3.99 15.25
C ASN A 111 -14.45 -3.87 16.30
N ILE A 112 -14.54 -2.73 16.97
CA ILE A 112 -15.55 -2.45 18.00
C ILE A 112 -16.67 -1.56 17.46
N PHE A 113 -16.37 -0.73 16.45
CA PHE A 113 -17.36 0.10 15.76
C PHE A 113 -17.00 0.24 14.28
N ASP A 114 -18.00 0.20 13.40
CA ASP A 114 -17.82 0.28 11.95
C ASP A 114 -18.93 1.17 11.33
N GLY A 115 -18.82 2.48 11.54
CA GLY A 115 -19.81 3.50 11.13
C GLY A 115 -19.69 3.93 9.66
N ASN A 116 -20.28 5.09 9.30
CA ASN A 116 -20.23 5.61 7.93
C ASN A 116 -19.00 6.51 7.70
N LYS A 117 -18.59 7.28 8.70
CA LYS A 117 -17.44 8.19 8.67
C LYS A 117 -16.19 7.56 9.25
N ILE A 118 -16.32 6.73 10.29
CA ILE A 118 -15.19 6.16 11.03
C ILE A 118 -15.34 4.67 11.33
N LYS A 119 -14.22 4.03 11.58
CA LYS A 119 -14.08 2.67 12.08
C LYS A 119 -13.16 2.69 13.30
N LEU A 120 -13.62 2.11 14.40
CA LEU A 120 -12.83 1.95 15.63
C LEU A 120 -12.38 0.50 15.78
N THR A 121 -11.08 0.33 15.96
CA THR A 121 -10.44 -0.96 16.19
C THR A 121 -9.72 -0.91 17.54
N LEU A 122 -10.06 -1.83 18.44
CA LEU A 122 -9.28 -2.05 19.65
C LEU A 122 -8.13 -3.01 19.31
N GLU A 123 -6.91 -2.50 19.45
CA GLU A 123 -5.68 -3.21 19.15
C GLU A 123 -4.92 -3.49 20.45
N ALA A 124 -4.29 -4.66 20.54
CA ALA A 124 -3.41 -5.02 21.64
C ALA A 124 -2.07 -5.54 21.09
N TYR A 125 -1.01 -4.74 21.25
CA TYR A 125 0.33 -5.10 20.81
C TYR A 125 1.24 -5.42 21.99
N PRO A 126 2.13 -6.41 21.85
CA PRO A 126 3.12 -6.70 22.87
C PRO A 126 4.15 -5.57 22.97
N SER A 127 4.58 -5.29 24.19
CA SER A 127 5.68 -4.42 24.58
C SER A 127 6.55 -5.12 25.64
N LEU A 128 7.81 -4.71 25.73
CA LEU A 128 8.81 -5.28 26.64
C LEU A 128 9.33 -4.18 27.56
N ILE A 129 9.32 -4.46 28.86
CA ILE A 129 9.89 -3.60 29.90
C ILE A 129 10.90 -4.39 30.74
N LYS A 130 12.02 -3.76 31.13
CA LYS A 130 13.02 -4.38 32.01
C LYS A 130 12.69 -4.03 33.46
N ILE A 131 12.10 -4.97 34.19
CA ILE A 131 11.84 -4.82 35.63
C ILE A 131 12.89 -5.63 36.39
N ASN A 132 13.75 -4.96 37.17
CA ASN A 132 14.86 -5.59 37.91
C ASN A 132 15.78 -6.43 36.99
N GLU A 133 16.20 -5.86 35.86
CA GLU A 133 16.98 -6.52 34.80
C GLU A 133 16.29 -7.71 34.12
N LYS A 134 15.04 -8.02 34.48
CA LYS A 134 14.25 -9.08 33.86
C LYS A 134 13.30 -8.48 32.83
N GLU A 135 13.46 -8.91 31.59
CA GLU A 135 12.53 -8.59 30.50
C GLU A 135 11.16 -9.22 30.81
N SER A 136 10.12 -8.39 30.87
CA SER A 136 8.73 -8.82 31.00
C SER A 136 7.92 -8.31 29.81
N VAL A 137 7.16 -9.21 29.21
CA VAL A 137 6.20 -8.88 28.14
C VAL A 137 4.91 -8.39 28.79
N PHE A 138 4.38 -7.30 28.24
CA PHE A 138 3.06 -6.78 28.55
C PHE A 138 2.37 -6.33 27.26
N TYR A 139 1.09 -5.99 27.33
CA TYR A 139 0.32 -5.57 26.17
C TYR A 139 -0.20 -4.15 26.33
N ARG A 140 0.02 -3.34 25.30
CA ARG A 140 -0.56 -2.00 25.19
C ARG A 140 -1.88 -2.08 24.45
N LEU A 141 -2.95 -1.64 25.11
CA LEU A 141 -4.23 -1.42 24.46
C LEU A 141 -4.21 -0.08 23.72
N ASN A 142 -4.69 -0.09 22.47
CA ASN A 142 -4.84 1.11 21.67
C ASN A 142 -6.20 1.11 20.97
N VAL A 143 -6.92 2.23 21.02
CA VAL A 143 -8.15 2.41 20.24
C VAL A 143 -7.77 3.16 18.98
N ASN A 144 -7.62 2.42 17.89
CA ASN A 144 -7.30 2.99 16.59
C ASN A 144 -8.58 3.48 15.90
N MET A 145 -8.58 4.74 15.45
CA MET A 145 -9.68 5.36 14.74
C MET A 145 -9.27 5.65 13.30
N ASN A 146 -9.92 4.98 12.36
CA ASN A 146 -9.68 5.13 10.93
C ASN A 146 -10.89 5.82 10.28
N PHE A 147 -10.66 6.87 9.52
CA PHE A 147 -11.71 7.50 8.72
C PHE A 147 -12.00 6.64 7.49
N LYS A 148 -13.28 6.34 7.28
CA LYS A 148 -13.70 5.64 6.07
C LYS A 148 -13.57 6.55 4.87
N LYS A 149 -13.07 5.95 3.79
CA LYS A 149 -13.13 6.55 2.46
C LYS A 149 -14.62 6.65 2.06
N PRO A 150 -15.08 7.77 1.47
CA PRO A 150 -16.44 7.88 0.95
C PRO A 150 -16.75 6.70 0.02
N GLU A 151 -17.93 6.09 0.16
CA GLU A 151 -18.35 4.97 -0.72
C GLU A 151 -18.29 5.35 -2.21
N GLU A 152 -18.52 6.63 -2.54
CA GLU A 152 -18.40 7.17 -3.90
C GLU A 152 -16.99 6.97 -4.51
N GLN A 153 -15.93 6.99 -3.69
CA GLN A 153 -14.57 6.73 -4.17
C GLN A 153 -14.36 5.26 -4.56
N LEU A 154 -15.20 4.36 -4.05
CA LEU A 154 -15.20 2.92 -4.30
C LEU A 154 -16.07 2.51 -5.49
N ASN A 155 -16.50 3.44 -6.35
CA ASN A 155 -17.17 3.08 -7.62
C ASN A 155 -16.17 2.41 -8.58
N LEU A 156 -15.94 1.12 -8.36
CA LEU A 156 -15.02 0.28 -9.11
C LEU A 156 -15.46 0.14 -10.56
N GLU A 157 -16.76 0.09 -10.85
CA GLU A 157 -17.28 -0.06 -12.21
C GLU A 157 -16.87 1.12 -13.12
N SER A 158 -17.02 2.35 -12.63
CA SER A 158 -16.57 3.56 -13.34
C SER A 158 -15.06 3.55 -13.58
N ARG A 159 -14.29 3.18 -12.56
CA ARG A 159 -12.82 3.12 -12.64
C ARG A 159 -12.31 2.00 -13.56
N ILE A 160 -12.95 0.83 -13.55
CA ILE A 160 -12.66 -0.27 -14.48
C ILE A 160 -12.98 0.15 -15.91
N SER A 161 -14.06 0.92 -16.12
CA SER A 161 -14.40 1.48 -17.44
C SER A 161 -13.32 2.45 -17.94
N GLU A 162 -12.73 3.25 -17.05
CA GLU A 162 -11.60 4.14 -17.38
C GLU A 162 -10.36 3.35 -17.80
N VAL A 163 -10.00 2.28 -17.08
CA VAL A 163 -8.90 1.39 -17.48
C VAL A 163 -9.19 0.68 -18.80
N THR A 164 -10.45 0.29 -19.04
CA THR A 164 -10.87 -0.30 -20.32
C THR A 164 -10.64 0.70 -21.47
N GLN A 165 -11.03 1.97 -21.30
CA GLN A 165 -10.78 3.01 -22.30
C GLN A 165 -9.30 3.26 -22.53
N LEU A 166 -8.48 3.31 -21.48
CA LEU A 166 -7.02 3.45 -21.60
C LEU A 166 -6.40 2.25 -22.33
N ALA A 167 -6.90 1.04 -22.07
CA ALA A 167 -6.45 -0.15 -22.77
C ALA A 167 -6.84 -0.12 -24.25
N GLU A 168 -8.02 0.42 -24.61
CA GLU A 168 -8.42 0.61 -26.01
C GLU A 168 -7.55 1.65 -26.72
N ILE A 169 -7.18 2.72 -26.01
CA ILE A 169 -6.27 3.76 -26.53
C ILE A 169 -4.88 3.16 -26.75
N TYR A 170 -4.33 2.45 -25.77
CA TYR A 170 -3.03 1.80 -25.87
C TYR A 170 -2.99 0.74 -26.99
N ASN A 171 -4.07 -0.03 -27.15
CA ASN A 171 -4.18 -1.00 -28.22
C ASN A 171 -4.19 -0.35 -29.62
N LYS A 172 -4.74 0.86 -29.74
CA LYS A 172 -4.71 1.66 -30.99
C LYS A 172 -3.37 2.38 -31.20
N ASP A 173 -2.72 2.80 -30.12
CA ASP A 173 -1.44 3.52 -30.12
C ASP A 173 -0.58 3.05 -28.93
N PRO A 174 0.33 2.07 -29.15
CA PRO A 174 1.16 1.50 -28.09
C PRO A 174 2.34 2.41 -27.71
N SER A 175 2.11 3.72 -27.63
CA SER A 175 3.12 4.68 -27.19
C SER A 175 3.44 4.51 -25.70
N SER A 176 4.67 4.82 -25.30
CA SER A 176 5.11 4.71 -23.90
C SER A 176 4.25 5.53 -22.94
N GLY A 177 3.74 6.68 -23.38
CA GLY A 177 2.84 7.52 -22.58
C GLY A 177 1.48 6.85 -22.32
N ASN A 178 0.90 6.18 -23.32
CA ASN A 178 -0.35 5.43 -23.14
C ASN A 178 -0.14 4.18 -22.28
N ALA A 179 1.00 3.49 -22.44
CA ALA A 179 1.38 2.36 -21.59
C ALA A 179 1.52 2.78 -20.13
N GLU A 180 2.17 3.92 -19.88
CA GLU A 180 2.40 4.46 -18.54
C GLU A 180 1.08 4.87 -17.88
N ALA A 181 0.20 5.59 -18.59
CA ALA A 181 -1.13 5.95 -18.10
C ALA A 181 -2.00 4.71 -17.78
N LEU A 182 -1.98 3.69 -18.65
CA LEU A 182 -2.69 2.43 -18.42
C LEU A 182 -2.15 1.69 -17.19
N ALA A 183 -0.83 1.60 -17.04
CA ALA A 183 -0.18 0.94 -15.91
C ALA A 183 -0.49 1.64 -14.59
N GLU A 184 -0.35 2.97 -14.55
CA GLU A 184 -0.63 3.81 -13.38
C GLU A 184 -2.07 3.60 -12.91
N LYS A 185 -3.03 3.74 -13.84
CA LYS A 185 -4.45 3.62 -13.51
C LYS A 185 -4.85 2.21 -13.10
N SER A 186 -4.28 1.20 -13.74
CA SER A 186 -4.52 -0.20 -13.37
C SER A 186 -4.07 -0.47 -11.93
N VAL A 187 -2.83 -0.11 -11.58
CA VAL A 187 -2.26 -0.35 -10.25
C VAL A 187 -2.98 0.47 -9.17
N SER A 188 -3.36 1.70 -9.49
CA SER A 188 -4.19 2.55 -8.62
C SER A 188 -5.47 1.85 -8.17
N ILE A 189 -6.21 1.29 -9.12
CA ILE A 189 -7.49 0.63 -8.84
C ILE A 189 -7.29 -0.69 -8.07
N GLU A 190 -6.26 -1.45 -8.41
CA GLU A 190 -5.94 -2.69 -7.69
C GLU A 190 -5.58 -2.43 -6.22
N LYS A 191 -4.77 -1.40 -5.94
CA LYS A 191 -4.43 -0.98 -4.57
C LYS A 191 -5.63 -0.42 -3.81
N LEU A 192 -6.47 0.37 -4.49
CA LEU A 192 -7.72 0.89 -3.92
C LEU A 192 -8.64 -0.26 -3.49
N PHE A 193 -8.81 -1.26 -4.37
CA PHE A 193 -9.58 -2.47 -4.08
C PHE A 193 -8.98 -3.28 -2.94
N GLN A 194 -7.66 -3.51 -2.94
CA GLN A 194 -7.00 -4.25 -1.87
C GLN A 194 -7.19 -3.57 -0.51
N THR A 195 -7.13 -2.23 -0.47
CA THR A 195 -7.34 -1.45 0.75
C THR A 195 -8.78 -1.55 1.24
N SER A 196 -9.77 -1.42 0.35
CA SER A 196 -11.19 -1.52 0.74
C SER A 196 -11.60 -2.91 1.19
N MET A 197 -10.98 -3.96 0.63
CA MET A 197 -11.25 -5.34 1.00
C MET A 197 -10.58 -5.76 2.33
N ARG A 198 -9.46 -5.14 2.71
CA ARG A 198 -8.88 -5.34 4.06
C ARG A 198 -9.84 -4.86 5.16
N ASP A 199 -10.63 -3.83 4.87
CA ASP A 199 -11.56 -3.27 5.84
C ASP A 199 -12.90 -4.01 5.92
N SER A 200 -13.35 -4.59 4.81
CA SER A 200 -14.61 -5.32 4.71
C SER A 200 -14.40 -6.82 4.92
N SER A 201 -14.59 -7.27 6.17
CA SER A 201 -14.53 -8.70 6.54
C SER A 201 -15.64 -9.59 5.90
N LEU A 202 -16.45 -9.05 4.98
CA LEU A 202 -17.64 -9.71 4.46
C LEU A 202 -17.60 -9.92 2.93
N LYS A 203 -17.76 -11.19 2.56
CA LYS A 203 -18.18 -11.76 1.27
C LYS A 203 -17.39 -11.30 0.04
N CYS A 204 -16.08 -11.56 0.03
CA CYS A 204 -15.25 -11.47 -1.17
C CYS A 204 -15.97 -11.98 -2.43
N GLU A 205 -16.59 -13.16 -2.34
CA GLU A 205 -17.32 -13.75 -3.46
C GLU A 205 -18.51 -12.89 -3.95
N ASN A 206 -19.25 -12.23 -3.05
CA ASN A 206 -20.34 -11.34 -3.45
C ASN A 206 -19.81 -10.12 -4.20
N THR A 207 -18.78 -9.47 -3.65
CA THR A 207 -18.14 -8.31 -4.28
C THR A 207 -17.55 -8.68 -5.64
N MET A 208 -16.91 -9.84 -5.75
CA MET A 208 -16.39 -10.32 -7.03
C MET A 208 -17.51 -10.68 -8.01
N ASN A 209 -18.60 -11.30 -7.57
CA ASN A 209 -19.75 -11.57 -8.45
C ASN A 209 -20.43 -10.28 -8.93
N GLU A 210 -20.42 -9.22 -8.13
CA GLU A 210 -20.94 -7.90 -8.53
C GLU A 210 -20.04 -7.24 -9.59
N ILE A 211 -18.72 -7.29 -9.42
CA ILE A 211 -17.76 -6.68 -10.36
C ILE A 211 -17.63 -7.47 -11.66
N PHE A 212 -17.48 -8.79 -11.55
CA PHE A 212 -17.14 -9.66 -12.66
C PHE A 212 -18.34 -10.37 -13.28
N GLY A 213 -19.43 -10.59 -12.53
CA GLY A 213 -20.49 -11.50 -12.93
C GLY A 213 -20.15 -12.96 -12.64
N SER A 214 -21.15 -13.74 -12.23
CA SER A 214 -20.98 -15.16 -11.86
C SER A 214 -20.53 -16.05 -13.02
N GLU A 215 -20.77 -15.63 -14.26
CA GLU A 215 -20.34 -16.31 -15.48
C GLU A 215 -18.82 -16.25 -15.71
N ASN A 216 -18.14 -15.29 -15.10
CA ASN A 216 -16.68 -15.13 -15.17
C ASN A 216 -15.96 -15.83 -13.99
N LYS A 217 -16.73 -16.45 -13.08
CA LYS A 217 -16.20 -17.24 -11.96
C LYS A 217 -15.61 -18.56 -12.45
N LYS A 218 -14.39 -18.86 -12.03
CA LYS A 218 -13.70 -20.14 -12.23
C LYS A 218 -14.00 -21.11 -11.09
N GLU A 219 -13.71 -22.38 -11.32
CA GLU A 219 -13.76 -23.40 -10.28
C GLU A 219 -12.81 -23.06 -9.13
N GLU A 220 -13.20 -23.45 -7.93
CA GLU A 220 -12.37 -23.30 -6.73
C GLU A 220 -11.11 -24.17 -6.85
N GLN A 221 -9.96 -23.57 -6.55
CA GLN A 221 -8.64 -24.18 -6.67
C GLN A 221 -7.97 -24.25 -5.30
N SER A 222 -7.28 -25.35 -5.03
CA SER A 222 -6.43 -25.46 -3.84
C SER A 222 -5.01 -25.00 -4.16
N VAL A 223 -4.52 -24.01 -3.42
CA VAL A 223 -3.15 -23.49 -3.53
C VAL A 223 -2.37 -23.89 -2.30
N LEU A 224 -1.30 -24.66 -2.48
CA LEU A 224 -0.34 -24.99 -1.44
C LEU A 224 0.61 -23.81 -1.23
N VAL A 225 0.72 -23.33 0.00
CA VAL A 225 1.63 -22.25 0.38
C VAL A 225 2.64 -22.75 1.39
N ASN A 226 3.92 -22.54 1.08
CA ASN A 226 5.03 -22.69 2.01
C ASN A 226 5.59 -21.31 2.35
N GLU A 227 5.33 -20.84 3.57
CA GLU A 227 5.94 -19.65 4.15
C GLU A 227 7.26 -20.07 4.80
N ILE A 228 8.38 -19.64 4.24
CA ILE A 228 9.74 -20.10 4.56
C ILE A 228 10.49 -18.95 5.25
N ASP A 229 10.98 -19.20 6.48
CA ASP A 229 11.86 -18.27 7.19
C ASP A 229 13.24 -18.26 6.48
N PHE A 230 13.38 -17.40 5.47
CA PHE A 230 14.51 -17.43 4.55
C PHE A 230 15.79 -16.85 5.16
N TYR A 231 15.70 -15.71 5.83
CA TYR A 231 16.84 -15.07 6.47
C TYR A 231 16.39 -14.22 7.66
N GLU A 232 17.21 -14.13 8.70
CA GLU A 232 16.90 -13.40 9.92
C GLU A 232 18.12 -12.59 10.36
N GLY A 233 17.94 -11.28 10.53
CA GLY A 233 18.92 -10.34 11.08
C GLY A 233 18.39 -9.66 12.35
N ASP A 234 19.20 -8.79 12.96
CA ASP A 234 18.86 -8.11 14.22
C ASP A 234 17.63 -7.18 14.07
N ASP A 235 17.57 -6.45 12.95
CA ASP A 235 16.59 -5.39 12.64
C ASP A 235 15.72 -5.69 11.41
N PHE A 236 15.82 -6.92 10.87
CA PHE A 236 15.02 -7.36 9.72
C PHE A 236 14.77 -8.88 9.65
N SER A 237 13.78 -9.29 8.87
CA SER A 237 13.55 -10.67 8.40
C SER A 237 13.36 -10.69 6.90
N ALA A 238 13.73 -11.80 6.28
CA ALA A 238 13.26 -12.15 4.95
C ALA A 238 12.46 -13.46 4.99
N THR A 239 11.26 -13.44 4.42
CA THR A 239 10.35 -14.58 4.34
C THR A 239 10.11 -14.91 2.87
N ALA A 240 10.38 -16.15 2.46
CA ALA A 240 10.07 -16.60 1.11
C ALA A 240 8.71 -17.32 1.09
N ASN A 241 7.80 -16.85 0.23
CA ASN A 241 6.48 -17.42 0.02
C ASN A 241 6.49 -18.22 -1.28
N LEU A 242 6.48 -19.55 -1.15
CA LEU A 242 6.43 -20.49 -2.25
C LEU A 242 5.00 -21.03 -2.41
N GLN A 243 4.31 -20.56 -3.44
CA GLN A 243 2.93 -20.93 -3.75
C GLN A 243 2.88 -21.88 -4.94
N MET A 244 2.03 -22.90 -4.87
CA MET A 244 1.91 -23.94 -5.87
C MET A 244 0.45 -24.29 -6.10
N CYS A 245 0.02 -24.36 -7.36
CA CYS A 245 -1.32 -24.82 -7.72
C CYS A 245 -1.25 -26.05 -8.62
N GLU A 246 -1.58 -27.21 -8.06
CA GLU A 246 -1.58 -28.50 -8.76
C GLU A 246 -2.86 -28.67 -9.59
N ASP A 247 -4.00 -28.33 -9.00
CA ASP A 247 -5.33 -28.51 -9.58
C ASP A 247 -5.75 -27.37 -10.52
N CYS A 248 -4.85 -26.43 -10.81
CA CYS A 248 -5.10 -25.37 -11.78
C CYS A 248 -5.09 -25.92 -13.21
N GLN A 249 -5.92 -25.34 -14.09
CA GLN A 249 -5.87 -25.62 -15.54
C GLN A 249 -4.46 -25.46 -16.11
N TRP A 250 -3.71 -24.50 -15.57
CA TRP A 250 -2.29 -24.29 -15.82
C TRP A 250 -1.55 -24.40 -14.50
N SER A 251 -0.85 -25.52 -14.25
CA SER A 251 -0.08 -25.67 -13.02
C SER A 251 1.08 -24.67 -12.98
N TRP A 252 1.17 -23.90 -11.90
CA TRP A 252 2.17 -22.84 -11.74
C TRP A 252 2.84 -22.91 -10.37
N ILE A 253 4.05 -22.37 -10.30
CA ILE A 253 4.81 -22.20 -9.05
C ILE A 253 5.21 -20.73 -8.97
N ASN A 254 4.84 -20.07 -7.89
CA ASN A 254 5.25 -18.70 -7.62
C ASN A 254 6.18 -18.68 -6.42
N LEU A 255 7.34 -18.05 -6.56
CA LEU A 255 8.28 -17.80 -5.48
C LEU A 255 8.41 -16.29 -5.31
N ASP A 256 7.91 -15.79 -4.20
CA ASP A 256 8.07 -14.39 -3.79
C ASP A 256 8.87 -14.31 -2.49
N LEU A 257 9.61 -13.22 -2.29
CA LEU A 257 10.47 -13.04 -1.12
C LEU A 257 10.19 -11.67 -0.49
N TRP A 258 9.80 -11.65 0.77
CA TRP A 258 9.39 -10.44 1.49
C TRP A 258 10.48 -10.07 2.47
N ILE A 259 11.06 -8.88 2.36
CA ILE A 259 12.04 -8.37 3.32
C ILE A 259 11.30 -7.38 4.22
N GLU A 260 11.05 -7.78 5.46
CA GLU A 260 10.51 -6.92 6.50
C GLU A 260 11.67 -6.32 7.29
N SER A 261 11.90 -5.02 7.17
CA SER A 261 12.90 -4.32 7.95
C SER A 261 12.28 -3.10 8.62
N ARG A 262 12.69 -2.85 9.86
CA ARG A 262 12.24 -1.68 10.64
C ARG A 262 13.15 -0.47 10.46
N ASN A 263 14.28 -0.66 9.77
CA ASN A 263 15.16 0.42 9.38
C ASN A 263 14.55 1.21 8.20
N PRO A 264 14.24 2.51 8.31
CA PRO A 264 13.68 3.29 7.20
C PRO A 264 14.51 3.17 5.90
N ALA A 265 15.83 3.03 6.03
CA ALA A 265 16.74 2.92 4.89
C ALA A 265 16.52 1.65 4.03
N SER A 266 15.91 0.59 4.58
CA SER A 266 15.62 -0.63 3.82
C SER A 266 14.45 -0.49 2.85
N ASN A 267 13.60 0.53 3.06
CA ASN A 267 12.42 0.78 2.22
C ASN A 267 12.77 1.59 0.96
N LYS A 268 14.07 1.84 0.71
CA LYS A 268 14.54 2.44 -0.53
C LYS A 268 14.14 1.55 -1.71
N GLN A 269 13.34 2.15 -2.58
CA GLN A 269 12.80 1.49 -3.76
C GLN A 269 13.92 1.24 -4.76
N VAL A 270 13.96 0.02 -5.30
CA VAL A 270 14.92 -0.35 -6.34
C VAL A 270 14.19 -0.35 -7.67
N GLU A 271 14.75 0.37 -8.64
CA GLU A 271 14.24 0.38 -10.00
C GLU A 271 14.25 -1.04 -10.58
N PHE A 272 13.08 -1.57 -10.91
CA PHE A 272 12.95 -2.89 -11.48
C PHE A 272 13.49 -2.88 -12.92
N ARG A 273 14.60 -3.58 -13.15
CA ARG A 273 15.11 -3.82 -14.50
C ARG A 273 14.81 -5.27 -14.89
N LYS A 274 13.93 -5.44 -15.88
CA LYS A 274 13.64 -6.76 -16.46
C LYS A 274 14.94 -7.34 -16.99
N GLU A 275 15.35 -8.49 -16.48
CA GLU A 275 16.48 -9.21 -17.03
C GLU A 275 16.06 -9.84 -18.36
N ASN A 276 16.78 -9.51 -19.44
CA ASN A 276 16.55 -10.11 -20.76
C ASN A 276 17.07 -11.56 -20.74
N LEU A 277 16.18 -12.48 -20.39
CA LEU A 277 16.48 -13.90 -20.37
C LEU A 277 16.39 -14.50 -21.78
N PRO A 278 17.37 -15.32 -22.22
CA PRO A 278 17.27 -16.03 -23.48
C PRO A 278 16.03 -16.93 -23.52
N ALA A 279 15.26 -16.90 -24.62
CA ALA A 279 14.02 -17.69 -24.76
C ALA A 279 14.23 -19.22 -24.75
N ASN A 280 15.49 -19.68 -24.92
CA ASN A 280 15.84 -21.10 -25.09
C ASN A 280 16.70 -21.65 -23.95
N LEU A 281 16.58 -21.11 -22.73
CA LEU A 281 17.31 -21.66 -21.58
C LEU A 281 16.87 -23.09 -21.29
N GLU A 282 17.81 -23.98 -20.99
CA GLU A 282 17.54 -25.34 -20.52
C GLU A 282 17.08 -25.33 -19.06
N ASP A 283 16.34 -26.35 -18.61
CA ASP A 283 15.80 -26.39 -17.24
C ASP A 283 16.90 -26.32 -16.17
N SER A 284 18.06 -26.91 -16.42
CA SER A 284 19.22 -26.80 -15.52
C SER A 284 19.75 -25.38 -15.40
N GLU A 285 19.69 -24.58 -16.46
CA GLU A 285 20.17 -23.19 -16.45
C GLU A 285 19.25 -22.29 -15.62
N TYR A 286 17.92 -22.52 -15.67
CA TYR A 286 16.98 -21.87 -14.76
C TYR A 286 17.29 -22.22 -13.29
N GLN A 287 17.51 -23.51 -13.01
CA GLN A 287 17.84 -23.98 -11.66
C GLN A 287 19.13 -23.33 -11.13
N ASP A 288 20.18 -23.28 -11.95
CA ASP A 288 21.47 -22.70 -11.57
C ASP A 288 21.36 -21.20 -11.31
N ARG A 289 20.66 -20.45 -12.19
CA ARG A 289 20.40 -19.01 -11.99
C ARG A 289 19.57 -18.73 -10.75
N ILE A 290 18.53 -19.51 -10.48
CA ILE A 290 17.71 -19.35 -9.27
C ILE A 290 18.55 -19.60 -8.02
N ARG A 291 19.39 -20.65 -8.00
CA ARG A 291 20.33 -20.91 -6.88
C ARG A 291 21.29 -19.73 -6.68
N GLU A 292 21.85 -19.19 -7.76
CA GLU A 292 22.75 -18.04 -7.73
C GLU A 292 22.05 -16.80 -7.16
N ILE A 293 20.87 -16.44 -7.69
CA ILE A 293 20.11 -15.28 -7.24
C ILE A 293 19.73 -15.41 -5.77
N VAL A 294 19.23 -16.58 -5.34
CA VAL A 294 18.91 -16.83 -3.92
C VAL A 294 20.14 -16.70 -3.03
N SER A 295 21.30 -17.18 -3.48
CA SER A 295 22.58 -17.00 -2.78
C SER A 295 23.00 -15.53 -2.72
N ASN A 296 22.79 -14.76 -3.79
CA ASN A 296 23.11 -13.34 -3.84
C ASN A 296 22.20 -12.50 -2.94
N ILE A 297 20.90 -12.83 -2.85
CA ILE A 297 19.97 -12.22 -1.89
C ILE A 297 20.49 -12.45 -0.48
N LYS A 298 20.85 -13.69 -0.13
CA LYS A 298 21.39 -14.02 1.19
C LYS A 298 22.66 -13.22 1.50
N LEU A 299 23.62 -13.17 0.57
CA LEU A 299 24.85 -12.40 0.71
C LEU A 299 24.57 -10.89 0.87
N ALA A 300 23.59 -10.34 0.14
CA ALA A 300 23.21 -8.93 0.26
C ALA A 300 22.61 -8.65 1.65
N LEU A 301 21.75 -9.53 2.15
CA LEU A 301 21.19 -9.45 3.50
C LEU A 301 22.27 -9.58 4.59
N ASP A 302 23.22 -10.51 4.44
CA ASP A 302 24.39 -10.65 5.33
C ASP A 302 25.16 -9.32 5.45
N ASN A 303 25.26 -8.57 4.34
CA ASN A 303 25.96 -7.28 4.26
C ASN A 303 25.08 -6.07 4.59
N LYS A 304 23.81 -6.28 5.00
CA LYS A 304 22.79 -5.23 5.18
C LYS A 304 22.60 -4.32 3.94
N ASP A 305 22.83 -4.86 2.75
CA ASP A 305 22.63 -4.19 1.45
C ASP A 305 21.22 -4.50 0.92
N PHE A 306 20.22 -3.82 1.49
CA PHE A 306 18.80 -4.03 1.16
C PHE A 306 18.46 -3.64 -0.28
N GLU A 307 19.16 -2.65 -0.84
CA GLU A 307 18.98 -2.23 -2.23
C GLU A 307 19.39 -3.36 -3.18
N LYS A 308 20.57 -3.96 -2.97
CA LYS A 308 20.98 -5.12 -3.75
C LYS A 308 20.06 -6.34 -3.54
N ALA A 309 19.63 -6.60 -2.30
CA ALA A 309 18.72 -7.72 -2.00
C ALA A 309 17.38 -7.56 -2.74
N ASN A 310 16.80 -6.35 -2.77
CA ASN A 310 15.59 -6.03 -3.51
C ASN A 310 15.80 -6.13 -5.04
N SER A 311 16.97 -5.73 -5.55
CA SER A 311 17.34 -5.91 -6.96
C SER A 311 17.39 -7.39 -7.36
N GLU A 312 18.02 -8.23 -6.55
CA GLU A 312 18.12 -9.67 -6.80
C GLU A 312 16.74 -10.36 -6.64
N LYS A 313 15.90 -9.91 -5.70
CA LYS A 313 14.50 -10.34 -5.61
C LYS A 313 13.74 -10.09 -6.93
N ALA A 314 13.90 -8.91 -7.53
CA ALA A 314 13.27 -8.59 -8.81
C ALA A 314 13.70 -9.53 -9.95
N LYS A 315 15.00 -9.91 -9.97
CA LYS A 315 15.52 -10.94 -10.89
C LYS A 315 14.91 -12.31 -10.62
N LEU A 316 14.80 -12.69 -9.34
CA LEU A 316 14.20 -13.97 -8.92
C LEU A 316 12.75 -14.12 -9.41
N PHE A 317 11.97 -13.05 -9.30
CA PHE A 317 10.61 -13.02 -9.83
C PHE A 317 10.60 -13.21 -11.36
N SER A 318 11.45 -12.47 -12.08
CA SER A 318 11.55 -12.53 -13.55
C SER A 318 11.95 -13.91 -14.07
N ILE A 319 12.95 -14.56 -13.45
CA ILE A 319 13.42 -15.90 -13.84
C ILE A 319 12.37 -16.98 -13.52
N ASN A 320 11.67 -16.87 -12.40
CA ASN A 320 10.60 -17.80 -12.02
C ASN A 320 9.44 -17.76 -13.02
N GLU A 321 9.02 -16.55 -13.39
CA GLU A 321 7.93 -16.33 -14.35
C GLU A 321 8.30 -16.79 -15.77
N ALA A 322 9.52 -16.50 -16.23
CA ALA A 322 10.01 -17.02 -17.50
C ALA A 322 10.04 -18.56 -17.52
N TRP A 323 10.39 -19.19 -16.39
CA TRP A 323 10.37 -20.65 -16.29
C TRP A 323 8.94 -21.23 -16.27
N ASN A 324 7.99 -20.55 -15.61
CA ASN A 324 6.56 -20.89 -15.68
C ASN A 324 6.08 -20.88 -17.14
N GLN A 325 6.36 -19.80 -17.88
CA GLN A 325 5.94 -19.66 -19.26
C GLN A 325 6.56 -20.75 -20.16
N LYS A 326 7.88 -20.97 -20.07
CA LYS A 326 8.55 -22.03 -20.83
C LYS A 326 7.96 -23.41 -20.53
N SER A 327 7.76 -23.71 -19.24
CA SER A 327 7.29 -25.03 -18.81
C SER A 327 5.88 -25.35 -19.29
N ASN A 328 5.09 -24.32 -19.58
CA ASN A 328 3.73 -24.41 -20.08
C ASN A 328 3.65 -24.32 -21.62
N ASP A 329 4.67 -23.79 -22.32
CA ASP A 329 4.79 -23.83 -23.80
C ASP A 329 5.28 -25.19 -24.31
N VAL A 330 4.53 -26.26 -23.99
CA VAL A 330 4.86 -27.64 -24.41
C VAL A 330 4.32 -28.01 -25.79
N TRP A 331 3.55 -27.12 -26.42
CA TRP A 331 2.89 -27.39 -27.70
C TRP A 331 3.88 -27.74 -28.80
N LYS A 332 5.02 -27.03 -28.87
CA LYS A 332 6.08 -27.33 -29.84
C LYS A 332 6.69 -28.71 -29.64
N GLU A 333 6.83 -29.16 -28.39
CA GLU A 333 7.33 -30.50 -28.08
C GLU A 333 6.30 -31.57 -28.45
N ALA A 334 5.03 -31.34 -28.09
CA ALA A 334 3.93 -32.20 -28.49
C ALA A 334 3.83 -32.30 -30.02
N ASP A 335 3.84 -31.17 -30.74
CA ASP A 335 3.73 -31.14 -32.19
C ASP A 335 4.89 -31.90 -32.86
N LYS A 336 6.13 -31.79 -32.36
CA LYS A 336 7.27 -32.59 -32.84
C LYS A 336 7.05 -34.11 -32.68
N LEU A 337 6.35 -34.55 -31.64
CA LEU A 337 6.01 -35.96 -31.43
C LEU A 337 4.94 -36.42 -32.43
N PHE A 338 3.96 -35.57 -32.74
CA PHE A 338 2.83 -35.92 -33.62
C PHE A 338 3.12 -35.72 -35.12
N GLN A 339 4.04 -34.84 -35.51
CA GLN A 339 4.51 -34.67 -36.90
C GLN A 339 5.05 -35.97 -37.50
N LYS A 340 5.66 -36.85 -36.69
CA LYS A 340 6.14 -38.17 -37.16
C LYS A 340 5.01 -39.18 -37.39
N THR A 341 3.84 -38.95 -36.80
CA THR A 341 2.73 -39.91 -36.77
C THR A 341 1.66 -39.57 -37.81
N SER A 342 1.55 -38.29 -38.21
CA SER A 342 0.63 -37.83 -39.27
C SER A 342 0.89 -38.49 -40.63
N ASP A 343 2.14 -38.89 -40.90
CA ASP A 343 2.55 -39.48 -42.18
C ASP A 343 2.27 -40.99 -42.30
N SER A 344 1.70 -41.63 -41.26
CA SER A 344 1.41 -43.07 -41.28
C SER A 344 0.20 -43.44 -42.15
N GLU A 345 0.25 -44.59 -42.84
CA GLU A 345 -0.86 -45.05 -43.71
C GLU A 345 -2.19 -45.26 -42.97
N GLU A 346 -2.17 -45.46 -41.64
CA GLU A 346 -3.37 -45.57 -40.79
C GLU A 346 -4.18 -44.25 -40.75
N SER A 347 -3.53 -43.09 -40.85
CA SER A 347 -4.22 -41.77 -40.85
C SER A 347 -5.15 -41.57 -42.05
N ARG A 348 -4.97 -42.36 -43.12
CA ARG A 348 -5.77 -42.28 -44.35
C ARG A 348 -7.05 -43.11 -44.33
N GLN A 349 -7.21 -44.05 -43.39
CA GLN A 349 -8.33 -44.99 -43.39
C GLN A 349 -9.49 -44.59 -42.46
N ASP A 350 -9.23 -43.78 -41.43
CA ASP A 350 -10.26 -43.32 -40.49
C ASP A 350 -10.51 -41.81 -40.59
N PRO A 351 -11.69 -41.35 -41.07
CA PRO A 351 -12.01 -39.93 -41.19
C PRO A 351 -12.07 -39.18 -39.84
N TYR A 352 -12.06 -39.88 -38.70
CA TYR A 352 -12.03 -39.30 -37.36
C TYR A 352 -10.64 -39.38 -36.71
N TYR A 353 -9.61 -39.88 -37.43
CA TYR A 353 -8.26 -40.02 -36.91
C TYR A 353 -7.69 -38.71 -36.36
N TRP A 354 -8.00 -37.57 -36.99
CA TRP A 354 -7.56 -36.24 -36.54
C TRP A 354 -8.10 -35.87 -35.15
N VAL A 355 -9.33 -36.24 -34.81
CA VAL A 355 -9.93 -35.99 -33.48
C VAL A 355 -9.19 -36.80 -32.41
N LYS A 356 -8.94 -38.08 -32.71
CA LYS A 356 -8.19 -38.97 -31.84
C LYS A 356 -6.74 -38.50 -31.67
N GLN A 357 -6.11 -38.05 -32.75
CA GLN A 357 -4.76 -37.49 -32.73
C GLN A 357 -4.71 -36.20 -31.91
N GLU A 358 -5.70 -35.31 -32.05
CA GLU A 358 -5.82 -34.08 -31.27
C GLU A 358 -6.03 -34.35 -29.78
N GLN A 359 -6.80 -35.38 -29.41
CA GLN A 359 -6.94 -35.79 -28.01
C GLN A 359 -5.67 -36.38 -27.44
N LEU A 360 -5.02 -37.29 -28.16
CA LEU A 360 -3.71 -37.79 -27.78
C LEU A 360 -2.69 -36.65 -27.65
N ARG A 361 -2.80 -35.63 -28.50
CA ARG A 361 -1.99 -34.41 -28.41
C ARG A 361 -2.28 -33.63 -27.13
N ARG A 362 -3.55 -33.39 -26.79
CA ARG A 362 -3.96 -32.73 -25.54
C ARG A 362 -3.56 -33.51 -24.29
N ASP A 363 -3.77 -34.83 -24.28
CA ASP A 363 -3.34 -35.71 -23.19
C ASP A 363 -1.82 -35.65 -23.03
N LYS A 364 -1.08 -35.64 -24.14
CA LYS A 364 0.38 -35.53 -24.11
C LYS A 364 0.86 -34.17 -23.65
N VAL A 365 0.18 -33.10 -24.07
CA VAL A 365 0.43 -31.73 -23.58
C VAL A 365 0.22 -31.68 -22.07
N GLN A 366 -0.88 -32.23 -21.56
CA GLN A 366 -1.13 -32.29 -20.11
C GLN A 366 -0.09 -33.14 -19.38
N GLU A 367 0.31 -34.29 -19.94
CA GLU A 367 1.38 -35.14 -19.38
C GLU A 367 2.71 -34.38 -19.29
N LEU A 368 3.08 -33.63 -20.34
CA LEU A 368 4.29 -32.81 -20.37
C LEU A 368 4.22 -31.65 -19.36
N ILE A 369 3.09 -30.95 -19.28
CA ILE A 369 2.86 -29.88 -18.29
C ILE A 369 3.03 -30.44 -16.87
N ASN A 370 2.36 -31.55 -16.56
CA ASN A 370 2.44 -32.18 -15.23
C ASN A 370 3.86 -32.62 -14.90
N LYS A 371 4.56 -33.24 -15.86
CA LYS A 371 5.96 -33.66 -15.70
C LYS A 371 6.90 -32.47 -15.45
N ASN A 372 6.75 -31.40 -16.23
CA ASN A 372 7.56 -30.18 -16.08
C ASN A 372 7.25 -29.50 -14.74
N TYR A 373 5.98 -29.49 -14.32
CA TYR A 373 5.55 -29.00 -13.02
C TYR A 373 6.18 -29.81 -11.87
N ASP A 374 6.10 -31.14 -11.89
CA ASP A 374 6.66 -32.01 -10.84
C ASP A 374 8.18 -31.85 -10.70
N ALA A 375 8.88 -31.69 -11.82
CA ALA A 375 10.32 -31.43 -11.82
C ALA A 375 10.65 -30.09 -11.12
N ARG A 376 9.90 -29.03 -11.42
CA ARG A 376 10.07 -27.71 -10.79
C ARG A 376 9.70 -27.73 -9.31
N LYS A 377 8.56 -28.34 -8.96
CA LYS A 377 8.12 -28.54 -7.58
C LYS A 377 9.20 -29.23 -6.77
N SER A 378 9.76 -30.33 -7.29
CA SER A 378 10.85 -31.06 -6.64
C SER A 378 12.09 -30.18 -6.45
N PHE A 379 12.44 -29.36 -7.43
CA PHE A 379 13.55 -28.41 -7.32
C PHE A 379 13.34 -27.39 -6.20
N TYR A 380 12.19 -26.70 -6.14
CA TYR A 380 11.95 -25.70 -5.09
C TYR A 380 11.85 -26.32 -3.69
N LEU A 381 11.25 -27.50 -3.58
CA LEU A 381 11.21 -28.23 -2.30
C LEU A 381 12.61 -28.66 -1.84
N ASP A 382 13.51 -29.03 -2.76
CA ASP A 382 14.92 -29.31 -2.43
C ASP A 382 15.70 -28.04 -2.10
N LEU A 383 15.47 -26.94 -2.83
CA LEU A 383 16.12 -25.64 -2.62
C LEU A 383 15.91 -25.12 -1.19
N PHE A 384 14.72 -25.34 -0.63
CA PHE A 384 14.34 -24.87 0.70
C PHE A 384 14.22 -25.98 1.76
N LYS A 385 14.77 -27.17 1.53
CA LYS A 385 14.60 -28.34 2.43
C LYS A 385 15.16 -28.12 3.83
N ASP A 386 16.20 -27.28 3.96
CA ASP A 386 16.93 -27.05 5.21
C ASP A 386 16.39 -25.84 5.98
N TYR A 387 15.32 -25.20 5.49
CA TYR A 387 14.71 -24.01 6.11
C TYR A 387 13.47 -24.38 6.93
N THR A 388 13.22 -23.61 7.99
CA THR A 388 11.94 -23.67 8.73
C THR A 388 10.84 -23.15 7.83
N LYS A 389 9.76 -23.92 7.69
CA LYS A 389 8.62 -23.54 6.86
C LYS A 389 7.29 -23.87 7.51
N LYS A 390 6.28 -23.03 7.27
CA LYS A 390 4.88 -23.27 7.60
C LYS A 390 4.15 -23.65 6.31
N GLU A 391 3.49 -24.80 6.33
CA GLU A 391 2.72 -25.30 5.21
C GLU A 391 1.23 -25.12 5.50
N PHE A 392 0.50 -24.54 4.56
CA PHE A 392 -0.96 -24.43 4.63
C PHE A 392 -1.57 -24.38 3.23
N PHE A 393 -2.86 -24.65 3.15
CA PHE A 393 -3.63 -24.60 1.91
C PHE A 393 -4.54 -23.37 1.90
N LEU A 394 -4.64 -22.73 0.76
CA LEU A 394 -5.61 -21.68 0.48
C LEU A 394 -6.66 -22.21 -0.49
N ALA A 395 -7.93 -21.98 -0.17
CA ALA A 395 -9.01 -22.14 -1.14
C ALA A 395 -9.12 -20.83 -1.93
N GLN A 396 -8.90 -20.93 -3.25
CA GLN A 396 -8.85 -19.80 -4.17
C GLN A 396 -9.97 -19.87 -5.21
N ILE A 397 -10.78 -18.83 -5.31
CA ILE A 397 -11.77 -18.66 -6.38
C ILE A 397 -11.31 -17.53 -7.27
N ARG A 398 -11.13 -17.78 -8.57
CA ARG A 398 -10.73 -16.76 -9.55
C ARG A 398 -11.91 -16.27 -10.38
N TYR A 399 -11.80 -15.04 -10.83
CA TYR A 399 -12.70 -14.38 -11.77
C TYR A 399 -11.86 -13.84 -12.90
N GLU A 400 -12.29 -14.00 -14.14
CA GLU A 400 -11.57 -13.49 -15.31
C GLU A 400 -12.57 -12.96 -16.32
N LYS A 401 -12.53 -11.66 -16.58
CA LYS A 401 -13.37 -10.98 -17.56
C LYS A 401 -12.47 -10.31 -18.60
N ARG A 402 -12.63 -10.69 -19.86
CA ARG A 402 -11.92 -10.05 -20.98
C ARG A 402 -12.55 -8.69 -21.25
N LEU A 403 -11.72 -7.65 -21.29
CA LEU A 403 -12.14 -6.27 -21.52
C LEU A 403 -11.97 -5.89 -22.99
N ILE A 404 -10.86 -6.33 -23.61
CA ILE A 404 -10.54 -6.09 -25.01
C ILE A 404 -10.04 -7.40 -25.62
N GLU A 405 -10.53 -7.72 -26.81
CA GLU A 405 -10.08 -8.85 -27.60
C GLU A 405 -9.81 -8.40 -29.03
N ASP A 406 -8.57 -8.55 -29.47
CA ASP A 406 -8.21 -8.34 -30.86
C ASP A 406 -8.06 -9.67 -31.58
N PHE A 407 -8.81 -9.81 -32.66
CA PHE A 407 -8.74 -10.94 -33.56
C PHE A 407 -8.22 -10.46 -34.90
N THR A 408 -7.09 -11.02 -35.33
CA THR A 408 -6.69 -10.86 -36.73
C THR A 408 -7.39 -11.93 -37.54
N LYS A 409 -8.22 -11.46 -38.46
CA LYS A 409 -8.76 -12.31 -39.52
C LYS A 409 -7.63 -12.63 -40.47
N ILE A 410 -6.97 -13.77 -40.25
CA ILE A 410 -6.03 -14.31 -41.23
C ILE A 410 -6.88 -15.01 -42.31
N GLY A 411 -7.38 -14.23 -43.27
CA GLY A 411 -7.77 -14.85 -44.54
C GLY A 411 -6.50 -15.43 -45.18
N GLN A 412 -6.56 -16.67 -45.66
CA GLN A 412 -5.43 -17.25 -46.40
C GLN A 412 -5.40 -16.67 -47.80
N GLU A 413 -4.28 -16.07 -48.18
CA GLU A 413 -4.04 -15.61 -49.55
C GLU A 413 -3.61 -16.76 -50.45
N ILE A 414 -4.27 -16.96 -51.61
CA ILE A 414 -3.85 -17.92 -52.62
C ILE A 414 -2.90 -17.22 -53.58
N CYS A 415 -1.62 -17.39 -53.33
CA CYS A 415 -0.52 -16.62 -53.93
C CYS A 415 -0.30 -16.69 -55.44
N ASN A 416 -1.16 -17.37 -56.18
CA ASN A 416 -1.02 -17.62 -57.62
C ASN A 416 -2.31 -17.39 -58.42
N ASN A 417 -3.29 -16.71 -57.85
CA ASN A 417 -4.59 -16.51 -58.50
C ASN A 417 -4.85 -15.05 -58.90
N ASN A 418 -3.98 -14.12 -58.47
CA ASN A 418 -4.04 -12.70 -58.77
C ASN A 418 -5.32 -12.04 -58.24
N LEU A 419 -5.83 -12.56 -57.12
CA LEU A 419 -6.96 -12.04 -56.34
C LEU A 419 -6.50 -11.81 -54.92
N ASP A 420 -6.99 -10.73 -54.31
CA ASP A 420 -6.89 -10.49 -52.87
C ASP A 420 -7.95 -11.36 -52.17
N ASP A 421 -7.59 -12.61 -51.88
CA ASP A 421 -8.49 -13.61 -51.32
C ASP A 421 -8.81 -13.33 -49.85
N ASN A 422 -7.85 -12.73 -49.14
CA ASN A 422 -8.01 -12.39 -47.73
C ASN A 422 -8.56 -10.98 -47.48
N LYS A 423 -8.77 -10.20 -48.55
CA LYS A 423 -9.33 -8.83 -48.55
C LYS A 423 -8.48 -7.83 -47.77
N ASN A 424 -7.17 -7.99 -47.73
CA ASN A 424 -6.25 -7.06 -47.06
C ASN A 424 -5.67 -5.99 -48.00
N GLU A 425 -6.20 -5.88 -49.23
CA GLU A 425 -5.76 -5.00 -50.32
C GLU A 425 -4.38 -5.33 -50.92
N GLN A 426 -3.75 -6.42 -50.49
CA GLN A 426 -2.50 -6.95 -51.06
C GLN A 426 -2.83 -8.19 -51.90
N ILE A 427 -2.39 -8.22 -53.16
CA ILE A 427 -2.68 -9.32 -54.09
C ILE A 427 -1.43 -10.20 -54.26
N ASP A 428 -1.59 -11.52 -54.13
CA ASP A 428 -0.56 -12.53 -54.37
C ASP A 428 0.78 -12.16 -53.69
N CYS A 429 1.84 -11.90 -54.47
CA CYS A 429 3.18 -11.61 -53.94
C CYS A 429 3.28 -10.28 -53.21
N GLN A 430 2.33 -9.35 -53.39
CA GLN A 430 2.28 -8.16 -52.55
C GLN A 430 1.86 -8.51 -51.12
N ASP A 431 1.14 -9.62 -50.94
CA ASP A 431 0.77 -10.14 -49.64
C ASP A 431 1.96 -10.81 -48.94
N SER A 432 2.21 -10.38 -47.70
CA SER A 432 3.25 -10.96 -46.85
C SER A 432 3.13 -12.48 -46.65
N GLN A 433 1.92 -13.03 -46.64
CA GLN A 433 1.64 -14.48 -46.54
C GLN A 433 2.14 -15.27 -47.74
N CYS A 434 2.44 -14.60 -48.85
CA CYS A 434 2.88 -15.21 -50.09
C CYS A 434 4.38 -15.24 -50.29
N SER A 435 5.15 -14.57 -49.42
CA SER A 435 6.62 -14.59 -49.47
C SER A 435 7.16 -16.03 -49.47
N GLY A 436 7.94 -16.37 -50.50
CA GLY A 436 8.52 -17.70 -50.72
C GLY A 436 7.56 -18.78 -51.23
N LYS A 437 6.27 -18.47 -51.46
CA LYS A 437 5.29 -19.40 -52.05
C LYS A 437 5.26 -19.30 -53.57
N ILE A 438 4.77 -20.36 -54.22
CA ILE A 438 4.66 -20.43 -55.68
C ILE A 438 3.55 -19.48 -56.14
N CYS A 439 3.90 -18.59 -57.06
CA CYS A 439 3.01 -17.56 -57.60
C CYS A 439 2.72 -17.71 -59.09
N GLY A 440 3.43 -18.61 -59.77
CA GLY A 440 3.23 -18.88 -61.19
C GLY A 440 4.18 -19.93 -61.70
N LYS A 441 4.13 -20.19 -63.00
CA LYS A 441 5.07 -21.07 -63.71
C LYS A 441 5.57 -20.39 -64.97
N GLN A 442 6.85 -20.53 -65.27
CA GLN A 442 7.48 -19.99 -66.47
C GLN A 442 8.19 -21.10 -67.24
N LYS A 443 7.94 -21.18 -68.56
CA LYS A 443 8.70 -22.04 -69.45
C LYS A 443 10.07 -21.42 -69.71
N VAL A 444 11.12 -22.10 -69.27
CA VAL A 444 12.52 -21.72 -69.49
C VAL A 444 13.12 -22.69 -70.49
N THR A 445 13.77 -22.17 -71.53
CA THR A 445 14.48 -23.01 -72.49
C THR A 445 15.90 -23.24 -71.98
N GLU A 446 16.17 -24.43 -71.46
CA GLU A 446 17.49 -24.79 -70.95
C GLU A 446 18.28 -25.49 -72.06
N THR A 447 19.44 -24.93 -72.41
CA THR A 447 20.32 -25.52 -73.42
C THR A 447 21.26 -26.45 -72.71
N THR A 448 21.07 -27.75 -72.90
CA THR A 448 21.95 -28.77 -72.31
C THR A 448 23.34 -28.73 -72.97
N GLU A 449 24.38 -29.26 -72.30
CA GLU A 449 25.78 -29.25 -72.78
C GLU A 449 25.98 -29.86 -74.19
N THR A 450 24.97 -30.56 -74.73
CA THR A 450 24.94 -31.11 -76.08
C THR A 450 24.33 -30.17 -77.15
N ASN A 451 24.05 -28.89 -76.83
CA ASN A 451 23.40 -27.91 -77.72
C ASN A 451 21.93 -28.23 -78.08
N GLU A 452 21.27 -29.13 -77.34
CA GLU A 452 19.84 -29.37 -77.47
C GLU A 452 19.07 -28.47 -76.50
N THR A 453 18.16 -27.64 -77.04
CA THR A 453 17.25 -26.79 -76.29
C THR A 453 16.03 -27.58 -75.84
N LYS A 454 15.82 -27.69 -74.52
CA LYS A 454 14.63 -28.32 -73.94
C LYS A 454 13.82 -27.27 -73.19
N GLU A 455 12.54 -27.13 -73.52
CA GLU A 455 11.63 -26.30 -72.71
C GLU A 455 11.31 -27.04 -71.41
N LEU A 456 11.65 -26.43 -70.28
CA LEU A 456 11.34 -26.89 -68.94
C LEU A 456 10.46 -25.85 -68.26
N GLU A 457 9.35 -26.29 -67.68
CA GLU A 457 8.47 -25.43 -66.89
C GLU A 457 9.02 -25.37 -65.46
N LYS A 458 9.43 -24.17 -65.02
CA LYS A 458 9.96 -23.92 -63.67
C LYS A 458 8.94 -23.08 -62.88
N ASP A 459 8.79 -23.39 -61.60
CA ASP A 459 7.90 -22.64 -60.71
C ASP A 459 8.51 -21.27 -60.36
N LEU A 460 7.67 -20.22 -60.35
CA LEU A 460 8.00 -18.88 -59.89
C LEU A 460 7.57 -18.75 -58.42
N TYR A 461 8.37 -18.03 -57.64
CA TYR A 461 8.13 -17.78 -56.22
C TYR A 461 8.01 -16.29 -55.92
N CYS A 462 7.21 -15.91 -54.94
CA CYS A 462 7.18 -14.52 -54.47
C CYS A 462 8.47 -14.20 -53.70
N ILE A 463 9.32 -13.34 -54.24
CA ILE A 463 10.56 -12.91 -53.60
C ILE A 463 10.60 -11.39 -53.69
N ALA A 464 10.71 -10.70 -52.54
CA ALA A 464 10.68 -9.23 -52.45
C ALA A 464 9.45 -8.61 -53.14
N SER A 465 8.27 -9.20 -52.89
CA SER A 465 6.98 -8.80 -53.44
C SER A 465 6.81 -8.94 -54.96
N VAL A 466 7.69 -9.71 -55.62
CA VAL A 466 7.62 -9.96 -57.07
C VAL A 466 7.61 -11.46 -57.33
N CYS A 467 6.76 -11.90 -58.28
CA CYS A 467 6.70 -13.30 -58.72
C CYS A 467 7.85 -13.62 -59.70
N GLN A 468 8.90 -14.28 -59.23
CA GLN A 468 10.12 -14.53 -60.01
C GLN A 468 10.74 -15.90 -59.75
N LEU A 469 11.59 -16.39 -60.65
CA LEU A 469 12.31 -17.66 -60.44
C LEU A 469 13.24 -17.54 -59.22
N ARG A 470 13.25 -18.56 -58.37
CA ARG A 470 14.22 -18.66 -57.28
C ARG A 470 15.60 -18.93 -57.88
N GLU A 471 16.48 -17.94 -57.86
CA GLU A 471 17.88 -18.13 -58.26
C GLU A 471 18.55 -19.07 -57.26
N GLU A 472 19.06 -20.22 -57.73
CA GLU A 472 19.90 -21.12 -56.93
C GLU A 472 21.21 -20.39 -56.60
N THR A 473 21.29 -19.81 -55.41
CA THR A 473 22.47 -19.08 -54.94
C THR A 473 23.52 -20.07 -54.46
N ILE A 474 24.69 -20.09 -55.12
CA ILE A 474 25.92 -20.66 -54.57
C ILE A 474 26.37 -19.74 -53.44
N GLU A 475 26.50 -20.25 -52.21
CA GLU A 475 27.03 -19.51 -51.05
C GLU A 475 28.39 -18.89 -51.38
N LEU A 476 28.44 -17.57 -51.46
CA LEU A 476 29.66 -16.77 -51.48
C LEU A 476 29.65 -15.86 -50.24
N GLN A 477 30.76 -15.90 -49.52
CA GLN A 477 31.02 -15.19 -48.26
C GLN A 477 30.60 -13.72 -48.32
N GLU A 478 29.91 -13.29 -47.26
CA GLU A 478 29.45 -11.93 -47.04
C GLU A 478 30.62 -10.94 -47.00
N ILE A 479 30.43 -9.81 -47.71
CA ILE A 479 31.25 -8.61 -47.62
C ILE A 479 30.66 -7.75 -46.50
N VAL A 480 31.47 -7.42 -45.49
CA VAL A 480 31.10 -6.56 -44.37
C VAL A 480 31.21 -5.09 -44.83
N CYS A 481 30.10 -4.34 -44.87
CA CYS A 481 30.07 -2.87 -44.97
C CYS A 481 29.91 -2.27 -43.54
N GLY A 482 30.64 -1.19 -43.19
CA GLY A 482 30.47 -0.51 -41.89
C GLY A 482 31.69 0.18 -41.24
N ASN A 483 32.60 0.82 -41.97
CA ASN A 483 33.77 1.53 -41.39
C ASN A 483 33.93 3.02 -41.77
N HIS A 484 32.95 3.65 -42.44
CA HIS A 484 32.89 5.10 -42.72
C HIS A 484 34.14 5.74 -43.38
N ILE A 485 34.96 4.99 -44.13
CA ILE A 485 36.08 5.53 -44.92
C ILE A 485 36.03 4.94 -46.33
N CYS A 486 35.92 5.78 -47.35
CA CYS A 486 35.93 5.34 -48.75
C CYS A 486 37.35 5.04 -49.24
N GLU A 487 37.63 3.78 -49.56
CA GLU A 487 38.88 3.36 -50.20
C GLU A 487 38.74 3.23 -51.73
N GLU A 488 39.84 3.45 -52.45
CA GLU A 488 39.86 3.52 -53.92
C GLU A 488 39.59 2.15 -54.57
N ASN A 489 38.31 1.83 -54.81
CA ASN A 489 37.73 1.03 -55.93
C ASN A 489 36.29 0.51 -55.68
N GLU A 490 35.56 1.01 -54.70
CA GLU A 490 34.16 0.63 -54.45
C GLU A 490 33.21 1.43 -55.37
N THR A 491 32.44 0.77 -56.25
CA THR A 491 31.62 1.53 -57.22
C THR A 491 30.15 1.19 -57.39
N LEU A 492 29.50 0.15 -56.83
CA LEU A 492 28.06 -0.04 -57.16
C LEU A 492 27.11 -0.75 -56.19
N SER A 493 27.46 -1.15 -54.95
CA SER A 493 26.50 -1.86 -54.08
C SER A 493 26.37 -1.42 -52.61
N CYS A 494 27.22 -0.53 -52.07
CA CYS A 494 27.04 0.08 -50.73
C CYS A 494 26.82 1.61 -50.87
N GLN A 495 25.78 2.00 -51.60
CA GLN A 495 25.51 3.42 -51.97
C GLN A 495 24.98 4.28 -50.81
N SER A 496 24.53 3.66 -49.71
CA SER A 496 23.98 4.36 -48.54
C SER A 496 25.04 4.97 -47.61
N ASP A 497 26.32 4.62 -47.78
CA ASP A 497 27.41 5.11 -46.93
C ASP A 497 28.09 6.40 -47.46
N CYS A 498 27.53 7.02 -48.51
CA CYS A 498 27.98 8.31 -49.04
C CYS A 498 26.86 9.36 -48.96
N THR A 499 26.76 10.06 -47.83
CA THR A 499 25.82 11.17 -47.64
C THR A 499 26.16 12.33 -48.61
N GLN A 500 25.38 12.49 -49.68
CA GLN A 500 25.41 13.73 -50.48
C GLN A 500 24.49 14.76 -49.85
N CYS A 501 25.07 15.84 -49.34
CA CYS A 501 24.32 16.98 -48.84
C CYS A 501 23.53 17.67 -49.96
N PRO A 502 22.28 18.11 -49.72
CA PRO A 502 21.48 18.81 -50.71
C PRO A 502 22.12 20.14 -51.15
N VAL A 503 22.15 20.41 -52.45
CA VAL A 503 22.70 21.64 -53.03
C VAL A 503 21.55 22.63 -53.28
N PHE A 504 21.58 23.79 -52.62
CA PHE A 504 20.53 24.81 -52.73
C PHE A 504 20.81 25.81 -53.87
N GLU A 505 19.76 26.18 -54.63
CA GLU A 505 19.85 27.20 -55.68
C GLU A 505 20.09 28.61 -55.08
N ALA A 506 20.75 29.49 -55.84
CA ALA A 506 21.08 30.84 -55.39
C ALA A 506 19.82 31.68 -55.12
N VAL A 507 19.58 32.05 -53.86
CA VAL A 507 18.45 32.89 -53.45
C VAL A 507 18.65 34.32 -53.95
N ASN A 508 17.68 34.82 -54.72
CA ASN A 508 17.72 36.17 -55.28
C ASN A 508 17.26 37.18 -54.21
N CYS A 509 18.24 37.73 -53.46
CA CYS A 509 18.02 38.56 -52.28
C CYS A 509 18.49 40.01 -52.52
N SER A 510 17.65 40.99 -52.17
CA SER A 510 17.98 42.43 -52.19
C SER A 510 18.94 42.86 -51.06
N GLY A 511 19.01 42.05 -49.99
CA GLY A 511 19.73 42.34 -48.74
C GLY A 511 20.82 41.33 -48.39
N LYS A 512 21.16 41.19 -47.10
CA LYS A 512 22.28 40.38 -46.64
C LYS A 512 21.84 38.93 -46.44
N VAL A 513 22.45 38.02 -47.19
CA VAL A 513 22.23 36.58 -47.06
C VAL A 513 23.14 36.03 -45.95
N ILE A 514 22.56 35.37 -44.96
CA ILE A 514 23.30 34.72 -43.88
C ILE A 514 23.33 33.21 -44.17
N PHE A 515 24.53 32.64 -44.18
CA PHE A 515 24.75 31.21 -44.22
C PHE A 515 25.42 30.83 -42.90
N SER A 516 24.69 30.23 -41.96
CA SER A 516 25.37 29.63 -40.81
C SER A 516 24.57 28.50 -40.18
N GLY A 517 25.16 27.32 -40.25
CA GLY A 517 24.73 26.11 -39.56
C GLY A 517 24.92 24.89 -40.46
N THR A 518 25.43 23.82 -39.87
CA THR A 518 25.36 22.48 -40.44
C THR A 518 24.43 21.64 -39.57
N ASP A 519 23.69 20.72 -40.17
CA ASP A 519 22.93 19.73 -39.40
C ASP A 519 23.86 18.72 -38.70
N GLU A 520 23.28 17.76 -37.98
CA GLU A 520 23.98 16.71 -37.23
C GLU A 520 24.87 15.83 -38.14
N ASN A 521 24.69 15.89 -39.47
CA ASN A 521 25.47 15.19 -40.48
C ASN A 521 26.48 16.08 -41.23
N GLN A 522 26.77 17.28 -40.71
CA GLN A 522 27.67 18.29 -41.30
C GLN A 522 27.22 18.87 -42.66
N CYS A 523 25.94 18.74 -43.02
CA CYS A 523 25.42 19.30 -44.27
C CYS A 523 25.01 20.78 -44.10
N PRO A 524 25.34 21.68 -45.06
CA PRO A 524 25.04 23.11 -44.94
C PRO A 524 23.53 23.37 -45.00
N LEU A 525 23.00 24.16 -44.06
CA LEU A 525 21.58 24.55 -44.04
C LEU A 525 21.25 25.58 -45.14
N ALA A 526 19.97 25.68 -45.53
CA ALA A 526 19.51 26.56 -46.60
C ALA A 526 19.72 28.07 -46.31
N PRO A 527 20.16 28.89 -47.29
CA PRO A 527 20.39 30.33 -47.07
C PRO A 527 19.12 31.12 -46.77
N ILE A 528 19.20 32.04 -45.81
CA ILE A 528 18.13 32.97 -45.44
C ILE A 528 18.49 34.39 -45.88
N CYS A 529 17.55 35.06 -46.56
CA CYS A 529 17.68 36.44 -47.04
C CYS A 529 17.07 37.42 -46.03
N ILE A 530 17.85 38.42 -45.57
CA ILE A 530 17.34 39.50 -44.71
C ILE A 530 17.46 40.82 -45.45
N GLU A 531 16.34 41.51 -45.69
CA GLU A 531 16.33 42.82 -46.36
C GLU A 531 16.78 43.93 -45.39
N GLU A 532 17.90 44.59 -45.71
CA GLU A 532 18.44 45.70 -44.91
C GLU A 532 17.72 47.00 -45.25
N ASN A 533 16.78 47.41 -44.41
CA ASN A 533 16.56 48.82 -44.07
C ASN A 533 15.57 48.93 -42.91
N ASN A 534 16.06 49.18 -41.70
CA ASN A 534 15.30 49.88 -40.66
C ASN A 534 16.27 50.50 -39.64
N THR A 535 16.35 51.82 -39.65
CA THR A 535 16.95 52.63 -38.59
C THR A 535 15.97 52.73 -37.43
N CYS A 536 16.43 52.55 -36.20
CA CYS A 536 15.63 52.64 -34.98
C CYS A 536 16.19 53.71 -34.04
N GLN A 537 15.41 54.19 -33.07
CA GLN A 537 15.91 55.04 -31.97
C GLN A 537 15.77 54.37 -30.60
N ILE A 538 14.79 53.49 -30.45
CA ILE A 538 14.54 52.67 -29.25
C ILE A 538 14.15 51.24 -29.67
N ASP A 539 14.26 50.28 -28.76
CA ASP A 539 14.05 48.84 -29.05
C ASP A 539 12.67 48.54 -29.65
N SER A 540 11.64 49.30 -29.27
CA SER A 540 10.28 49.14 -29.83
C SER A 540 10.15 49.57 -31.29
N ASP A 541 11.11 50.32 -31.83
CA ASP A 541 11.15 50.70 -33.25
C ASP A 541 11.65 49.53 -34.12
N CYS A 542 12.20 48.50 -33.50
CA CYS A 542 12.65 47.29 -34.17
C CYS A 542 11.50 46.30 -34.32
N LEU A 543 11.16 46.00 -35.58
CA LEU A 543 10.29 44.89 -35.93
C LEU A 543 10.90 43.60 -35.37
N GLN A 544 10.19 42.99 -34.40
CA GLN A 544 10.57 41.72 -33.82
C GLN A 544 10.36 40.63 -34.88
N PRO A 545 11.37 39.82 -35.22
CA PRO A 545 11.18 38.69 -36.11
C PRO A 545 10.23 37.68 -35.45
N LEU A 546 9.43 36.96 -36.23
CA LEU A 546 8.44 36.00 -35.72
C LEU A 546 9.06 34.89 -34.85
N CYS A 547 10.37 34.65 -34.99
CA CYS A 547 11.10 33.55 -34.37
C CYS A 547 12.32 34.06 -33.62
N GLY A 548 12.23 35.20 -32.94
CA GLY A 548 13.36 35.77 -32.21
C GLY A 548 13.09 37.14 -31.63
N THR A 549 14.07 37.71 -30.93
CA THR A 549 13.98 39.08 -30.40
C THR A 549 15.04 39.98 -31.05
N SER A 550 14.67 41.22 -31.39
CA SER A 550 15.56 42.25 -31.93
C SER A 550 15.59 43.48 -31.02
N SER A 551 16.74 44.13 -30.88
CA SER A 551 16.93 45.34 -30.08
C SER A 551 17.66 46.42 -30.87
N CYS A 552 17.42 47.69 -30.53
CA CYS A 552 17.99 48.84 -31.21
C CYS A 552 19.36 49.17 -30.62
N ILE A 553 20.42 48.81 -31.33
CA ILE A 553 21.81 49.07 -30.92
C ILE A 553 22.43 50.02 -31.93
N GLU A 554 22.89 51.19 -31.46
CA GLU A 554 23.51 52.24 -32.29
C GLU A 554 22.65 52.75 -33.46
N ASN A 555 21.33 52.89 -33.24
CA ASN A 555 20.32 53.29 -34.22
C ASN A 555 20.08 52.29 -35.38
N GLN A 556 20.49 51.03 -35.20
CA GLN A 556 20.18 49.93 -36.12
C GLN A 556 19.61 48.74 -35.35
N CYS A 557 18.59 48.09 -35.92
CA CYS A 557 17.98 46.93 -35.29
C CYS A 557 18.89 45.70 -35.42
N GLN A 558 19.27 45.10 -34.30
CA GLN A 558 20.10 43.90 -34.21
C GLN A 558 19.33 42.76 -33.54
N LEU A 559 19.43 41.54 -34.08
CA LEU A 559 18.79 40.33 -33.52
C LEU A 559 19.60 39.83 -32.30
N ASN A 560 18.92 39.57 -31.18
CA ASN A 560 19.53 39.07 -29.95
C ASN A 560 19.40 37.54 -29.78
N SER A 561 18.32 36.92 -30.25
CA SER A 561 18.09 35.46 -30.15
C SER A 561 17.11 34.95 -31.20
N LEU A 562 17.22 33.69 -31.63
CA LEU A 562 16.28 33.00 -32.52
C LEU A 562 15.70 31.75 -31.81
N GLN A 563 14.40 31.52 -31.92
CA GLN A 563 13.65 30.31 -31.51
C GLN A 563 12.76 29.84 -32.68
N GLU A 564 12.28 28.59 -32.68
CA GLU A 564 11.46 28.05 -33.79
C GLU A 564 10.09 28.75 -33.95
N CYS A 565 9.71 29.03 -35.20
CA CYS A 565 8.51 29.79 -35.56
C CYS A 565 7.30 28.90 -35.85
N LYS A 566 6.11 29.28 -35.34
CA LYS A 566 4.80 28.92 -35.91
C LYS A 566 3.92 30.17 -36.00
N GLU A 567 3.10 30.28 -37.04
CA GLU A 567 2.24 31.44 -37.29
C GLU A 567 1.02 31.45 -36.33
N PRO A 568 0.58 32.63 -35.83
CA PRO A 568 -0.60 32.74 -34.97
C PRO A 568 -1.90 32.60 -35.76
N GLU A 569 -2.78 31.71 -35.31
CA GLU A 569 -4.09 31.36 -35.88
C GLU A 569 -5.28 32.10 -35.23
N CYS A 570 -5.08 32.77 -34.08
CA CYS A 570 -6.14 33.47 -33.33
C CYS A 570 -5.60 34.67 -32.52
N ASN A 571 -6.49 35.51 -31.95
CA ASN A 571 -6.07 36.60 -31.07
C ASN A 571 -6.11 36.17 -29.60
N ASP A 572 -5.08 36.49 -28.82
CA ASP A 572 -5.02 36.10 -27.40
C ASP A 572 -6.26 36.52 -26.61
N GLY A 573 -6.87 35.53 -25.95
CA GLY A 573 -8.10 35.67 -25.18
C GLY A 573 -9.40 35.42 -25.97
N GLU A 574 -9.33 35.19 -27.29
CA GLU A 574 -10.48 34.76 -28.10
C GLU A 574 -10.92 33.34 -27.68
N LYS A 575 -12.23 33.07 -27.70
CA LYS A 575 -12.82 31.81 -27.20
C LYS A 575 -13.74 31.21 -28.25
N GLU A 576 -13.57 29.92 -28.56
CA GLU A 576 -14.56 29.15 -29.30
C GLU A 576 -15.57 28.56 -28.32
N VAL A 577 -16.87 28.77 -28.57
CA VAL A 577 -17.97 28.27 -27.73
C VAL A 577 -18.92 27.40 -28.54
N ILE A 578 -19.30 26.25 -27.97
CA ILE A 578 -20.37 25.38 -28.48
C ILE A 578 -21.60 25.54 -27.59
N ASN A 579 -22.75 25.81 -28.23
CA ASN A 579 -24.04 25.90 -27.54
C ASN A 579 -24.70 24.53 -27.50
N CYS A 580 -24.83 23.94 -26.31
CA CYS A 580 -25.56 22.69 -26.12
C CYS A 580 -27.08 22.88 -26.30
N GLU A 581 -27.82 21.82 -26.63
CA GLU A 581 -29.29 21.84 -26.83
C GLU A 581 -30.07 22.29 -25.57
N ASN A 582 -29.46 22.27 -24.39
CA ASN A 582 -30.03 22.76 -23.13
C ASN A 582 -29.81 24.27 -22.88
N GLY A 583 -29.19 25.00 -23.82
CA GLY A 583 -28.95 26.44 -23.74
C GLY A 583 -27.70 26.85 -22.95
N LYS A 584 -26.83 25.92 -22.55
CA LYS A 584 -25.52 26.23 -21.95
C LYS A 584 -24.46 26.42 -23.04
N GLU A 585 -23.68 27.50 -22.93
CA GLU A 585 -22.50 27.75 -23.78
C GLU A 585 -21.27 27.12 -23.10
N LEU A 586 -20.56 26.24 -23.80
CA LEU A 586 -19.32 25.61 -23.33
C LEU A 586 -18.15 26.14 -24.16
N VAL A 587 -17.13 26.69 -23.51
CA VAL A 587 -15.90 27.15 -24.16
C VAL A 587 -15.05 25.93 -24.49
N THR A 588 -14.83 25.67 -25.78
CA THR A 588 -14.07 24.50 -26.27
C THR A 588 -12.59 24.78 -26.49
N LYS A 589 -12.25 26.01 -26.91
CA LYS A 589 -10.87 26.43 -27.13
C LYS A 589 -10.67 27.86 -26.64
N ILE A 590 -9.49 28.15 -26.10
CA ILE A 590 -9.06 29.50 -25.73
C ILE A 590 -7.78 29.79 -26.51
N CYS A 591 -7.71 30.97 -27.12
CA CYS A 591 -6.52 31.39 -27.83
C CYS A 591 -5.45 31.89 -26.85
N GLU A 592 -4.29 31.23 -26.83
CA GLU A 592 -3.12 31.63 -26.04
C GLU A 592 -1.86 31.65 -26.91
N ASN A 593 -1.12 32.76 -26.85
CA ASN A 593 0.02 33.08 -27.70
C ASN A 593 -0.25 32.94 -29.20
N GLY A 594 -1.48 33.26 -29.61
CA GLY A 594 -1.94 33.20 -30.97
C GLY A 594 -2.29 31.80 -31.48
N LEU A 595 -2.35 30.77 -30.62
CA LEU A 595 -2.77 29.41 -31.01
C LEU A 595 -3.99 28.96 -30.21
N TRP A 596 -4.87 28.20 -30.85
CA TRP A 596 -6.05 27.64 -30.19
C TRP A 596 -5.65 26.49 -29.27
N THR A 597 -5.75 26.70 -27.96
CA THR A 597 -5.50 25.69 -26.95
C THR A 597 -6.84 25.09 -26.52
N GLU A 598 -6.99 23.76 -26.64
CA GLU A 598 -8.20 23.07 -26.16
C GLU A 598 -8.24 23.11 -24.64
N VAL A 599 -9.41 23.36 -24.05
CA VAL A 599 -9.56 23.32 -22.59
C VAL A 599 -9.70 21.85 -22.17
N PRO A 600 -8.75 21.27 -21.41
CA PRO A 600 -8.84 19.88 -21.00
C PRO A 600 -10.07 19.64 -20.09
N ASN A 601 -10.71 18.48 -20.24
CA ASN A 601 -11.90 18.02 -19.49
C ASN A 601 -13.27 18.63 -19.88
N ILE A 602 -13.54 18.85 -21.16
CA ILE A 602 -14.91 19.18 -21.61
C ILE A 602 -15.69 17.90 -21.88
N VAL A 603 -16.61 17.57 -20.97
CA VAL A 603 -17.62 16.53 -21.19
C VAL A 603 -18.51 16.96 -22.36
N ALA A 604 -18.45 16.23 -23.47
CA ALA A 604 -19.22 16.51 -24.69
C ALA A 604 -20.72 16.65 -24.38
N CYS A 605 -21.43 17.53 -25.08
CA CYS A 605 -22.90 17.62 -25.00
C CYS A 605 -23.50 16.26 -25.42
N GLN A 606 -23.77 15.35 -24.48
CA GLN A 606 -24.29 14.02 -24.78
C GLN A 606 -25.67 14.13 -25.43
N LYS A 607 -25.76 13.61 -26.65
CA LYS A 607 -26.98 13.57 -27.46
C LYS A 607 -27.76 12.30 -27.12
N ASN A 608 -28.83 12.45 -26.34
CA ASN A 608 -29.96 11.52 -26.16
C ASN A 608 -29.68 10.01 -26.34
N GLU A 609 -29.45 9.29 -25.24
CA GLU A 609 -29.73 7.85 -25.19
C GLU A 609 -31.10 7.58 -24.58
N LYS A 610 -31.87 6.76 -25.32
CA LYS A 610 -33.22 6.33 -24.97
C LYS A 610 -33.14 5.30 -23.85
N LEU A 611 -33.85 5.58 -22.75
CA LEU A 611 -34.17 4.59 -21.72
C LEU A 611 -34.91 3.39 -22.34
N PRO A 612 -34.48 2.14 -22.08
CA PRO A 612 -35.29 0.96 -22.36
C PRO A 612 -36.34 0.80 -21.25
N VAL A 613 -37.61 0.85 -21.65
CA VAL A 613 -38.74 0.41 -20.84
C VAL A 613 -38.72 -1.11 -20.82
N ASN A 614 -38.44 -1.71 -19.65
CA ASN A 614 -38.66 -3.14 -19.43
C ASN A 614 -39.86 -3.30 -18.49
N GLU A 615 -40.97 -3.77 -19.05
CA GLU A 615 -42.14 -4.22 -18.30
C GLU A 615 -41.77 -5.54 -17.60
N THR A 616 -41.89 -5.59 -16.28
CA THR A 616 -41.92 -6.88 -15.57
C THR A 616 -42.97 -6.83 -14.46
N GLU A 617 -43.72 -7.91 -14.39
CA GLU A 617 -44.98 -8.10 -13.69
C GLU A 617 -44.84 -7.96 -12.16
N ILE A 618 -45.86 -7.31 -11.58
CA ILE A 618 -46.07 -7.14 -10.14
C ILE A 618 -46.69 -8.43 -9.57
N PRO A 619 -46.16 -9.01 -8.48
CA PRO A 619 -46.96 -9.81 -7.57
C PRO A 619 -47.37 -8.98 -6.34
N GLU A 620 -48.68 -9.02 -6.10
CA GLU A 620 -49.51 -8.62 -4.96
C GLU A 620 -48.83 -8.07 -3.69
N GLN A 621 -49.20 -6.82 -3.38
CA GLN A 621 -49.01 -6.12 -2.11
C GLN A 621 -49.70 -6.86 -0.94
N LYS A 622 -48.94 -7.08 0.15
CA LYS A 622 -49.50 -7.14 1.51
C LYS A 622 -49.35 -5.75 2.13
N GLU A 623 -50.43 -5.23 2.70
CA GLU A 623 -50.46 -4.03 3.53
C GLU A 623 -49.38 -4.12 4.63
N GLN A 624 -48.39 -3.22 4.59
CA GLN A 624 -47.49 -2.89 5.69
C GLN A 624 -47.75 -1.44 6.11
N GLU A 625 -47.85 -1.25 7.42
CA GLU A 625 -48.08 0.03 8.11
C GLU A 625 -46.98 1.06 7.77
N PRO A 626 -47.27 2.37 7.84
CA PRO A 626 -46.33 3.42 7.46
C PRO A 626 -45.04 3.34 8.29
N GLU A 627 -43.91 3.10 7.62
CA GLU A 627 -42.60 3.10 8.24
C GLU A 627 -42.22 4.52 8.69
N ASN A 628 -41.75 4.63 9.94
CA ASN A 628 -41.16 5.83 10.55
C ASN A 628 -39.80 6.11 9.89
N GLU A 629 -39.77 6.65 8.68
CA GLU A 629 -38.54 7.12 8.04
C GLU A 629 -38.14 8.52 8.52
N CYS A 630 -36.85 8.76 8.76
CA CYS A 630 -36.31 10.05 9.19
C CYS A 630 -34.95 10.31 8.55
N ASN A 631 -34.56 11.57 8.39
CA ASN A 631 -33.21 11.98 8.01
C ASN A 631 -32.53 12.80 9.12
N VAL A 632 -33.32 13.54 9.89
CA VAL A 632 -32.87 14.34 11.04
C VAL A 632 -33.75 14.08 12.25
N LYS A 633 -33.28 14.46 13.44
CA LYS A 633 -34.02 14.26 14.70
C LYS A 633 -35.40 14.93 14.69
N GLU A 634 -35.52 16.06 14.00
CA GLU A 634 -36.77 16.82 13.87
C GLU A 634 -37.85 16.08 13.06
N ASP A 635 -37.45 15.10 12.25
CA ASP A 635 -38.38 14.21 11.54
C ASP A 635 -39.05 13.21 12.49
N CYS A 636 -38.48 13.03 13.69
CA CYS A 636 -39.03 12.16 14.72
C CYS A 636 -39.96 12.92 15.66
N GLY A 637 -41.21 12.48 15.74
CA GLY A 637 -42.30 13.21 16.40
C GLY A 637 -42.22 13.28 17.94
N ASN A 638 -41.26 12.60 18.57
CA ASN A 638 -41.12 12.53 20.02
C ASN A 638 -39.76 13.14 20.46
N PRO A 639 -39.70 13.96 21.53
CA PRO A 639 -38.46 14.62 21.95
C PRO A 639 -37.37 13.65 22.45
N SER A 640 -37.76 12.41 22.76
CA SER A 640 -36.88 11.31 23.17
C SER A 640 -36.52 10.36 22.02
N ASP A 641 -37.03 10.61 20.81
CA ASP A 641 -36.68 9.83 19.63
C ASP A 641 -35.44 10.44 18.95
N VAL A 642 -34.57 9.56 18.46
CA VAL A 642 -33.45 9.93 17.59
C VAL A 642 -33.61 9.25 16.24
N CYS A 643 -33.15 9.91 15.19
CA CYS A 643 -33.09 9.30 13.87
C CYS A 643 -31.87 8.40 13.77
N SER A 644 -32.07 7.08 13.76
CA SER A 644 -31.00 6.08 13.65
C SER A 644 -31.27 5.18 12.45
N ASN A 645 -30.32 5.13 11.51
CA ASN A 645 -30.41 4.35 10.27
C ASN A 645 -31.70 4.58 9.47
N GLY A 646 -32.10 5.85 9.37
CA GLY A 646 -33.30 6.24 8.66
C GLY A 646 -34.60 5.91 9.39
N LYS A 647 -34.56 5.48 10.67
CA LYS A 647 -35.75 5.16 11.48
C LYS A 647 -35.76 5.90 12.81
N CYS A 648 -36.94 6.38 13.22
CA CYS A 648 -37.10 7.01 14.53
C CYS A 648 -37.08 5.95 15.64
N VAL A 649 -36.08 6.03 16.51
CA VAL A 649 -35.87 5.12 17.64
C VAL A 649 -36.00 5.91 18.94
N THR A 650 -36.92 5.52 19.82
CA THR A 650 -37.06 6.10 21.16
C THR A 650 -35.92 5.63 22.05
N LEU A 651 -35.10 6.55 22.55
CA LEU A 651 -34.05 6.22 23.51
C LEU A 651 -34.68 5.73 24.83
N PRO A 652 -34.20 4.63 25.44
CA PRO A 652 -34.66 4.22 26.75
C PRO A 652 -34.40 5.35 27.74
N SER A 653 -35.42 5.70 28.52
CA SER A 653 -35.25 6.61 29.66
C SER A 653 -34.30 5.93 30.62
N THR A 654 -33.23 6.64 30.95
CA THR A 654 -32.26 6.44 32.04
C THR A 654 -32.49 5.15 32.83
N ILE A 655 -31.57 4.20 32.70
CA ILE A 655 -31.46 3.07 33.62
C ILE A 655 -31.27 3.68 35.02
N GLU A 656 -32.30 3.64 35.86
CA GLU A 656 -32.14 3.84 37.30
C GLU A 656 -31.16 2.77 37.78
N GLU A 657 -29.98 3.21 38.24
CA GLU A 657 -29.03 2.36 38.94
C GLU A 657 -29.76 1.64 40.08
N PRO A 658 -29.64 0.31 40.21
CA PRO A 658 -30.09 -0.36 41.43
C PRO A 658 -29.18 0.08 42.58
N GLU A 659 -29.70 0.91 43.48
CA GLU A 659 -29.05 1.26 44.75
C GLU A 659 -28.63 -0.04 45.49
N PRO A 660 -27.37 -0.16 45.95
CA PRO A 660 -26.99 -1.26 46.83
C PRO A 660 -27.66 -1.10 48.20
N GLU A 661 -28.38 -2.13 48.64
CA GLU A 661 -28.88 -2.24 50.02
C GLU A 661 -27.70 -2.19 51.01
N ILE A 662 -27.46 -1.02 51.59
CA ILE A 662 -26.63 -0.85 52.78
C ILE A 662 -27.56 -0.74 53.98
N GLU A 663 -27.56 -1.75 54.85
CA GLU A 663 -28.21 -1.69 56.16
C GLU A 663 -27.56 -0.58 57.01
N PHE A 664 -28.23 0.56 57.15
CA PHE A 664 -27.88 1.61 58.12
C PHE A 664 -28.86 1.61 59.31
N GLU A 665 -28.29 1.66 60.51
CA GLU A 665 -29.01 1.83 61.77
C GLU A 665 -29.82 3.15 61.80
N GLU A 666 -31.04 3.07 62.31
CA GLU A 666 -32.02 4.17 62.38
C GLU A 666 -31.48 5.40 63.16
N ILE A 667 -31.29 6.52 62.46
CA ILE A 667 -31.18 7.85 63.05
C ILE A 667 -32.60 8.39 63.28
N SER A 668 -32.88 8.82 64.51
CA SER A 668 -34.22 9.21 64.95
C SER A 668 -34.72 10.50 64.28
N ALA A 669 -36.03 10.55 64.00
CA ALA A 669 -36.74 11.64 63.34
C ALA A 669 -36.62 13.03 64.01
N GLU A 670 -36.03 13.11 65.20
CA GLU A 670 -35.85 14.36 65.96
C GLU A 670 -34.60 15.17 65.51
N GLU A 671 -33.65 14.56 64.80
CA GLU A 671 -32.48 15.26 64.23
C GLU A 671 -32.74 15.88 62.84
N ILE A 672 -33.73 15.37 62.10
CA ILE A 672 -34.10 15.89 60.78
C ILE A 672 -34.87 17.21 60.91
N GLU A 673 -35.62 17.42 61.99
CA GLU A 673 -36.42 18.64 62.19
C GLU A 673 -35.55 19.85 62.60
N LYS A 674 -34.36 19.63 63.19
CA LYS A 674 -33.41 20.72 63.52
C LYS A 674 -32.60 21.22 62.33
N ARG A 675 -32.44 20.43 61.26
CA ARG A 675 -31.72 20.86 60.05
C ARG A 675 -32.56 21.75 59.13
N LYS A 676 -33.89 21.57 59.11
CA LYS A 676 -34.80 22.38 58.27
C LYS A 676 -35.02 23.81 58.78
N GLU A 677 -34.78 24.11 60.06
CA GLU A 677 -34.89 25.48 60.58
C GLU A 677 -33.62 26.33 60.37
N GLN A 678 -32.52 25.75 59.87
CA GLN A 678 -31.25 26.46 59.70
C GLN A 678 -30.96 26.88 58.25
N GLU A 679 -31.50 26.18 57.24
CA GLU A 679 -31.36 26.55 55.82
C GLU A 679 -32.33 27.65 55.34
N GLU A 680 -33.41 27.93 56.09
CA GLU A 680 -34.37 28.99 55.73
C GLU A 680 -33.92 30.41 56.18
N LYS A 681 -32.74 30.56 56.79
CA LYS A 681 -32.22 31.85 57.26
C LYS A 681 -31.08 32.46 56.45
N GLU A 682 -30.46 31.74 55.52
CA GLU A 682 -29.32 32.25 54.73
C GLU A 682 -29.70 32.75 53.32
N SER A 683 -30.94 32.55 52.86
CA SER A 683 -31.37 32.94 51.51
C SER A 683 -32.05 34.33 51.40
N GLN A 684 -31.93 35.21 52.41
CA GLN A 684 -32.58 36.53 52.41
C GLN A 684 -31.69 37.79 52.49
N GLU A 685 -30.36 37.69 52.41
CA GLU A 685 -29.50 38.90 52.55
C GLU A 685 -28.69 39.37 51.32
N GLU A 686 -28.81 38.74 50.15
CA GLU A 686 -28.18 39.24 48.91
C GLU A 686 -29.18 39.57 47.79
N SER A 687 -30.03 40.57 48.00
CA SER A 687 -30.56 41.34 46.87
C SER A 687 -30.92 42.76 47.27
N LYS A 688 -29.95 43.68 47.19
CA LYS A 688 -30.17 45.12 47.05
C LYS A 688 -28.82 45.77 46.78
N THR A 689 -28.59 46.29 45.56
CA THR A 689 -28.36 47.72 45.30
C THR A 689 -27.90 47.98 43.85
N LYS A 690 -28.70 48.82 43.17
CA LYS A 690 -28.41 49.75 42.05
C LYS A 690 -28.42 49.26 40.58
N SER A 691 -29.56 49.54 39.98
CA SER A 691 -29.75 49.98 38.59
C SER A 691 -29.97 51.51 38.53
N SER A 692 -29.31 52.17 37.57
CA SER A 692 -29.67 53.42 36.85
C SER A 692 -28.54 53.66 35.83
N SER A 693 -28.69 53.94 34.53
CA SER A 693 -29.78 54.53 33.74
C SER A 693 -29.47 54.37 32.23
N GLU A 694 -30.51 54.08 31.45
CA GLU A 694 -30.90 54.62 30.12
C GLU A 694 -29.88 55.20 29.10
N THR A 695 -29.90 54.57 27.89
CA THR A 695 -30.14 55.15 26.53
C THR A 695 -29.01 56.02 25.91
N GLU A 696 -28.49 55.82 24.68
CA GLU A 696 -29.14 55.83 23.35
C GLU A 696 -28.10 55.48 22.23
N SER A 697 -28.54 54.71 21.22
CA SER A 697 -28.18 54.66 19.77
C SER A 697 -26.79 55.05 19.22
N GLN A 698 -26.15 54.18 18.42
CA GLN A 698 -26.08 54.27 16.93
C GLN A 698 -25.01 53.35 16.30
N GLU A 699 -25.35 52.79 15.14
CA GLU A 699 -24.50 52.12 14.16
C GLU A 699 -23.27 52.95 13.75
N THR A 700 -22.11 52.31 13.57
CA THR A 700 -21.33 52.30 12.31
C THR A 700 -19.99 51.55 12.47
N SER A 701 -19.78 50.53 11.64
CA SER A 701 -18.47 50.13 11.10
C SER A 701 -18.07 51.20 10.03
N PRO A 702 -16.79 51.54 9.76
CA PRO A 702 -15.75 50.59 9.39
C PRO A 702 -14.32 50.87 9.92
N GLU A 703 -13.56 49.78 10.04
CA GLU A 703 -12.22 49.59 9.44
C GLU A 703 -11.32 50.83 9.31
N GLN A 704 -10.37 50.99 10.23
CA GLN A 704 -9.07 51.60 9.95
C GLN A 704 -8.04 51.21 11.03
N SER A 705 -6.98 50.55 10.58
CA SER A 705 -5.77 50.22 11.32
C SER A 705 -5.15 51.44 12.00
N PRO A 706 -4.52 51.27 13.18
CA PRO A 706 -3.39 52.10 13.55
C PRO A 706 -2.14 51.23 13.67
N SER A 707 -1.23 51.45 12.72
CA SER A 707 0.20 51.39 12.97
C SER A 707 0.53 52.17 14.24
N THR A 708 1.17 51.54 15.22
CA THR A 708 1.96 52.26 16.23
C THR A 708 3.13 51.39 16.64
N GLU A 709 4.30 51.76 16.10
CA GLU A 709 5.60 51.48 16.71
C GLU A 709 5.54 51.83 18.20
N ASN A 710 5.82 50.86 19.06
CA ASN A 710 6.44 51.10 20.35
C ASN A 710 7.31 49.87 20.65
N SER A 711 8.60 50.02 20.33
CA SER A 711 9.67 49.20 20.85
C SER A 711 9.63 49.20 22.39
N PRO A 712 9.57 48.03 23.06
CA PRO A 712 9.81 47.99 24.49
C PRO A 712 11.31 48.16 24.74
N ASP A 713 11.65 49.28 25.37
CA ASP A 713 12.98 49.54 25.90
C ASP A 713 13.44 48.40 26.81
N THR A 714 14.57 47.85 26.41
CA THR A 714 15.43 46.91 27.11
C THR A 714 15.69 47.35 28.56
N ILE A 715 15.00 46.75 29.54
CA ILE A 715 15.37 46.80 30.96
C ILE A 715 15.98 45.44 31.35
N THR A 716 17.21 45.21 30.90
CA THR A 716 18.08 44.12 31.36
C THR A 716 19.39 44.69 31.86
N ALA A 717 19.35 45.41 32.99
CA ALA A 717 20.59 45.89 33.61
C ALA A 717 20.48 46.25 35.11
N GLN A 718 19.75 45.49 35.96
CA GLN A 718 19.87 45.73 37.42
C GLN A 718 19.48 44.60 38.40
N VAL A 719 19.56 43.32 38.03
CA VAL A 719 19.34 42.21 38.99
C VAL A 719 20.61 41.35 39.26
N THR A 720 21.68 41.51 38.47
CA THR A 720 22.93 40.72 38.63
C THR A 720 23.95 41.28 39.62
N LYS A 721 23.65 42.36 40.37
CA LYS A 721 24.59 42.92 41.38
C LYS A 721 24.28 42.57 42.84
N SER A 722 23.12 42.00 43.14
CA SER A 722 22.74 41.64 44.53
C SER A 722 23.18 40.24 44.93
N PHE A 723 23.47 39.34 43.97
CA PHE A 723 23.88 37.96 44.24
C PHE A 723 25.38 37.77 44.54
N LYS A 724 26.20 38.83 44.38
CA LYS A 724 27.66 38.76 44.60
C LYS A 724 28.11 39.16 46.02
N LEU A 725 27.18 39.46 46.92
CA LEU A 725 27.50 39.98 48.27
C LEU A 725 27.20 39.01 49.42
N ILE A 726 26.67 37.82 49.14
CA ILE A 726 26.38 36.78 50.14
C ILE A 726 27.31 35.55 49.98
N SER A 727 28.07 35.42 48.89
CA SER A 727 28.97 34.29 48.65
C SER A 727 30.33 34.36 49.36
N ASP A 728 30.72 35.50 49.95
CA ASP A 728 32.07 35.69 50.52
C ASP A 728 32.20 35.25 52.00
N ARG A 729 31.22 34.53 52.56
CA ARG A 729 31.25 34.12 53.98
C ARG A 729 30.99 32.65 54.31
N ILE A 730 31.03 31.75 53.33
CA ILE A 730 31.07 30.31 53.58
C ILE A 730 32.32 29.74 52.90
N THR A 731 33.44 29.82 53.61
CA THR A 731 34.68 29.14 53.26
C THR A 731 34.65 27.75 53.87
N GLY A 732 34.63 26.72 53.01
CA GLY A 732 34.97 25.34 53.39
C GLY A 732 33.98 24.31 52.89
N PHE A 733 34.10 23.92 51.62
CA PHE A 733 34.17 22.53 51.13
C PHE A 733 34.23 22.59 49.60
N VAL A 734 35.43 22.40 49.05
CA VAL A 734 35.67 22.26 47.61
C VAL A 734 35.93 20.77 47.38
N ILE A 735 34.97 20.07 46.77
CA ILE A 735 35.23 18.81 46.07
C ILE A 735 35.29 19.15 44.59
N SER A 736 36.35 18.69 43.96
CA SER A 736 36.76 18.98 42.59
C SER A 736 36.00 18.07 41.62
N ILE A 737 35.24 18.64 40.69
CA ILE A 737 34.83 17.95 39.47
C ILE A 737 35.54 18.66 38.31
N THR A 738 36.51 17.98 37.72
CA THR A 738 37.26 18.41 36.54
C THR A 738 36.93 17.49 35.38
N GLY A 739 36.59 18.07 34.23
CA GLY A 739 36.71 17.41 32.94
C GLY A 739 35.56 17.73 32.01
N PHE A 740 35.70 18.77 31.18
CA PHE A 740 35.38 18.75 29.75
C PHE A 740 35.89 20.07 29.15
N GLU A 741 37.04 19.99 28.47
CA GLU A 741 37.52 21.02 27.54
C GLU A 741 36.96 20.70 26.16
N THR A 742 36.24 21.64 25.57
CA THR A 742 35.98 21.68 24.12
C THR A 742 36.46 23.03 23.61
N GLU A 743 37.59 23.01 22.90
CA GLU A 743 38.05 24.11 22.04
C GLU A 743 37.28 24.05 20.71
N GLU A 744 36.46 25.05 20.41
CA GLU A 744 36.01 25.33 19.05
C GLU A 744 36.67 26.62 18.56
N THR A 745 37.30 26.54 17.38
CA THR A 745 37.65 27.70 16.56
C THR A 745 37.27 27.38 15.11
N PRO A 746 36.67 28.33 14.36
CA PRO A 746 35.87 28.02 13.17
C PRO A 746 36.69 28.02 11.88
N SER A 747 36.38 27.11 10.96
CA SER A 747 36.92 27.12 9.60
C SER A 747 35.82 27.22 8.54
N LYS A 748 36.03 28.22 7.68
CA LYS A 748 35.28 28.67 6.51
C LYS A 748 35.47 27.71 5.32
N PRO A 749 34.51 27.54 4.38
CA PRO A 749 34.69 26.63 3.24
C PRO A 749 35.23 27.35 2.01
N ALA A 750 36.12 26.69 1.27
CA ALA A 750 36.40 26.99 -0.14
C ALA A 750 37.04 25.78 -0.87
N SER A 751 36.37 25.38 -1.96
CA SER A 751 36.88 24.89 -3.25
C SER A 751 37.65 23.56 -3.39
N GLU A 752 37.13 22.75 -4.32
CA GLU A 752 37.68 21.61 -5.10
C GLU A 752 39.06 21.86 -5.77
N PRO A 753 39.57 20.98 -6.66
CA PRO A 753 39.83 19.54 -6.54
C PRO A 753 41.31 19.22 -6.84
N SER A 754 41.79 18.00 -6.56
CA SER A 754 43.06 17.53 -7.15
C SER A 754 43.08 16.03 -7.42
N THR A 755 43.38 15.73 -8.68
CA THR A 755 44.01 14.53 -9.23
C THR A 755 45.33 14.22 -8.52
N ASP A 756 45.59 12.96 -8.15
CA ASP A 756 46.73 12.23 -8.75
C ASP A 756 46.75 10.72 -8.44
N SER A 757 47.14 10.02 -9.49
CA SER A 757 47.58 8.64 -9.66
C SER A 757 48.80 8.27 -8.81
N THR A 758 48.86 7.05 -8.23
CA THR A 758 50.04 6.15 -8.39
C THR A 758 49.76 4.69 -8.01
N SER A 759 50.33 3.82 -8.86
CA SER A 759 50.43 2.36 -8.91
C SER A 759 50.96 1.62 -7.68
N SER A 760 50.61 0.32 -7.56
CA SER A 760 51.48 -0.74 -7.04
C SER A 760 51.05 -2.12 -7.56
N GLU A 761 51.90 -2.71 -8.41
CA GLU A 761 51.90 -4.12 -8.81
C GLU A 761 52.26 -5.06 -7.64
N SER A 762 51.76 -6.30 -7.64
CA SER A 762 52.58 -7.50 -7.39
C SER A 762 51.80 -8.80 -7.66
N SER A 763 52.28 -9.55 -8.66
CA SER A 763 52.03 -10.99 -8.84
C SER A 763 52.79 -11.83 -7.80
N PRO A 764 52.51 -13.14 -7.69
CA PRO A 764 53.52 -14.08 -8.19
C PRO A 764 52.98 -15.31 -8.94
N GLU A 765 53.83 -15.80 -9.84
CA GLU A 765 53.75 -17.00 -10.68
C GLU A 765 54.15 -18.31 -9.99
N SER A 766 53.88 -19.40 -10.74
CA SER A 766 54.50 -20.74 -10.81
C SER A 766 53.64 -21.87 -10.21
N SER A 767 53.45 -23.03 -10.85
CA SER A 767 54.31 -23.75 -11.80
C SER A 767 53.54 -24.81 -12.61
N GLU A 768 54.13 -25.17 -13.75
CA GLU A 768 53.78 -26.17 -14.75
C GLU A 768 53.80 -27.62 -14.23
N GLU A 769 53.02 -28.52 -14.86
CA GLU A 769 53.59 -29.79 -15.34
C GLU A 769 52.84 -30.38 -16.55
N ASN A 770 53.66 -30.75 -17.53
CA ASN A 770 53.39 -31.34 -18.84
C ASN A 770 53.07 -32.83 -18.74
N THR A 771 52.26 -33.39 -19.65
CA THR A 771 52.66 -34.63 -20.36
C THR A 771 51.96 -34.76 -21.72
N GLN A 772 52.78 -34.76 -22.78
CA GLN A 772 52.46 -35.21 -24.14
C GLN A 772 52.23 -36.74 -24.17
N THR A 773 51.65 -37.29 -25.25
CA THR A 773 52.39 -38.12 -26.27
C THR A 773 51.44 -39.01 -27.12
N GLU A 774 51.66 -38.93 -28.45
CA GLU A 774 51.51 -39.94 -29.55
C GLU A 774 50.15 -40.48 -30.06
N SER A 775 49.82 -40.04 -31.30
CA SER A 775 49.68 -40.79 -32.57
C SER A 775 49.44 -42.32 -32.61
N GLN A 776 48.44 -42.78 -33.39
CA GLN A 776 48.59 -43.47 -34.71
C GLN A 776 47.28 -44.09 -35.24
N ASP A 777 47.19 -44.14 -36.58
CA ASP A 777 46.46 -45.04 -37.49
C ASP A 777 45.73 -46.27 -36.90
N ASP A 778 44.52 -46.61 -37.39
CA ASP A 778 44.39 -47.53 -38.55
C ASP A 778 42.92 -47.88 -38.94
N SER A 779 42.77 -48.03 -40.25
CA SER A 779 41.73 -48.56 -41.14
C SER A 779 40.76 -49.70 -40.74
N LYS A 780 39.56 -49.70 -41.38
CA LYS A 780 38.79 -50.81 -42.03
C LYS A 780 37.37 -50.29 -42.38
N GLN A 781 36.88 -50.13 -43.62
CA GLN A 781 36.87 -50.90 -44.87
C GLN A 781 36.10 -52.24 -44.83
N GLU A 782 34.98 -52.29 -45.58
CA GLU A 782 34.44 -53.38 -46.46
C GLU A 782 32.89 -53.26 -46.57
N ASN A 783 32.35 -52.89 -47.74
CA ASN A 783 31.88 -53.75 -48.87
C ASN A 783 30.50 -54.39 -48.61
N SER A 784 29.60 -54.64 -49.56
CA SER A 784 29.37 -54.33 -50.98
C SER A 784 28.09 -55.14 -51.36
N ASP A 785 27.22 -54.72 -52.29
CA ASP A 785 27.04 -55.26 -53.66
C ASP A 785 25.56 -55.65 -53.88
N VAL A 786 24.80 -55.12 -54.87
CA VAL A 786 24.77 -55.34 -56.35
C VAL A 786 23.61 -56.28 -56.80
N VAL A 787 23.10 -55.99 -58.02
CA VAL A 787 22.19 -56.74 -58.94
C VAL A 787 20.68 -56.47 -58.76
N GLY A 788 19.84 -56.20 -59.76
CA GLY A 788 19.89 -56.17 -61.25
C GLY A 788 18.43 -56.22 -61.76
N SER A 789 17.98 -55.34 -62.66
CA SER A 789 17.99 -55.43 -64.15
C SER A 789 16.77 -56.11 -64.81
N GLU A 790 16.10 -55.32 -65.68
CA GLU A 790 15.53 -55.67 -67.01
C GLU A 790 14.19 -56.44 -67.13
N PRO A 791 13.40 -56.29 -68.26
CA PRO A 791 13.90 -56.30 -69.64
C PRO A 791 13.30 -55.35 -70.71
N GLN A 792 14.07 -55.29 -71.80
CA GLN A 792 13.89 -54.69 -73.12
C GLN A 792 12.80 -55.38 -74.00
N ASN A 793 12.35 -54.67 -75.05
CA ASN A 793 12.39 -55.19 -76.43
C ASN A 793 12.23 -54.07 -77.50
N SER A 794 13.01 -54.19 -78.57
CA SER A 794 13.08 -53.33 -79.79
C SER A 794 12.44 -54.05 -81.02
N PRO A 795 12.76 -53.73 -82.30
CA PRO A 795 12.31 -52.60 -83.15
C PRO A 795 11.75 -53.02 -84.55
N GLU A 796 11.53 -52.01 -85.43
CA GLU A 796 11.37 -52.05 -86.91
C GLU A 796 10.01 -52.45 -87.53
N ASN A 797 9.40 -51.58 -88.37
CA ASN A 797 9.57 -51.60 -89.85
C ASN A 797 8.58 -50.69 -90.63
N ASN A 798 9.14 -50.01 -91.65
CA ASN A 798 8.58 -49.63 -92.96
C ASN A 798 7.41 -48.63 -93.16
N GLN A 799 7.83 -47.49 -93.74
CA GLN A 799 7.14 -46.67 -94.74
C GLN A 799 6.49 -47.50 -95.87
N GLN A 800 5.19 -47.31 -96.12
CA GLN A 800 4.51 -47.33 -97.44
C GLN A 800 2.99 -47.42 -97.26
N ASN A 801 2.24 -46.30 -97.41
CA ASN A 801 0.89 -46.27 -98.03
C ASN A 801 0.20 -44.89 -97.97
N GLU A 802 0.83 -43.85 -98.52
CA GLU A 802 0.26 -42.50 -98.62
C GLU A 802 -0.86 -42.31 -99.66
N ASN A 803 -1.65 -43.34 -100.02
CA ASN A 803 -2.75 -43.15 -100.98
C ASN A 803 -4.00 -44.02 -100.70
N ARG A 804 -4.23 -44.37 -99.43
CA ARG A 804 -5.46 -45.04 -98.98
C ARG A 804 -6.15 -44.39 -97.76
N GLU A 805 -5.55 -43.35 -97.17
CA GLU A 805 -6.04 -42.72 -95.93
C GLU A 805 -7.27 -41.83 -96.13
N GLU A 806 -7.49 -41.24 -97.30
CA GLU A 806 -8.56 -40.24 -97.47
C GLU A 806 -9.99 -40.85 -97.55
N ARG A 807 -10.12 -42.19 -97.66
CA ARG A 807 -11.43 -42.88 -97.66
C ARG A 807 -11.73 -43.69 -96.40
N ASP A 808 -10.73 -43.97 -95.58
CA ASP A 808 -10.91 -44.55 -94.24
C ASP A 808 -11.04 -43.46 -93.17
N TYR A 809 -10.48 -42.26 -93.37
CA TYR A 809 -10.62 -41.10 -92.46
C TYR A 809 -12.07 -40.61 -92.27
N GLU A 810 -12.91 -40.70 -93.31
CA GLU A 810 -14.34 -40.34 -93.18
C GLU A 810 -15.16 -41.39 -92.42
N ARG A 811 -14.75 -42.66 -92.46
CA ARG A 811 -15.41 -43.74 -91.70
C ARG A 811 -14.90 -43.80 -90.26
N GLU A 812 -13.63 -43.52 -90.06
CA GLU A 812 -13.00 -43.41 -88.74
C GLU A 812 -13.45 -42.15 -87.99
N ASN A 813 -13.75 -41.04 -88.66
CA ASN A 813 -14.37 -39.86 -88.03
C ASN A 813 -15.83 -40.10 -87.61
N GLU A 814 -16.57 -40.96 -88.33
CA GLU A 814 -17.95 -41.29 -87.98
C GLU A 814 -18.03 -42.31 -86.82
N ASP A 815 -17.09 -43.26 -86.78
CA ASP A 815 -16.91 -44.17 -85.65
C ASP A 815 -16.29 -43.46 -84.43
N ARG A 816 -15.35 -42.51 -84.62
CA ARG A 816 -14.86 -41.61 -83.55
C ARG A 816 -15.95 -40.71 -83.00
N ARG A 817 -16.85 -40.15 -83.83
CA ARG A 817 -18.01 -39.39 -83.30
C ARG A 817 -18.94 -40.24 -82.44
N LYS A 818 -19.14 -41.52 -82.78
CA LYS A 818 -19.95 -42.43 -81.97
C LYS A 818 -19.22 -42.88 -80.70
N ASP A 819 -17.92 -43.12 -80.79
CA ASP A 819 -17.09 -43.44 -79.61
C ASP A 819 -16.93 -42.22 -78.69
N ASP A 820 -16.84 -41.00 -79.23
CA ASP A 820 -16.80 -39.75 -78.47
C ASP A 820 -18.15 -39.46 -77.81
N GLU A 821 -19.29 -39.62 -78.52
CA GLU A 821 -20.63 -39.52 -77.91
C GLU A 821 -20.85 -40.61 -76.84
N GLN A 822 -20.31 -41.81 -77.04
CA GLN A 822 -20.40 -42.90 -76.06
C GLN A 822 -19.43 -42.71 -74.89
N ARG A 823 -18.28 -42.06 -75.11
CA ARG A 823 -17.30 -41.68 -74.08
C ARG A 823 -17.82 -40.50 -73.27
N GLU A 824 -18.44 -39.50 -73.88
CA GLU A 824 -19.14 -38.41 -73.20
C GLU A 824 -20.30 -38.94 -72.36
N ARG A 825 -21.10 -39.89 -72.86
CA ARG A 825 -22.14 -40.55 -72.04
C ARG A 825 -21.57 -41.30 -70.85
N LYS A 826 -20.50 -42.07 -71.04
CA LYS A 826 -19.85 -42.80 -69.94
C LYS A 826 -19.17 -41.86 -68.95
N GLU A 827 -18.58 -40.76 -69.42
CA GLU A 827 -18.00 -39.73 -68.57
C GLU A 827 -19.08 -38.97 -67.80
N GLN A 828 -20.23 -38.70 -68.41
CA GLN A 828 -21.36 -38.08 -67.73
C GLN A 828 -21.97 -39.02 -66.68
N GLU A 829 -22.15 -40.30 -66.99
CA GLU A 829 -22.56 -41.31 -66.01
C GLU A 829 -21.54 -41.44 -64.86
N LYS A 830 -20.23 -41.43 -65.19
CA LYS A 830 -19.14 -41.46 -64.21
C LYS A 830 -19.14 -40.22 -63.32
N ARG A 831 -19.34 -39.02 -63.89
CA ARG A 831 -19.47 -37.77 -63.13
C ARG A 831 -20.70 -37.76 -62.25
N GLU A 832 -21.83 -38.29 -62.73
CA GLU A 832 -23.05 -38.38 -61.91
C GLU A 832 -22.88 -39.34 -60.73
N GLU A 833 -22.18 -40.46 -60.93
CA GLU A 833 -21.89 -41.43 -59.87
C GLU A 833 -20.81 -40.91 -58.90
N GLU A 834 -19.78 -40.24 -59.40
CA GLU A 834 -18.76 -39.55 -58.58
C GLU A 834 -19.39 -38.43 -57.75
N CYS A 835 -20.23 -37.57 -58.36
CA CYS A 835 -20.98 -36.54 -57.63
C CYS A 835 -21.85 -37.15 -56.53
N LYS A 836 -22.55 -38.26 -56.83
CA LYS A 836 -23.43 -38.92 -55.85
C LYS A 836 -22.66 -39.48 -54.66
N ASN A 837 -21.54 -40.15 -54.91
CA ASN A 837 -20.71 -40.71 -53.85
C ASN A 837 -20.01 -39.60 -53.04
N MET A 838 -19.42 -38.60 -53.71
CA MET A 838 -18.81 -37.44 -53.04
C MET A 838 -19.82 -36.64 -52.22
N CYS A 839 -21.01 -36.39 -52.75
CA CYS A 839 -22.03 -35.62 -52.02
C CYS A 839 -22.54 -36.34 -50.78
N LYS A 840 -22.64 -37.67 -50.85
CA LYS A 840 -22.99 -38.48 -49.68
C LYS A 840 -21.92 -38.37 -48.61
N ASP A 841 -20.66 -38.58 -48.97
CA ASP A 841 -19.54 -38.55 -48.02
C ASP A 841 -19.33 -37.14 -47.44
N ASN A 842 -19.43 -36.10 -48.27
CA ASN A 842 -19.28 -34.71 -47.84
C ASN A 842 -20.43 -34.23 -46.97
N CYS A 843 -21.68 -34.56 -47.30
CA CYS A 843 -22.81 -34.18 -46.45
C CYS A 843 -22.82 -34.96 -45.12
N GLU A 844 -22.38 -36.22 -45.14
CA GLU A 844 -22.15 -36.95 -43.89
C GLU A 844 -21.05 -36.28 -43.06
N ARG A 845 -19.99 -35.76 -43.71
CA ARG A 845 -18.95 -34.97 -43.05
C ARG A 845 -19.47 -33.64 -42.50
N GLU A 846 -20.18 -32.83 -43.28
CA GLU A 846 -20.65 -31.50 -42.85
C GLU A 846 -21.74 -31.54 -41.77
N VAL A 847 -22.63 -32.53 -41.82
CA VAL A 847 -23.82 -32.56 -40.95
C VAL A 847 -23.61 -33.49 -39.76
N VAL A 848 -23.02 -34.67 -39.98
CA VAL A 848 -22.90 -35.68 -38.92
C VAL A 848 -21.65 -35.43 -38.09
N VAL A 849 -20.51 -35.02 -38.66
CA VAL A 849 -19.27 -34.84 -37.89
C VAL A 849 -19.40 -33.76 -36.83
N PRO A 850 -19.88 -32.53 -37.10
CA PRO A 850 -20.02 -31.51 -36.05
C PRO A 850 -20.98 -31.92 -34.93
N CYS A 851 -22.04 -32.67 -35.27
CA CYS A 851 -22.96 -33.23 -34.28
C CYS A 851 -22.27 -34.29 -33.41
N VAL A 852 -21.51 -35.20 -34.03
CA VAL A 852 -20.75 -36.23 -33.30
C VAL A 852 -19.73 -35.55 -32.39
N ASP A 853 -19.00 -34.56 -32.90
CA ASP A 853 -18.03 -33.78 -32.14
C ASP A 853 -18.66 -33.13 -30.92
N LYS A 854 -19.82 -32.46 -31.09
CA LYS A 854 -20.57 -31.88 -29.99
C LYS A 854 -21.02 -32.94 -28.98
N CYS A 855 -21.62 -34.02 -29.44
CA CYS A 855 -22.11 -35.12 -28.58
C CYS A 855 -20.98 -35.75 -27.76
N THR A 856 -19.83 -35.97 -28.38
CA THR A 856 -18.65 -36.56 -27.73
C THR A 856 -17.96 -35.59 -26.76
N ARG A 857 -17.94 -34.27 -27.03
CA ARG A 857 -17.49 -33.25 -26.06
C ARG A 857 -18.40 -33.22 -24.83
N GLU A 858 -19.72 -33.28 -25.02
CA GLU A 858 -20.70 -33.32 -23.92
C GLU A 858 -20.59 -34.61 -23.09
N ALA A 859 -20.26 -35.74 -23.73
CA ALA A 859 -20.10 -37.03 -23.05
C ALA A 859 -18.79 -37.15 -22.22
N GLN A 860 -17.83 -36.24 -22.41
CA GLN A 860 -16.48 -36.28 -21.80
C GLN A 860 -15.74 -37.62 -21.98
N LYS A 861 -16.13 -38.42 -22.99
CA LYS A 861 -15.54 -39.72 -23.31
C LYS A 861 -15.52 -39.93 -24.82
N PHE A 862 -14.35 -40.31 -25.34
CA PHE A 862 -14.11 -40.59 -26.76
C PHE A 862 -13.55 -42.00 -26.94
N ASP A 863 -14.27 -42.99 -26.41
CA ASP A 863 -14.04 -44.37 -26.81
C ASP A 863 -14.82 -44.70 -28.09
N ASP A 864 -14.36 -45.72 -28.82
CA ASP A 864 -14.98 -46.16 -30.08
C ASP A 864 -16.48 -46.45 -29.90
N ALA A 865 -16.90 -46.88 -28.69
CA ALA A 865 -18.30 -47.13 -28.37
C ALA A 865 -19.11 -45.83 -28.28
N THR A 866 -18.57 -44.78 -27.66
CA THR A 866 -19.20 -43.47 -27.52
C THR A 866 -19.26 -42.74 -28.86
N ILE A 867 -18.20 -42.83 -29.67
CA ILE A 867 -18.18 -42.27 -31.02
C ILE A 867 -19.24 -42.94 -31.90
N GLU A 868 -19.32 -44.29 -31.90
CA GLU A 868 -20.35 -45.00 -32.67
C GLU A 868 -21.77 -44.75 -32.13
N GLN A 869 -21.94 -44.58 -30.81
CA GLN A 869 -23.20 -44.17 -30.21
C GLN A 869 -23.62 -42.75 -30.63
N CYS A 870 -22.72 -41.76 -30.54
CA CYS A 870 -22.97 -40.40 -30.98
C CYS A 870 -23.23 -40.34 -32.48
N LYS A 871 -22.48 -41.09 -33.30
CA LYS A 871 -22.66 -41.19 -34.75
C LYS A 871 -24.00 -41.79 -35.11
N SER A 872 -24.45 -42.82 -34.41
CA SER A 872 -25.78 -43.40 -34.64
C SER A 872 -26.91 -42.47 -34.19
N SER A 873 -26.73 -41.73 -33.09
CA SER A 873 -27.68 -40.69 -32.65
C SER A 873 -27.77 -39.53 -33.63
N CYS A 874 -26.64 -38.95 -34.01
CA CYS A 874 -26.54 -37.82 -34.93
C CYS A 874 -27.04 -38.15 -36.34
N LYS A 875 -26.88 -39.40 -36.80
CA LYS A 875 -27.47 -39.88 -38.05
C LYS A 875 -28.99 -39.99 -38.00
N GLN A 876 -29.59 -40.19 -36.82
CA GLN A 876 -31.04 -40.22 -36.65
C GLN A 876 -31.62 -38.81 -36.49
N GLU A 877 -30.87 -37.92 -35.83
CA GLU A 877 -31.31 -36.57 -35.49
C GLU A 877 -31.20 -35.59 -36.66
N ASN A 878 -30.17 -35.76 -37.51
CA ASN A 878 -29.95 -34.89 -38.67
C ASN A 878 -30.33 -35.59 -39.97
N ASP A 879 -31.31 -35.04 -40.68
CA ASP A 879 -31.64 -35.48 -42.04
C ASP A 879 -30.53 -35.01 -42.99
N VAL A 880 -29.67 -35.94 -43.41
CA VAL A 880 -28.56 -35.68 -44.36
C VAL A 880 -29.11 -35.53 -45.79
N GLN A 881 -30.35 -35.96 -46.04
CA GLN A 881 -30.91 -36.06 -47.38
C GLN A 881 -31.13 -34.70 -48.10
N PRO A 882 -31.55 -33.61 -47.42
CA PRO A 882 -31.59 -32.28 -47.99
C PRO A 882 -30.20 -31.79 -48.42
N CYS A 883 -29.15 -32.07 -47.63
CA CYS A 883 -27.77 -31.75 -48.01
C CYS A 883 -27.36 -32.52 -49.26
N ILE A 884 -27.55 -33.85 -49.28
CA ILE A 884 -27.17 -34.70 -50.43
C ILE A 884 -27.90 -34.25 -51.69
N THR A 885 -29.20 -33.97 -51.60
CA THR A 885 -30.01 -33.55 -52.75
C THR A 885 -29.57 -32.18 -53.29
N ASN A 886 -29.23 -31.25 -52.40
CA ASN A 886 -28.71 -29.93 -52.78
C ASN A 886 -27.33 -30.05 -53.42
N CYS A 887 -26.43 -30.82 -52.79
CA CYS A 887 -25.08 -31.10 -53.27
C CYS A 887 -25.10 -31.76 -54.66
N GLU A 888 -25.87 -32.83 -54.85
CA GLU A 888 -25.98 -33.52 -56.15
C GLU A 888 -26.49 -32.54 -57.23
N SER A 889 -27.43 -31.66 -56.88
CA SER A 889 -27.98 -30.69 -57.82
C SER A 889 -26.98 -29.62 -58.26
N LYS A 890 -26.09 -29.17 -57.36
CA LYS A 890 -25.04 -28.20 -57.66
C LYS A 890 -23.86 -28.85 -58.39
N CYS A 891 -23.46 -30.05 -57.96
CA CYS A 891 -22.42 -30.85 -58.61
C CYS A 891 -22.76 -31.16 -60.07
N LYS A 892 -24.01 -31.54 -60.37
CA LYS A 892 -24.48 -31.77 -61.74
C LYS A 892 -24.51 -30.52 -62.62
N LYS A 893 -24.55 -29.31 -62.03
CA LYS A 893 -24.55 -28.04 -62.75
C LYS A 893 -23.15 -27.46 -62.98
N GLY A 894 -22.11 -28.04 -62.37
CA GLY A 894 -20.75 -27.51 -62.42
C GLY A 894 -20.59 -26.19 -61.67
N GLU A 895 -21.48 -25.88 -60.73
CA GLU A 895 -21.30 -24.76 -59.80
C GLU A 895 -20.26 -25.18 -58.75
N ASP A 896 -19.30 -24.30 -58.40
CA ASP A 896 -18.32 -24.56 -57.32
C ASP A 896 -19.06 -24.76 -55.99
N TRP A 897 -19.36 -26.01 -55.68
CA TRP A 897 -20.16 -26.39 -54.51
C TRP A 897 -19.29 -26.85 -53.34
N TRP A 898 -17.99 -27.03 -53.57
CA TRP A 898 -16.99 -27.49 -52.60
C TRP A 898 -16.07 -26.38 -52.08
N GLN A 899 -16.40 -25.09 -52.28
CA GLN A 899 -15.75 -24.06 -51.49
C GLN A 899 -16.13 -24.31 -50.03
N GLU A 900 -15.29 -25.09 -49.33
CA GLU A 900 -15.24 -25.12 -47.88
C GLU A 900 -15.38 -23.67 -47.47
N LYS A 901 -16.43 -23.34 -46.71
CA LYS A 901 -16.30 -22.21 -45.80
C LYS A 901 -15.13 -22.61 -44.91
N LYS A 902 -13.91 -22.27 -45.33
CA LYS A 902 -12.78 -22.19 -44.42
C LYS A 902 -13.32 -21.28 -43.34
N GLU A 903 -13.64 -21.86 -42.19
CA GLU A 903 -13.84 -21.08 -40.99
C GLU A 903 -12.62 -20.15 -40.96
N GLU A 904 -12.87 -18.85 -41.08
CA GLU A 904 -11.83 -17.85 -41.02
C GLU A 904 -11.14 -18.10 -39.67
N ASP A 905 -9.94 -18.67 -39.69
CA ASP A 905 -9.16 -18.95 -38.49
C ASP A 905 -8.83 -17.58 -37.89
N MET A 906 -9.67 -17.13 -36.95
CA MET A 906 -9.44 -15.93 -36.18
C MET A 906 -8.36 -16.25 -35.16
N MET A 907 -7.13 -15.85 -35.43
CA MET A 907 -6.06 -15.94 -34.46
C MET A 907 -6.18 -14.74 -33.53
N GLN A 908 -6.34 -15.01 -32.25
CA GLN A 908 -6.32 -13.97 -31.22
C GLN A 908 -4.89 -13.43 -31.11
N GLU A 909 -4.67 -12.16 -31.46
CA GLU A 909 -3.34 -11.53 -31.42
C GLU A 909 -3.01 -11.03 -30.02
N SER A 910 -3.99 -10.39 -29.38
CA SER A 910 -3.85 -9.84 -28.05
C SER A 910 -5.18 -9.88 -27.29
N ALA A 911 -5.08 -9.80 -25.98
CA ALA A 911 -6.24 -9.52 -25.15
C ALA A 911 -5.80 -8.76 -23.91
N PHE A 912 -6.70 -7.90 -23.44
CA PHE A 912 -6.58 -7.25 -22.15
C PHE A 912 -7.77 -7.68 -21.28
N MET A 913 -7.49 -8.11 -20.05
CA MET A 913 -8.47 -8.67 -19.14
C MET A 913 -8.34 -8.05 -17.75
N ILE A 914 -9.44 -8.06 -17.02
CA ILE A 914 -9.47 -7.87 -15.57
C ILE A 914 -9.70 -9.23 -14.93
N GLY A 915 -8.90 -9.54 -13.91
CA GLY A 915 -9.05 -10.69 -13.05
C GLY A 915 -9.32 -10.30 -11.61
N GLY A 916 -9.95 -11.21 -10.89
CA GLY A 916 -10.21 -11.11 -9.46
C GLY A 916 -9.93 -12.44 -8.78
N GLU A 917 -9.54 -12.42 -7.52
CA GLU A 917 -9.36 -13.62 -6.72
C GLU A 917 -9.85 -13.43 -5.30
N CYS A 918 -10.54 -14.46 -4.80
CA CYS A 918 -10.86 -14.63 -3.39
C CYS A 918 -10.00 -15.77 -2.85
N ARG A 919 -9.15 -15.50 -1.88
CA ARG A 919 -8.37 -16.51 -1.17
C ARG A 919 -8.89 -16.64 0.24
N SER A 920 -9.08 -17.86 0.72
CA SER A 920 -9.45 -18.11 2.11
C SER A 920 -8.50 -19.12 2.74
N SER A 921 -8.02 -18.80 3.94
CA SER A 921 -7.15 -19.67 4.73
C SER A 921 -7.95 -20.23 5.90
N GLU A 922 -8.20 -21.53 5.93
CA GLU A 922 -8.82 -22.17 7.08
C GLU A 922 -7.96 -22.01 8.35
N ALA A 923 -6.64 -22.04 8.19
CA ALA A 923 -5.69 -21.93 9.29
C ALA A 923 -5.71 -20.54 9.96
N GLN A 924 -5.90 -19.48 9.16
CA GLN A 924 -5.88 -18.10 9.65
C GLN A 924 -7.28 -17.51 9.85
N GLN A 925 -8.35 -18.18 9.39
CA GLN A 925 -9.72 -17.65 9.36
C GLN A 925 -9.81 -16.27 8.67
N LYS A 926 -8.91 -16.02 7.71
CA LYS A 926 -8.84 -14.78 6.92
C LYS A 926 -9.23 -15.07 5.48
N SER A 927 -10.03 -14.17 4.90
CA SER A 927 -10.29 -14.11 3.47
C SER A 927 -9.63 -12.88 2.89
N GLU A 928 -8.83 -13.06 1.86
CA GLU A 928 -8.20 -12.00 1.08
C GLU A 928 -8.88 -11.88 -0.27
N ALA A 929 -8.94 -10.67 -0.79
CA ALA A 929 -9.54 -10.36 -2.07
C ALA A 929 -8.62 -9.43 -2.84
N ASN A 930 -8.30 -9.77 -4.07
CA ASN A 930 -7.49 -8.93 -4.95
C ASN A 930 -8.13 -8.86 -6.33
N ILE A 931 -7.98 -7.73 -7.01
CA ILE A 931 -8.19 -7.64 -8.47
C ILE A 931 -6.86 -7.34 -9.13
N TYR A 932 -6.74 -7.68 -10.41
CA TYR A 932 -5.57 -7.41 -11.22
C TYR A 932 -5.97 -7.19 -12.68
N PHE A 933 -5.24 -6.33 -13.38
CA PHE A 933 -5.34 -6.14 -14.83
C PHE A 933 -4.17 -6.84 -15.50
N ASP A 934 -4.47 -7.66 -16.51
CA ASP A 934 -3.50 -8.50 -17.20
C ASP A 934 -3.80 -8.54 -18.70
N GLY A 935 -2.85 -9.01 -19.49
CA GLY A 935 -3.05 -9.22 -20.92
C GLY A 935 -2.02 -10.18 -21.51
N TRP A 936 -2.30 -10.65 -22.72
CA TRP A 936 -1.35 -11.41 -23.53
C TRP A 936 -1.26 -10.84 -24.94
N GLY A 937 -0.15 -11.11 -25.61
CA GLY A 937 0.21 -10.55 -26.91
C GLY A 937 1.61 -9.93 -26.86
N ASN A 938 2.38 -10.08 -27.95
CA ASN A 938 3.83 -9.80 -27.94
C ASN A 938 4.20 -8.32 -27.85
N SER A 939 3.32 -7.38 -28.24
CA SER A 939 3.62 -5.94 -28.22
C SER A 939 3.14 -5.23 -26.94
N ILE A 940 1.93 -5.55 -26.48
CA ILE A 940 1.26 -4.81 -25.39
C ILE A 940 1.86 -5.15 -24.02
N TRP A 941 2.23 -6.41 -23.82
CA TRP A 941 2.51 -6.92 -22.47
C TRP A 941 3.95 -6.73 -22.01
N GLU A 942 4.89 -6.70 -22.96
CA GLU A 942 6.31 -6.55 -22.65
C GLU A 942 6.62 -5.17 -22.04
N ASP A 943 5.86 -4.15 -22.44
CA ASP A 943 6.01 -2.76 -21.97
C ASP A 943 5.18 -2.49 -20.70
N LEU A 944 3.96 -3.03 -20.60
CA LEU A 944 3.04 -2.71 -19.51
C LEU A 944 3.50 -3.30 -18.16
N ARG A 945 4.03 -4.53 -18.14
CA ARG A 945 4.40 -5.23 -16.89
C ARG A 945 5.52 -4.52 -16.11
N PRO A 946 6.65 -4.10 -16.71
CA PRO A 946 7.65 -3.28 -16.02
C PRO A 946 7.09 -1.97 -15.46
N LEU A 947 6.19 -1.31 -16.20
CA LEU A 947 5.53 -0.07 -15.76
C LEU A 947 4.60 -0.33 -14.57
N LYS A 948 3.78 -1.38 -14.60
CA LYS A 948 2.96 -1.76 -13.43
C LYS A 948 3.84 -2.04 -12.21
N GLN A 949 4.97 -2.74 -12.39
CA GLN A 949 5.91 -3.00 -11.29
C GLN A 949 6.53 -1.71 -10.74
N LYS A 950 6.86 -0.74 -11.61
CA LYS A 950 7.25 0.62 -11.20
C LYS A 950 6.17 1.26 -10.32
N TYR A 951 4.87 1.15 -10.64
CA TYR A 951 3.79 1.71 -9.82
C TYR A 951 3.43 0.89 -8.57
N TYR A 952 3.64 -0.43 -8.58
CA TYR A 952 3.52 -1.22 -7.35
C TYR A 952 4.60 -0.82 -6.36
N SER A 953 5.82 -0.63 -6.86
CA SER A 953 7.02 -0.32 -6.07
C SER A 953 7.22 1.17 -5.76
N GLY A 954 6.65 2.10 -6.54
CA GLY A 954 7.01 3.54 -6.59
C GLY A 954 6.01 4.51 -5.94
N GLY A 955 6.54 5.55 -5.29
CA GLY A 955 5.82 6.55 -4.46
C GLY A 955 4.83 7.51 -5.15
N GLU A 956 4.66 7.47 -6.47
CA GLU A 956 3.66 8.33 -7.16
C GLU A 956 2.29 7.66 -7.32
N ALA A 957 2.14 6.43 -6.85
CA ALA A 957 0.90 5.71 -7.10
C ALA A 957 -0.27 6.30 -6.28
N ASP A 958 -1.42 6.41 -6.94
CA ASP A 958 -2.67 6.99 -6.41
C ASP A 958 -3.04 6.55 -4.98
N TRP A 959 -2.62 5.36 -4.53
CA TRP A 959 -2.81 4.95 -3.13
C TRP A 959 -2.19 5.94 -2.13
N CYS A 960 -0.98 6.45 -2.43
CA CYS A 960 -0.28 7.40 -1.59
C CYS A 960 -0.96 8.78 -1.63
N LYS A 961 -1.55 9.11 -2.78
CA LYS A 961 -2.39 10.30 -2.96
C LYS A 961 -3.67 10.19 -2.15
N ASP A 962 -4.38 9.07 -2.26
CA ASP A 962 -5.61 8.79 -1.51
C ASP A 962 -5.34 8.76 0.00
N GLU A 963 -4.21 8.16 0.43
CA GLU A 963 -3.79 8.14 1.82
C GLU A 963 -3.44 9.55 2.31
N PHE A 964 -2.69 10.32 1.53
CA PHE A 964 -2.41 11.73 1.82
C PHE A 964 -3.69 12.56 1.90
N GLU A 965 -4.63 12.40 0.97
CA GLU A 965 -5.94 13.07 1.00
C GLU A 965 -6.76 12.67 2.24
N ASN A 966 -6.70 11.40 2.64
CA ASN A 966 -7.32 10.95 3.88
C ASN A 966 -6.67 11.58 5.10
N ILE A 967 -5.33 11.63 5.18
CA ILE A 967 -4.60 12.27 6.28
C ILE A 967 -4.91 13.77 6.33
N ILE A 968 -5.00 14.45 5.18
CA ILE A 968 -5.45 15.86 5.08
C ILE A 968 -6.85 16.01 5.66
N LYS A 969 -7.78 15.09 5.37
CA LYS A 969 -9.14 15.11 5.93
C LYS A 969 -9.11 14.93 7.46
N GLN A 970 -8.31 13.99 7.96
CA GLN A 970 -8.12 13.80 9.41
C GLN A 970 -7.58 15.06 10.06
N ARG A 971 -6.56 15.68 9.45
CA ARG A 971 -5.97 16.93 9.90
C ARG A 971 -7.00 18.06 9.95
N LYS A 972 -7.84 18.21 8.91
CA LYS A 972 -8.91 19.22 8.88
C LYS A 972 -9.98 18.98 9.94
N GLU A 973 -10.37 17.74 10.19
CA GLU A 973 -11.30 17.41 11.29
C GLU A 973 -10.66 17.67 12.66
N PHE A 974 -9.36 17.40 12.82
CA PHE A 974 -8.61 17.75 14.02
C PHE A 974 -8.56 19.27 14.23
N GLU A 975 -8.14 20.06 13.23
CA GLU A 975 -8.13 21.54 13.28
C GLU A 975 -9.50 22.12 13.65
N LYS A 976 -10.58 21.58 13.06
CA LYS A 976 -11.94 22.04 13.33
C LYS A 976 -12.40 21.72 14.75
N SER A 977 -12.02 20.56 15.28
CA SER A 977 -12.51 20.06 16.58
C SER A 977 -11.65 20.48 17.76
N PHE A 978 -10.34 20.61 17.57
CA PHE A 978 -9.38 21.02 18.59
C PHE A 978 -9.22 22.54 18.59
N ASN A 979 -10.18 23.21 19.24
CA ASN A 979 -10.32 24.67 19.26
C ASN A 979 -10.58 25.21 20.67
N ASN A 980 -10.67 26.54 20.83
CA ASN A 980 -10.91 27.17 22.14
C ASN A 980 -12.22 26.73 22.81
N GLU A 981 -13.29 26.45 22.04
CA GLU A 981 -14.57 26.01 22.60
C GLU A 981 -14.46 24.64 23.25
N LEU A 982 -13.70 23.73 22.63
CA LEU A 982 -13.38 22.42 23.22
C LEU A 982 -12.64 22.59 24.55
N ILE A 983 -11.61 23.45 24.59
CA ILE A 983 -10.79 23.62 25.80
C ILE A 983 -11.60 24.27 26.93
N ILE A 984 -12.43 25.26 26.60
CA ILE A 984 -13.38 25.84 27.55
C ILE A 984 -14.35 24.77 28.07
N TRP A 985 -14.94 23.97 27.18
CA TRP A 985 -15.81 22.87 27.58
C TRP A 985 -15.09 21.85 28.47
N PHE A 986 -13.85 21.50 28.14
CA PHE A 986 -13.04 20.55 28.89
C PHE A 986 -12.81 21.05 30.33
N PHE A 987 -12.34 22.29 30.49
CA PHE A 987 -12.01 22.83 31.82
C PHE A 987 -13.23 23.30 32.63
N GLU A 988 -14.24 23.88 31.99
CA GLU A 988 -15.38 24.48 32.71
C GLU A 988 -16.55 23.52 32.92
N LYS A 989 -16.65 22.45 32.12
CA LYS A 989 -17.80 21.51 32.20
C LYS A 989 -17.37 20.08 32.43
N TYR A 990 -16.46 19.55 31.62
CA TYR A 990 -16.08 18.15 31.68
C TYR A 990 -15.31 17.84 32.96
N LEU A 991 -14.15 18.47 33.17
CA LEU A 991 -13.28 18.24 34.32
C LEU A 991 -14.00 18.44 35.68
N PRO A 992 -14.82 19.48 35.90
CA PRO A 992 -15.54 19.65 37.16
C PRO A 992 -16.63 18.60 37.40
N SER A 993 -17.23 18.06 36.33
CA SER A 993 -18.30 17.05 36.44
C SER A 993 -17.80 15.66 36.85
N SER A 994 -16.49 15.43 36.70
CA SER A 994 -15.83 14.16 36.91
C SER A 994 -14.48 14.37 37.58
N ALA A 995 -14.47 15.21 38.62
CA ALA A 995 -13.26 15.55 39.37
C ALA A 995 -12.57 14.32 39.98
N ASP A 996 -13.33 13.28 40.34
CA ASP A 996 -12.80 12.00 40.84
C ASP A 996 -11.93 11.27 39.79
N GLU A 997 -12.09 11.61 38.51
CA GLU A 997 -11.47 10.96 37.35
C GLU A 997 -10.51 11.88 36.57
N TRP A 998 -10.07 12.97 37.20
CA TRP A 998 -9.26 13.99 36.55
C TRP A 998 -7.98 13.44 35.90
N GLN A 999 -7.36 12.40 36.48
CA GLN A 999 -6.19 11.74 35.91
C GLN A 999 -6.51 11.04 34.59
N GLN A 1000 -7.63 10.31 34.51
CA GLN A 1000 -8.05 9.69 33.24
C GLN A 1000 -8.38 10.77 32.21
N HIS A 1001 -8.92 11.93 32.61
CA HIS A 1001 -9.19 13.04 31.68
C HIS A 1001 -7.94 13.73 31.16
N MET A 1002 -6.89 13.84 31.98
CA MET A 1002 -5.59 14.35 31.53
C MET A 1002 -5.00 13.47 30.42
N SER A 1003 -5.12 12.14 30.54
CA SER A 1003 -4.64 11.21 29.51
C SER A 1003 -5.21 11.54 28.13
N GLY A 1004 -6.49 11.93 28.08
CA GLY A 1004 -7.15 12.29 26.82
C GLY A 1004 -6.53 13.51 26.12
N LEU A 1005 -6.06 14.52 26.86
CA LEU A 1005 -5.37 15.66 26.25
C LEU A 1005 -3.99 15.25 25.70
N TYR A 1006 -3.29 14.34 26.37
CA TYR A 1006 -2.06 13.74 25.84
C TYR A 1006 -2.33 12.90 24.60
N GLU A 1007 -3.44 12.15 24.55
CA GLU A 1007 -3.82 11.41 23.33
C GLU A 1007 -4.13 12.36 22.16
N LEU A 1008 -4.79 13.49 22.39
CA LEU A 1008 -4.98 14.50 21.34
C LEU A 1008 -3.64 15.04 20.83
N TYR A 1009 -2.71 15.33 21.73
CA TYR A 1009 -1.35 15.74 21.38
C TYR A 1009 -0.64 14.68 20.52
N TRP A 1010 -0.62 13.43 20.97
CA TRP A 1010 0.02 12.34 20.24
C TRP A 1010 -0.67 12.02 18.92
N LYS A 1011 -1.98 12.24 18.83
CA LYS A 1011 -2.72 12.07 17.57
C LYS A 1011 -2.29 13.12 16.53
N ASP A 1012 -2.07 14.36 16.93
CA ASP A 1012 -1.56 15.38 16.01
C ASP A 1012 -0.10 15.14 15.60
N VAL A 1013 0.73 14.62 16.52
CA VAL A 1013 2.08 14.12 16.20
C VAL A 1013 2.01 13.01 15.14
N GLU A 1014 1.11 12.04 15.32
CA GLU A 1014 0.95 10.93 14.36
C GLU A 1014 0.49 11.43 12.98
N ILE A 1015 -0.56 12.26 12.94
CA ILE A 1015 -1.08 12.86 11.71
C ILE A 1015 0.02 13.62 10.98
N SER A 1016 0.79 14.44 11.72
CA SER A 1016 1.87 15.24 11.15
C SER A 1016 3.00 14.38 10.58
N LYS A 1017 3.39 13.31 11.28
CA LYS A 1017 4.39 12.34 10.81
C LYS A 1017 3.93 11.63 9.54
N GLN A 1018 2.70 11.10 9.54
CA GLN A 1018 2.13 10.41 8.39
C GLN A 1018 2.00 11.34 7.18
N MET A 1019 1.57 12.59 7.41
CA MET A 1019 1.47 13.62 6.38
C MET A 1019 2.83 13.94 5.76
N ALA A 1020 3.89 14.05 6.56
CA ALA A 1020 5.23 14.31 6.06
C ALA A 1020 5.84 13.11 5.29
N TYR A 1021 5.53 11.89 5.72
CA TYR A 1021 5.95 10.66 5.02
C TYR A 1021 5.24 10.53 3.65
N THR A 1022 3.92 10.70 3.62
CA THR A 1022 3.11 10.61 2.40
C THR A 1022 3.34 11.80 1.45
N SER A 1023 3.64 12.99 1.96
CA SER A 1023 4.05 14.13 1.12
C SER A 1023 5.40 13.87 0.42
N THR A 1024 6.34 13.22 1.12
CA THR A 1024 7.62 12.80 0.56
C THR A 1024 7.42 11.81 -0.58
N CYS A 1025 6.55 10.83 -0.36
CA CYS A 1025 6.13 9.82 -1.33
C CYS A 1025 5.58 10.46 -2.62
N LEU A 1026 4.69 11.45 -2.50
CA LEU A 1026 4.12 12.19 -3.65
C LEU A 1026 5.05 13.27 -4.24
N ASN A 1027 6.24 13.47 -3.66
CA ASN A 1027 7.10 14.62 -3.93
C ASN A 1027 6.35 15.96 -3.89
N LYS A 1028 5.38 16.09 -2.97
CA LYS A 1028 4.58 17.31 -2.75
C LYS A 1028 4.98 17.97 -1.44
N GLU A 1029 4.87 19.29 -1.39
CA GLU A 1029 4.96 20.01 -0.13
C GLU A 1029 3.67 19.84 0.67
N ILE A 1030 3.77 19.93 2.00
CA ILE A 1030 2.60 19.97 2.87
C ILE A 1030 1.75 21.20 2.49
N PRO A 1031 0.42 21.05 2.31
CA PRO A 1031 -0.46 22.16 1.99
C PRO A 1031 -0.25 23.36 2.92
N SER A 1032 -0.03 24.54 2.32
CA SER A 1032 0.22 25.78 3.07
C SER A 1032 -1.06 26.40 3.65
N ASP A 1033 -2.24 25.82 3.37
CA ASP A 1033 -3.55 26.29 3.82
C ASP A 1033 -3.94 25.78 5.22
N PHE A 1034 -3.10 24.98 5.87
CA PHE A 1034 -3.34 24.53 7.23
C PHE A 1034 -3.28 25.68 8.24
N ASN A 1035 -4.29 25.74 9.10
CA ASN A 1035 -4.30 26.68 10.20
C ASN A 1035 -3.50 26.05 11.33
N LEU A 1036 -2.28 26.54 11.55
CA LEU A 1036 -1.49 26.13 12.69
C LEU A 1036 -2.24 26.46 13.98
N ILE A 1037 -2.53 25.44 14.76
CA ILE A 1037 -3.30 25.57 16.00
C ILE A 1037 -2.44 26.33 17.01
N ASN A 1038 -3.03 27.32 17.67
CA ASN A 1038 -2.43 28.04 18.77
C ASN A 1038 -3.51 28.38 19.79
N ILE A 1039 -3.54 27.60 20.87
CA ILE A 1039 -4.53 27.68 21.93
C ILE A 1039 -3.78 27.91 23.24
N GLU A 1040 -4.16 28.95 23.96
CA GLU A 1040 -3.72 29.16 25.34
C GLU A 1040 -4.96 29.42 26.19
N TYR A 1041 -5.13 28.60 27.22
CA TYR A 1041 -6.24 28.69 28.14
C TYR A 1041 -5.74 28.39 29.56
N GLU A 1042 -6.08 29.27 30.50
CA GLU A 1042 -5.66 29.17 31.89
C GLU A 1042 -6.84 29.47 32.81
N THR A 1043 -7.06 28.59 33.77
CA THR A 1043 -8.03 28.67 34.85
C THR A 1043 -7.31 28.51 36.18
N GLU A 1044 -8.04 28.65 37.29
CA GLU A 1044 -7.51 28.39 38.62
C GLU A 1044 -7.11 26.92 38.84
N PHE A 1045 -7.73 25.98 38.10
CA PHE A 1045 -7.53 24.53 38.21
C PHE A 1045 -6.65 23.94 37.11
N GLY A 1046 -6.18 24.75 36.16
CA GLY A 1046 -5.28 24.23 35.13
C GLY A 1046 -4.99 25.20 33.99
N LYS A 1047 -3.93 24.88 33.26
CA LYS A 1047 -3.43 25.59 32.09
C LYS A 1047 -3.18 24.60 30.97
N LEU A 1048 -3.67 24.91 29.79
CA LEU A 1048 -3.27 24.27 28.54
C LEU A 1048 -2.72 25.35 27.62
N LYS A 1049 -1.52 25.14 27.12
CA LYS A 1049 -0.95 25.89 26.01
C LYS A 1049 -0.51 24.91 24.95
N PHE A 1050 -1.19 24.92 23.81
CA PHE A 1050 -0.88 24.08 22.67
C PHE A 1050 -0.57 24.97 21.47
N TRP A 1051 0.53 24.71 20.78
CA TRP A 1051 0.85 25.44 19.56
C TRP A 1051 1.60 24.55 18.56
N GLU A 1052 1.43 24.85 17.28
CA GLU A 1052 2.10 24.17 16.19
C GLU A 1052 3.12 25.09 15.50
N GLU A 1053 4.25 24.51 15.07
CA GLU A 1053 5.25 25.20 14.25
C GLU A 1053 5.61 24.34 13.04
N LEU A 1054 5.85 24.95 11.88
CA LEU A 1054 6.45 24.24 10.75
C LEU A 1054 7.96 24.14 10.97
N LYS A 1055 8.49 22.91 11.07
CA LYS A 1055 9.93 22.67 11.18
C LYS A 1055 10.43 21.73 10.08
N PRO A 1056 11.67 21.91 9.60
CA PRO A 1056 12.29 20.92 8.73
C PRO A 1056 12.63 19.67 9.54
N MET A 1057 12.24 18.50 9.03
CA MET A 1057 12.57 17.19 9.56
C MET A 1057 13.26 16.36 8.46
N LYS A 1058 14.35 15.68 8.83
CA LYS A 1058 14.95 14.64 7.97
C LYS A 1058 14.17 13.35 8.19
N ILE A 1059 13.36 12.95 7.20
CA ILE A 1059 12.69 11.65 7.22
C ILE A 1059 13.65 10.57 6.71
N ASP A 1060 14.43 10.90 5.68
CA ASP A 1060 15.49 10.08 5.12
C ASP A 1060 16.82 10.85 5.11
N ASP A 1061 17.94 10.13 5.02
CA ASP A 1061 19.30 10.70 5.02
C ASP A 1061 19.50 11.87 4.03
N ASN A 1062 18.66 11.94 2.99
CA ASN A 1062 18.85 12.84 1.85
C ASN A 1062 17.75 13.90 1.64
N LYS A 1063 16.63 13.87 2.39
CA LYS A 1063 15.52 14.83 2.15
C LYS A 1063 14.99 15.43 3.45
N GLU A 1064 15.12 16.76 3.55
CA GLU A 1064 14.42 17.56 4.55
C GLU A 1064 13.03 17.89 4.03
N VAL A 1065 12.01 17.60 4.84
CA VAL A 1065 10.63 18.01 4.56
C VAL A 1065 10.11 18.86 5.71
N MET A 1066 9.30 19.86 5.40
CA MET A 1066 8.60 20.62 6.42
C MET A 1066 7.54 19.71 7.06
N VAL A 1067 7.49 19.68 8.39
CA VAL A 1067 6.49 18.94 9.18
C VAL A 1067 5.82 19.88 10.19
N VAL A 1068 4.53 19.72 10.38
CA VAL A 1068 3.78 20.39 11.46
C VAL A 1068 4.24 19.77 12.78
N SER A 1069 4.84 20.57 13.65
CA SER A 1069 5.41 20.13 14.92
C SER A 1069 4.56 20.68 16.06
N PRO A 1070 3.71 19.86 16.69
CA PRO A 1070 2.90 20.30 17.82
C PRO A 1070 3.71 20.32 19.12
N TYR A 1071 3.42 21.30 19.96
CA TYR A 1071 3.96 21.44 21.30
C TYR A 1071 2.81 21.64 22.28
N MET A 1072 2.99 21.11 23.49
CA MET A 1072 1.99 21.25 24.54
C MET A 1072 2.65 21.51 25.88
N GLU A 1073 2.19 22.55 26.59
CA GLU A 1073 2.37 22.72 28.03
C GLU A 1073 1.02 22.45 28.68
N LEU A 1074 0.96 21.43 29.53
CA LEU A 1074 -0.26 21.03 30.23
C LEU A 1074 -0.01 21.01 31.72
N TRP A 1075 -0.90 21.63 32.46
CA TRP A 1075 -0.98 21.52 33.91
C TRP A 1075 -2.44 21.48 34.31
N ILE A 1076 -2.84 20.47 35.05
CA ILE A 1076 -4.19 20.34 35.60
C ILE A 1076 -4.01 19.95 37.05
N PHE A 1077 -4.68 20.67 37.95
CA PHE A 1077 -4.64 20.39 39.37
C PHE A 1077 -6.03 20.56 39.98
N PRO A 1078 -6.54 19.56 40.73
CA PRO A 1078 -7.88 19.63 41.29
C PRO A 1078 -8.09 20.82 42.23
N PRO A 1079 -9.34 21.31 42.36
CA PRO A 1079 -9.71 22.31 43.37
C PRO A 1079 -9.31 21.87 44.78
N LYS A 1080 -9.06 22.85 45.65
CA LYS A 1080 -8.79 22.63 47.07
C LYS A 1080 -9.86 21.79 47.75
N GLU A 1081 -11.13 22.04 47.45
CA GLU A 1081 -12.29 21.33 48.01
C GLU A 1081 -12.28 19.84 47.68
N PHE A 1082 -11.81 19.49 46.48
CA PHE A 1082 -11.63 18.11 46.07
C PHE A 1082 -10.50 17.45 46.85
N ILE A 1083 -9.33 18.09 46.94
CA ILE A 1083 -8.19 17.58 47.71
C ILE A 1083 -8.56 17.40 49.19
N LEU A 1084 -9.30 18.34 49.78
CA LEU A 1084 -9.85 18.21 51.14
C LEU A 1084 -10.71 16.93 51.29
N THR A 1085 -11.56 16.65 50.32
CA THR A 1085 -12.47 15.48 50.32
C THR A 1085 -11.69 14.18 50.19
N GLU A 1086 -10.74 14.11 49.26
CA GLU A 1086 -9.89 12.94 49.06
C GLU A 1086 -9.00 12.65 50.28
N PHE A 1087 -8.42 13.68 50.92
CA PHE A 1087 -7.66 13.51 52.15
C PHE A 1087 -8.53 12.96 53.29
N LYS A 1088 -9.76 13.46 53.46
CA LYS A 1088 -10.69 12.92 54.47
C LYS A 1088 -11.09 11.48 54.19
N LYS A 1089 -11.32 11.13 52.92
CA LYS A 1089 -11.65 9.76 52.48
C LYS A 1089 -10.47 8.81 52.70
N ALA A 1090 -9.26 9.24 52.35
CA ALA A 1090 -8.00 8.57 52.62
C ALA A 1090 -7.82 8.26 54.11
N MET A 1091 -8.05 9.26 54.97
CA MET A 1091 -8.00 9.09 56.42
C MET A 1091 -9.02 8.07 56.94
N LYS A 1092 -10.27 8.11 56.47
CA LYS A 1092 -11.34 7.16 56.86
C LYS A 1092 -11.08 5.72 56.39
N THR A 1093 -10.39 5.56 55.27
CA THR A 1093 -10.12 4.25 54.66
C THR A 1093 -8.76 3.68 55.04
N HIS A 1094 -7.97 4.41 55.83
CA HIS A 1094 -6.56 4.09 56.13
C HIS A 1094 -5.67 3.90 54.90
N LYS A 1095 -6.02 4.56 53.79
CA LYS A 1095 -5.26 4.54 52.54
C LYS A 1095 -4.73 5.94 52.26
N PHE A 1096 -3.57 6.05 51.64
CA PHE A 1096 -3.10 7.37 51.18
C PHE A 1096 -4.04 7.89 50.06
N PRO A 1097 -4.21 9.22 49.94
CA PRO A 1097 -4.99 9.78 48.85
C PRO A 1097 -4.34 9.46 47.50
N GLY A 1098 -5.15 9.16 46.48
CA GLY A 1098 -4.70 8.75 45.15
C GLY A 1098 -5.19 7.36 44.73
N PRO A 1099 -4.90 6.93 43.49
CA PRO A 1099 -5.26 5.61 43.01
C PRO A 1099 -4.56 4.55 43.87
N SER A 1100 -5.32 3.55 44.33
CA SER A 1100 -4.74 2.45 45.10
C SER A 1100 -3.99 1.53 44.16
N GLU A 1101 -2.68 1.67 44.07
CA GLU A 1101 -1.82 0.69 43.42
C GLU A 1101 -2.06 -0.70 44.07
N GLU A 1102 -2.51 -1.67 43.28
CA GLU A 1102 -2.91 -3.00 43.79
C GLU A 1102 -1.74 -3.83 44.37
N GLY A 1103 -0.50 -3.33 44.30
CA GLY A 1103 0.70 -3.94 44.89
C GLY A 1103 1.18 -3.30 46.21
N SER A 1104 0.80 -2.06 46.50
CA SER A 1104 1.25 -1.33 47.71
C SER A 1104 0.20 -1.33 48.83
N GLN A 1105 -0.80 -2.23 48.74
CA GLN A 1105 -1.74 -2.52 49.83
C GLN A 1105 -1.01 -3.10 51.05
N GLY A 1106 -0.47 -2.23 51.89
CA GLY A 1106 0.04 -2.56 53.23
C GLY A 1106 1.52 -2.34 53.46
N GLU A 1107 2.29 -1.81 52.50
CA GLU A 1107 3.64 -1.32 52.81
C GLU A 1107 3.51 0.04 53.48
N GLU A 1108 3.26 0.01 54.80
CA GLU A 1108 3.18 1.19 55.66
C GLU A 1108 4.54 1.89 55.80
N GLY A 1109 5.53 1.73 54.91
CA GLY A 1109 6.91 2.23 55.05
C GLY A 1109 7.82 1.80 53.89
N PRO A 1110 9.14 2.08 53.95
CA PRO A 1110 10.09 1.65 52.93
C PRO A 1110 10.07 0.13 52.76
N THR A 1111 10.29 -0.34 51.52
CA THR A 1111 10.43 -1.76 51.20
C THR A 1111 11.53 -2.41 52.05
N GLN A 1112 11.51 -3.74 52.23
CA GLN A 1112 12.58 -4.41 52.99
C GLN A 1112 13.98 -4.19 52.39
N GLU A 1113 14.07 -4.01 51.07
CA GLU A 1113 15.32 -3.69 50.37
C GLU A 1113 15.79 -2.27 50.69
N GLU A 1114 14.90 -1.29 50.67
CA GLU A 1114 15.21 0.08 51.10
C GLU A 1114 15.58 0.14 52.57
N VAL A 1115 14.87 -0.55 53.46
CA VAL A 1115 15.24 -0.69 54.87
C VAL A 1115 16.66 -1.24 55.01
N ALA A 1116 17.03 -2.25 54.21
CA ALA A 1116 18.38 -2.81 54.22
C ALA A 1116 19.44 -1.83 53.70
N MET A 1117 19.13 -1.02 52.69
CA MET A 1117 20.01 0.04 52.17
C MET A 1117 20.18 1.17 53.19
N ILE A 1118 19.09 1.65 53.79
CA ILE A 1118 19.09 2.72 54.80
C ILE A 1118 19.90 2.30 56.03
N LYS A 1119 19.79 1.02 56.45
CA LYS A 1119 20.58 0.47 57.56
C LYS A 1119 22.09 0.45 57.31
N GLN A 1120 22.54 0.57 56.05
CA GLN A 1120 23.96 0.69 55.73
C GLN A 1120 24.50 2.10 56.00
N ASP A 1121 23.64 3.12 56.00
CA ASP A 1121 24.00 4.47 56.42
C ASP A 1121 24.10 4.55 57.95
N LYS A 1122 25.32 4.33 58.44
CA LYS A 1122 25.60 4.40 59.88
C LYS A 1122 25.31 5.76 60.49
N GLU A 1123 25.52 6.85 59.74
CA GLU A 1123 25.29 8.19 60.27
C GLU A 1123 23.79 8.42 60.49
N PHE A 1124 22.98 7.98 59.54
CA PHE A 1124 21.52 8.04 59.65
C PHE A 1124 20.99 7.14 60.76
N MET A 1125 21.46 5.88 60.84
CA MET A 1125 21.05 4.95 61.90
C MET A 1125 21.46 5.42 63.31
N GLU A 1126 22.61 6.08 63.47
CA GLU A 1126 23.00 6.70 64.74
C GLU A 1126 22.03 7.80 65.15
N LYS A 1127 21.51 8.58 64.19
CA LYS A 1127 20.50 9.61 64.45
C LYS A 1127 19.15 9.00 64.82
N ILE A 1128 18.70 7.95 64.11
CA ILE A 1128 17.48 7.21 64.47
C ILE A 1128 17.60 6.62 65.88
N THR A 1129 18.71 5.94 66.18
CA THR A 1129 18.98 5.34 67.50
C THR A 1129 18.95 6.40 68.60
N LYS A 1130 19.60 7.54 68.34
CA LYS A 1130 19.65 8.66 69.29
C LYS A 1130 18.26 9.21 69.59
N ILE A 1131 17.41 9.35 68.58
CA ILE A 1131 16.04 9.86 68.72
C ILE A 1131 15.17 8.81 69.43
N THR A 1132 15.11 7.59 68.92
CA THR A 1132 14.28 6.49 69.45
C THR A 1132 14.62 6.10 70.89
N SER A 1133 15.90 6.19 71.30
CA SER A 1133 16.31 5.93 72.69
C SER A 1133 15.66 6.83 73.74
N LYS A 1134 15.18 8.02 73.34
CA LYS A 1134 14.45 8.95 74.22
C LYS A 1134 12.99 8.53 74.46
N TYR A 1135 12.43 7.70 73.58
CA TYR A 1135 11.03 7.32 73.55
C TYR A 1135 10.85 5.78 73.70
N ASN A 1136 11.64 5.15 74.57
CA ASN A 1136 11.56 3.70 74.83
C ASN A 1136 11.77 2.80 73.58
N GLY A 1137 12.50 3.29 72.57
CA GLY A 1137 12.88 2.52 71.38
C GLY A 1137 11.96 2.68 70.16
N ASN A 1138 10.80 3.34 70.31
CA ASN A 1138 9.91 3.69 69.21
C ASN A 1138 9.49 5.16 69.37
N VAL A 1139 9.44 5.93 68.29
CA VAL A 1139 8.85 7.27 68.33
C VAL A 1139 7.53 7.25 67.58
N ASP A 1140 6.44 7.47 68.30
CA ASP A 1140 5.08 7.51 67.77
C ASP A 1140 4.67 8.96 67.51
N VAL A 1141 4.62 9.36 66.25
CA VAL A 1141 4.38 10.73 65.78
C VAL A 1141 3.01 10.82 65.10
N SER A 1142 2.19 11.78 65.49
CA SER A 1142 0.94 12.15 64.80
C SER A 1142 1.16 13.43 64.02
N VAL A 1143 1.10 13.36 62.69
CA VAL A 1143 1.17 14.54 61.81
C VAL A 1143 -0.25 14.90 61.38
N GLN A 1144 -0.75 16.03 61.86
CA GLN A 1144 -2.11 16.51 61.62
C GLN A 1144 -2.07 17.68 60.64
N PHE A 1145 -2.78 17.57 59.52
CA PHE A 1145 -3.03 18.70 58.63
C PHE A 1145 -4.37 19.31 58.97
N LYS A 1146 -4.32 20.54 59.47
CA LYS A 1146 -5.47 21.25 59.99
C LYS A 1146 -5.80 22.42 59.09
N ASP A 1147 -7.06 22.54 58.71
CA ASP A 1147 -7.57 23.75 58.10
C ASP A 1147 -7.89 24.74 59.22
N TYR A 1148 -7.08 25.79 59.35
CA TYR A 1148 -7.27 26.79 60.40
C TYR A 1148 -8.50 27.67 60.19
N THR A 1149 -9.08 27.71 58.98
CA THR A 1149 -10.30 28.50 58.72
C THR A 1149 -11.53 27.83 59.32
N THR A 1150 -11.65 26.51 59.15
CA THR A 1150 -12.73 25.67 59.69
C THR A 1150 -12.40 25.06 61.05
N ASN A 1151 -11.13 25.12 61.45
CA ASN A 1151 -10.56 24.47 62.63
C ASN A 1151 -10.73 22.93 62.63
N GLU A 1152 -10.85 22.32 61.44
CA GLU A 1152 -11.03 20.88 61.22
C GLU A 1152 -9.70 20.19 60.90
N ILE A 1153 -9.50 18.97 61.39
CA ILE A 1153 -8.40 18.10 60.96
C ILE A 1153 -8.81 17.44 59.65
N ILE A 1154 -8.16 17.83 58.56
CA ILE A 1154 -8.45 17.34 57.22
C ILE A 1154 -7.82 15.97 57.02
N PHE A 1155 -6.61 15.79 57.53
CA PHE A 1155 -5.82 14.59 57.36
C PHE A 1155 -4.92 14.37 58.54
N ASN A 1156 -4.74 13.11 58.92
CA ASN A 1156 -3.91 12.73 60.04
C ASN A 1156 -3.11 11.48 59.68
N LEU A 1157 -1.80 11.60 59.81
CA LEU A 1157 -0.83 10.54 59.57
C LEU A 1157 -0.26 10.10 60.90
N TYR A 1158 -0.37 8.80 61.19
CA TYR A 1158 0.38 8.15 62.25
C TYR A 1158 1.70 7.65 61.67
N ALA A 1159 2.81 8.16 62.19
CA ALA A 1159 4.15 7.82 61.79
C ALA A 1159 4.92 7.18 62.95
N LYS A 1160 5.50 6.01 62.73
CA LYS A 1160 6.26 5.24 63.71
C LYS A 1160 7.72 5.14 63.27
N VAL A 1161 8.65 5.60 64.10
CA VAL A 1161 10.10 5.55 63.83
C VAL A 1161 10.75 4.57 64.79
N ASN A 1162 11.46 3.56 64.28
CA ASN A 1162 12.23 2.63 65.11
C ASN A 1162 13.39 2.01 64.32
N GLU A 1163 14.35 1.40 65.02
CA GLU A 1163 15.54 0.82 64.37
C GLU A 1163 15.24 -0.34 63.40
N ASN A 1164 14.10 -1.02 63.56
CA ASN A 1164 13.76 -2.21 62.76
C ASN A 1164 13.06 -1.84 61.46
N GLU A 1165 12.02 -1.02 61.55
CA GLU A 1165 11.18 -0.60 60.43
C GLU A 1165 11.70 0.68 59.77
N ILE A 1166 12.67 1.37 60.39
CA ILE A 1166 13.18 2.71 60.03
C ILE A 1166 12.09 3.77 60.20
N PHE A 1167 11.05 3.68 59.41
CA PHE A 1167 9.93 4.60 59.38
C PHE A 1167 8.70 3.89 58.83
N SER A 1168 7.56 4.07 59.48
CA SER A 1168 6.27 3.60 58.98
C SER A 1168 5.25 4.73 59.07
N VAL A 1169 4.39 4.91 58.07
CA VAL A 1169 3.33 5.91 58.03
C VAL A 1169 2.01 5.30 57.60
N LYS A 1170 0.96 5.65 58.31
CA LYS A 1170 -0.41 5.24 57.99
C LYS A 1170 -1.41 6.38 58.22
N PRO A 1171 -2.33 6.66 57.29
CA PRO A 1171 -3.46 7.53 57.55
C PRO A 1171 -4.38 6.92 58.60
N MET A 1172 -4.75 7.67 59.64
CA MET A 1172 -5.65 7.18 60.70
C MET A 1172 -6.55 8.30 61.20
N LEU A 1173 -7.78 7.96 61.62
CA LEU A 1173 -8.61 8.93 62.31
C LEU A 1173 -7.96 9.34 63.65
N PRO A 1174 -8.08 10.62 64.07
CA PRO A 1174 -7.50 11.07 65.33
C PRO A 1174 -7.91 10.24 66.55
N GLU A 1175 -9.13 9.68 66.54
CA GLU A 1175 -9.70 8.86 67.62
C GLU A 1175 -9.15 7.41 67.65
N GLU A 1176 -8.60 6.93 66.54
CA GLU A 1176 -8.10 5.55 66.38
C GLU A 1176 -6.60 5.44 66.66
N MET A 1177 -5.92 6.56 66.86
CA MET A 1177 -4.47 6.57 67.06
C MET A 1177 -4.07 5.96 68.41
N PRO A 1178 -2.95 5.21 68.43
CA PRO A 1178 -2.33 4.79 69.68
C PRO A 1178 -1.78 6.00 70.47
N GLU A 1179 -1.32 5.75 71.70
CA GLU A 1179 -0.69 6.77 72.54
C GLU A 1179 0.54 7.34 71.80
N LYS A 1180 0.57 8.67 71.63
CA LYS A 1180 1.53 9.38 70.79
C LYS A 1180 2.55 10.13 71.62
N ASP A 1181 3.81 10.07 71.20
CA ASP A 1181 4.90 10.82 71.83
C ASP A 1181 4.95 12.26 71.34
N ILE A 1182 4.64 12.48 70.07
CA ILE A 1182 4.76 13.78 69.39
C ILE A 1182 3.52 14.02 68.53
N THR A 1183 2.92 15.21 68.61
CA THR A 1183 1.93 15.68 67.64
C THR A 1183 2.49 16.89 66.91
N ILE A 1184 2.46 16.84 65.58
CA ILE A 1184 2.91 17.91 64.69
C ILE A 1184 1.67 18.38 63.93
N THR A 1185 1.16 19.57 64.23
CA THR A 1185 0.00 20.15 63.53
C THR A 1185 0.48 21.13 62.48
N MET A 1186 0.22 20.84 61.20
CA MET A 1186 0.61 21.68 60.07
C MET A 1186 -0.63 22.37 59.45
N ASP A 1187 -0.42 23.55 58.89
CA ASP A 1187 -1.45 24.27 58.13
C ASP A 1187 -1.72 23.56 56.79
N PHE A 1188 -2.93 23.05 56.61
CA PHE A 1188 -3.34 22.43 55.35
C PHE A 1188 -3.24 23.41 54.18
N GLU A 1189 -3.48 24.70 54.39
CA GLU A 1189 -3.35 25.70 53.32
C GLU A 1189 -1.92 25.75 52.79
N LYS A 1190 -0.93 25.67 53.67
CA LYS A 1190 0.48 25.66 53.29
C LYS A 1190 0.88 24.37 52.58
N LEU A 1191 0.28 23.24 52.96
CA LEU A 1191 0.47 21.98 52.24
C LEU A 1191 -0.16 22.06 50.84
N TYR A 1192 -1.39 22.56 50.72
CA TYR A 1192 -2.07 22.71 49.45
C TYR A 1192 -1.31 23.67 48.53
N GLU A 1193 -0.91 24.86 49.00
CA GLU A 1193 -0.06 25.79 48.25
C GLU A 1193 1.24 25.12 47.80
N LEU A 1194 1.87 24.33 48.67
CA LEU A 1194 3.10 23.60 48.34
C LEU A 1194 2.87 22.60 47.20
N ILE A 1195 1.84 21.77 47.28
CA ILE A 1195 1.53 20.76 46.26
C ILE A 1195 1.10 21.45 44.95
N TYR A 1196 0.18 22.42 45.05
CA TYR A 1196 -0.30 23.21 43.91
C TYR A 1196 0.85 23.87 43.17
N ASP A 1197 1.73 24.56 43.89
CA ASP A 1197 2.84 25.27 43.28
C ASP A 1197 3.90 24.31 42.75
N MET A 1198 4.14 23.18 43.43
CA MET A 1198 5.05 22.14 42.93
C MET A 1198 4.54 21.60 41.59
N GLU A 1199 3.27 21.20 41.54
CA GLU A 1199 2.61 20.70 40.33
C GLU A 1199 2.58 21.78 39.24
N LYS A 1200 2.22 23.01 39.58
CA LYS A 1200 2.16 24.14 38.66
C LYS A 1200 3.54 24.48 38.12
N ASP A 1201 4.50 24.81 38.97
CA ASP A 1201 5.79 25.32 38.54
C ASP A 1201 6.64 24.23 37.84
N MET A 1202 6.53 22.97 38.28
CA MET A 1202 7.25 21.86 37.66
C MET A 1202 6.58 21.39 36.37
N LYS A 1203 5.29 21.01 36.40
CA LYS A 1203 4.63 20.41 35.21
C LYS A 1203 4.21 21.43 34.16
N SER A 1204 3.71 22.62 34.53
CA SER A 1204 3.34 23.64 33.53
C SER A 1204 4.52 24.13 32.69
N SER A 1205 5.75 23.87 33.17
CA SER A 1205 6.98 24.24 32.48
C SER A 1205 7.50 23.18 31.51
N GLN A 1206 6.98 21.96 31.60
CA GLN A 1206 7.37 20.86 30.73
C GLN A 1206 6.62 20.98 29.41
N THR A 1207 7.32 21.51 28.41
CA THR A 1207 6.86 21.43 27.03
C THR A 1207 7.04 20.00 26.53
N GLN A 1208 5.94 19.37 26.16
CA GLN A 1208 5.93 18.15 25.35
C GLN A 1208 6.37 18.51 23.94
N ASN A 1209 7.38 17.80 23.42
CA ASN A 1209 7.94 18.01 22.09
C ASN A 1209 7.76 16.75 21.24
N PRO A 1210 7.54 16.89 19.93
CA PRO A 1210 7.39 15.75 19.07
C PRO A 1210 8.73 15.01 18.95
N PRO A 1211 8.74 13.69 18.68
CA PRO A 1211 9.97 12.87 18.72
C PRO A 1211 11.08 13.32 17.77
N TRP A 1212 10.76 14.11 16.75
CA TRP A 1212 11.73 14.66 15.79
C TRP A 1212 12.34 15.99 16.21
N ASP A 1213 11.84 16.65 17.27
CA ASP A 1213 12.42 17.88 17.82
C ASP A 1213 12.93 17.67 19.25
N ASN A 1214 13.96 16.83 19.37
CA ASN A 1214 14.61 16.53 20.65
C ASN A 1214 15.60 17.62 21.10
N SER A 1215 15.43 18.86 20.63
CA SER A 1215 16.30 19.97 21.05
C SER A 1215 16.01 20.33 22.51
N MET A 1216 16.64 19.61 23.45
CA MET A 1216 16.60 19.92 24.89
C MET A 1216 17.02 21.38 25.08
N LYS A 1217 16.05 22.25 25.41
CA LYS A 1217 16.33 23.67 25.65
C LYS A 1217 17.11 23.76 26.97
N PRO A 1218 18.34 24.31 26.99
CA PRO A 1218 19.12 24.51 28.23
C PRO A 1218 18.36 25.28 29.33
N ILE A 1219 17.31 25.99 28.94
CA ILE A 1219 16.38 26.73 29.80
C ILE A 1219 15.65 25.81 30.80
N GLN A 1220 15.34 24.55 30.45
CA GLN A 1220 14.65 23.62 31.35
C GLN A 1220 15.47 23.32 32.60
N LYS A 1221 16.76 23.01 32.46
CA LYS A 1221 17.67 22.76 33.60
C LYS A 1221 17.79 23.96 34.54
N VAL A 1222 17.83 25.17 34.00
CA VAL A 1222 17.88 26.39 34.84
C VAL A 1222 16.57 26.58 35.60
N LYS A 1223 15.44 26.28 34.95
CA LYS A 1223 14.12 26.39 35.56
C LYS A 1223 13.92 25.33 36.65
N GLU A 1224 14.37 24.10 36.44
CA GLU A 1224 14.38 23.03 37.45
C GLU A 1224 15.15 23.44 38.72
N VAL A 1225 16.36 23.99 38.58
CA VAL A 1225 17.14 24.49 39.73
C VAL A 1225 16.40 25.63 40.44
N THR A 1226 15.80 26.55 39.68
CA THR A 1226 15.06 27.69 40.25
C THR A 1226 13.81 27.22 41.01
N ASN A 1227 13.08 26.27 40.44
CA ASN A 1227 11.92 25.62 41.04
C ASN A 1227 12.33 24.85 42.31
N GLY A 1228 13.44 24.11 42.27
CA GLY A 1228 13.98 23.40 43.44
C GLY A 1228 14.31 24.34 44.61
N VAL A 1229 14.90 25.50 44.32
CA VAL A 1229 15.16 26.54 45.34
C VAL A 1229 13.86 27.11 45.91
N GLN A 1230 12.86 27.41 45.05
CA GLN A 1230 11.56 27.90 45.52
C GLN A 1230 10.85 26.85 46.37
N MET A 1231 10.86 25.59 45.94
CA MET A 1231 10.29 24.46 46.66
C MET A 1231 10.93 24.29 48.03
N TYR A 1232 12.26 24.39 48.13
CA TYR A 1232 12.96 24.37 49.41
C TYR A 1232 12.47 25.45 50.39
N PHE A 1233 12.22 26.67 49.90
CA PHE A 1233 11.68 27.74 50.75
C PHE A 1233 10.21 27.52 51.14
N LYS A 1234 9.38 26.96 50.25
CA LYS A 1234 7.98 26.64 50.55
C LYS A 1234 7.87 25.49 51.56
N ILE A 1235 8.65 24.42 51.38
CA ILE A 1235 8.77 23.33 52.36
C ILE A 1235 9.18 23.93 53.71
N ARG A 1236 10.24 24.74 53.75
CA ARG A 1236 10.69 25.39 54.99
C ARG A 1236 9.60 26.27 55.62
N SER A 1237 8.81 26.97 54.82
CA SER A 1237 7.68 27.76 55.30
C SER A 1237 6.59 26.88 55.94
N MET A 1238 6.29 25.73 55.34
CA MET A 1238 5.36 24.74 55.89
C MET A 1238 5.88 24.13 57.19
N LEU A 1239 7.17 23.78 57.27
CA LEU A 1239 7.74 23.27 58.53
C LEU A 1239 7.73 24.33 59.62
N ASN A 1240 7.97 25.60 59.28
CA ASN A 1240 7.93 26.69 60.24
C ASN A 1240 6.49 27.00 60.73
N SER A 1241 5.45 26.55 60.03
CA SER A 1241 4.06 26.67 60.48
C SER A 1241 3.60 25.49 61.35
N ALA A 1242 4.46 24.49 61.56
CA ALA A 1242 4.13 23.33 62.37
C ALA A 1242 4.07 23.65 63.87
N GLU A 1243 2.94 23.37 64.51
CA GLU A 1243 2.77 23.42 65.97
C GLU A 1243 3.11 22.05 66.56
N ILE A 1244 4.18 21.97 67.36
CA ILE A 1244 4.66 20.71 67.96
C ILE A 1244 4.20 20.60 69.41
N THR A 1245 3.59 19.47 69.76
CA THR A 1245 3.16 19.16 71.13
C THR A 1245 3.63 17.76 71.57
N PRO A 1246 4.23 17.63 72.77
CA PRO A 1246 4.55 18.70 73.72
C PRO A 1246 5.73 19.59 73.26
N ILE A 1247 5.86 20.83 73.76
CA ILE A 1247 6.87 21.80 73.28
C ILE A 1247 8.30 21.33 73.58
N GLU A 1248 8.50 20.55 74.64
CA GLU A 1248 9.81 20.04 75.05
C GLU A 1248 10.48 19.15 74.00
N VAL A 1249 9.71 18.64 73.02
CA VAL A 1249 10.21 17.77 71.95
C VAL A 1249 10.40 18.50 70.62
N GLU A 1250 10.21 19.82 70.58
CA GLU A 1250 10.32 20.64 69.37
C GLU A 1250 11.68 20.49 68.66
N ASP A 1251 12.77 20.53 69.41
CA ASP A 1251 14.14 20.36 68.87
C ASP A 1251 14.33 18.96 68.25
N ASP A 1252 13.74 17.93 68.85
CA ASP A 1252 13.85 16.55 68.36
C ASP A 1252 13.02 16.36 67.08
N ALA A 1253 11.79 16.89 67.05
CA ALA A 1253 10.92 16.87 65.88
C ALA A 1253 11.52 17.66 64.70
N ASN A 1254 12.05 18.86 64.95
CA ASN A 1254 12.74 19.67 63.94
C ASN A 1254 14.01 18.99 63.41
N SER A 1255 14.78 18.35 64.29
CA SER A 1255 15.95 17.56 63.89
C SER A 1255 15.56 16.37 63.02
N LEU A 1256 14.50 15.63 63.39
CA LEU A 1256 14.00 14.49 62.63
C LEU A 1256 13.53 14.92 61.24
N MET A 1257 12.67 15.95 61.14
CA MET A 1257 12.19 16.49 59.87
C MET A 1257 13.32 16.97 58.97
N LYS A 1258 14.32 17.66 59.52
CA LYS A 1258 15.46 18.16 58.74
C LYS A 1258 16.31 17.02 58.17
N GLU A 1259 16.53 15.95 58.93
CA GLU A 1259 17.27 14.79 58.46
C GLU A 1259 16.51 14.04 57.36
N PHE A 1260 15.21 13.79 57.54
CA PHE A 1260 14.36 13.20 56.50
C PHE A 1260 14.36 14.01 55.20
N LEU A 1261 14.20 15.33 55.28
CA LEU A 1261 14.25 16.20 54.10
C LEU A 1261 15.63 16.22 53.45
N SER A 1262 16.70 16.18 54.25
CA SER A 1262 18.05 16.09 53.71
C SER A 1262 18.31 14.77 52.99
N MET A 1263 17.68 13.69 53.44
CA MET A 1263 17.78 12.36 52.84
C MET A 1263 17.01 12.31 51.52
N MET A 1264 15.77 12.83 51.50
CA MET A 1264 14.97 12.95 50.28
C MET A 1264 15.68 13.78 49.20
N MET A 1265 16.37 14.86 49.57
CA MET A 1265 17.09 15.70 48.59
C MET A 1265 18.48 15.19 48.19
N LYS A 1266 19.01 14.14 48.82
CA LYS A 1266 20.32 13.55 48.46
C LYS A 1266 20.22 12.42 47.43
N GLY A 1267 19.02 11.90 47.16
CA GLY A 1267 18.80 10.69 46.36
C GLY A 1267 19.13 10.82 44.87
N ASP A 1268 19.12 12.03 44.30
CA ASP A 1268 19.17 12.22 42.85
C ASP A 1268 20.58 12.44 42.28
N ASP A 1269 21.55 12.90 43.09
CA ASP A 1269 22.89 13.25 42.59
C ASP A 1269 23.78 12.03 42.28
N GLU A 1270 23.44 10.82 42.75
CA GLU A 1270 24.24 9.59 42.53
C GLU A 1270 23.62 8.60 41.51
N ARG A 1271 22.40 8.86 40.99
CA ARG A 1271 21.73 8.01 40.00
C ARG A 1271 21.74 8.57 38.56
N GLY A 1272 22.34 9.75 38.35
CA GLY A 1272 22.47 10.42 37.05
C GLY A 1272 23.71 10.04 36.26
#